data_AF-A0A7U9XFG3-F1
#
_entry.id   AF-A0A7U9XFG3-F1
#
_cell.length_a   1.000
_cell.length_b   1.000
_cell.length_c   1.000
_cell.angle_alpha   90.00
_cell.angle_beta   90.00
_cell.angle_gamma   90.00
#
_symmetry.space_group_name_H-M   'P 1'
#
loop_
_entity.id
_entity.type
_entity.pdbx_description
1 polymer ?
#
loop_
_entity_poly.entity_id
_entity_poly.type
_entity_poly.pdbx_seq_one_letter_code
_entity_poly.pdbx_strand_id
1 'polypeptide(L)'
;MGRKKIMTKLLTCFAAAATVATGILGSVPLPARAAEEDSYTVTFEAYEGICETESISVPKGESIILPDASYEGHYLESWVEVTENGNVHTFKAIGWAGNEYTPERSLNLYANWKPEQEQDITAIYEARIGDIQYEELEEAFANAQAGDTIIVLKDCGVSKTLEVTADNITLKSEDAENPVTIRREEEFAGKSYARDAGNVLVGISSGSLATQDIILDGGAVLDKDFNNTGQVWDSPLIYVKGSYAMGAGTVLQNNYNTDYSESADSSRSVRTAGAVDVAWDASMTMDGGLIQDCYTLGAGGGIQSAKTAEVTITSGTIRHCAAVWGGALGLMGPSEASDMELSGNHSDSTGGAVWSTLSLVMTDCVIEGNSSGYDGGGVYMSTGGQAKLIRCTLTGNKAPRGSAVQTGKGEGVLPLVIRDCTITGNRSGEKIHAGGTVCYMNETGIILSGHIVMEDNLSVGYEPCDIHYFYNTGASILLDEDFESDSTFVLGGYDTIKPGRVLIDGTLYHKDASPEQFVWHTRNYRTEKRGENLYLAEVPEAYTVTYNANNSSPGYDSVYCSDPNDYTSEDTVTIMGEEELFPLMGNLVKFGCDFAGWNTEKDGSGTGYVPGQEISLTDDLYLYAQWQEKDLVTLTYIYNGGTGETESEQVIPGTNTVFPEASRKGYRFKGWYEDEELTVFAGNAGEKHFAPRQDASYYAAWEKTEATVAFDADGGEMEGGDITAKIGDTITLPGCTKEGYEFTGWYDGDACAGQAGEDYTVADDVILKAHYVRKEAPVCTVSFDTDGGKEISPMKVEKGKAVKLPEAEKAGYIFLGWHTAKEGGTRMDTEFTVTEDTMLYARWEKEDQKPEEKPEATITFDADGGEMEGGDITAKVGDIIMLPACSKEGYEFTGWYDGDTCAGQAGEKYTVAGDVILKAHYEKKAEITYLITFDPNGGRKAAPIKAAKGEKITLPGTEKSGYVFLGWYTEKKGGILLGLAGDELEVEKDMTVYALWEKEKTGETGDKNPGNCKVVFHTEGGTLKNQTLTIVKGAGLYLPLPEKKGYDFTGWYLDKSLTQYAGAYRDSYRITRDTDFYAKWEKTKEEDKKDDNTNQGGTEETADAYTVKYDANGGTVKESSARVTKGKGVKLPAAEREGYAFTGWYTDKQILAGRAGAVYKPDGDICLYAGWKKVSGGSGDGGTADTGNSSDAKTETSTADTGSGSGPDKKSDTSATGKSGDTAAGVPGTGTEKEPVIQTGRTSPIYFLAAIGMAGILLAALSVREGKRSSKE
;
A
#
# COMPACT_ATOMS: atom_id res chain seq x y z
N MET A 1 12.62 70.04 -58.89
CA MET A 1 11.58 69.92 -57.84
C MET A 1 12.17 69.06 -56.74
N GLY A 2 11.98 69.25 -55.43
CA GLY A 2 11.19 70.22 -54.66
C GLY A 2 10.98 69.58 -53.27
N ARG A 3 11.88 69.80 -52.30
CA ARG A 3 11.78 70.83 -51.24
C ARG A 3 10.55 70.66 -50.32
N LYS A 4 10.63 70.83 -48.99
CA LYS A 4 11.72 70.88 -47.97
C LYS A 4 11.06 71.31 -46.62
N LYS A 5 11.70 70.99 -45.47
CA LYS A 5 11.79 71.84 -44.25
C LYS A 5 10.55 72.04 -43.32
N ILE A 6 10.66 72.39 -42.02
CA ILE A 6 11.73 72.30 -40.96
C ILE A 6 11.21 72.86 -39.59
N MET A 7 12.06 72.85 -38.55
CA MET A 7 12.04 73.52 -37.22
C MET A 7 11.60 72.63 -36.03
N THR A 8 12.35 72.42 -34.93
CA THR A 8 13.58 73.01 -34.30
C THR A 8 13.37 74.15 -33.29
N LYS A 9 13.64 73.85 -32.00
CA LYS A 9 14.09 74.71 -30.84
C LYS A 9 13.25 75.95 -30.42
N LEU A 10 13.02 76.14 -29.10
CA LEU A 10 13.93 76.86 -28.17
C LEU A 10 13.41 76.85 -26.69
N LEU A 11 14.31 77.12 -25.73
CA LEU A 11 14.08 77.27 -24.27
C LEU A 11 13.18 78.47 -23.88
N THR A 12 12.51 78.41 -22.72
CA THR A 12 12.72 79.37 -21.59
C THR A 12 12.02 78.93 -20.28
N CYS A 13 12.48 79.48 -19.15
CA CYS A 13 12.22 78.99 -17.78
C CYS A 13 11.24 79.86 -16.94
N PHE A 14 11.00 79.39 -15.71
CA PHE A 14 10.49 80.09 -14.50
C PHE A 14 8.97 80.16 -14.17
N ALA A 15 8.61 79.31 -13.20
CA ALA A 15 8.04 79.65 -11.88
C ALA A 15 6.55 80.01 -11.68
N ALA A 16 5.88 79.06 -10.99
CA ALA A 16 5.35 79.20 -9.61
C ALA A 16 3.90 79.65 -9.32
N ALA A 17 3.21 78.74 -8.60
CA ALA A 17 2.51 78.95 -7.31
C ALA A 17 0.96 78.88 -7.23
N ALA A 18 0.49 77.75 -6.67
CA ALA A 18 -0.56 77.62 -5.64
C ALA A 18 -2.06 77.85 -6.02
N THR A 19 -3.09 77.39 -5.27
CA THR A 19 -3.18 77.09 -3.81
C THR A 19 -4.41 76.21 -3.40
N VAL A 20 -4.31 75.49 -2.26
CA VAL A 20 -5.34 75.00 -1.26
C VAL A 20 -6.42 73.94 -1.61
N ALA A 21 -6.43 72.81 -0.85
CA ALA A 21 -7.49 72.37 0.11
C ALA A 21 -7.22 70.93 0.67
N THR A 22 -6.49 70.76 1.80
CA THR A 22 -7.00 70.38 3.16
C THR A 22 -7.71 69.01 3.26
N GLY A 23 -7.35 68.06 4.14
CA GLY A 23 -6.41 68.01 5.29
C GLY A 23 -6.50 66.61 5.98
N ILE A 24 -6.09 66.28 7.23
CA ILE A 24 -5.24 66.83 8.31
C ILE A 24 -5.27 65.73 9.43
N LEU A 25 -4.17 65.14 9.93
CA LEU A 25 -3.48 65.36 11.25
C LEU A 25 -2.49 64.17 11.49
N GLY A 26 -1.25 64.30 12.00
CA GLY A 26 -0.39 65.47 12.19
C GLY A 26 1.00 65.18 12.83
N SER A 27 1.94 66.12 12.61
CA SER A 27 3.11 66.55 13.46
C SER A 27 4.09 65.52 14.07
N VAL A 28 5.38 65.37 13.67
CA VAL A 28 6.52 66.34 13.49
C VAL A 28 6.94 67.03 14.81
N PRO A 29 8.20 66.96 15.32
CA PRO A 29 9.48 67.46 14.71
C PRO A 29 10.70 66.49 14.74
N LEU A 30 11.62 66.45 13.76
CA LEU A 30 12.80 67.35 13.49
C LEU A 30 13.78 67.50 14.68
N PRO A 31 15.12 67.64 14.48
CA PRO A 31 15.97 67.60 13.25
C PRO A 31 17.08 66.48 13.34
N ALA A 32 18.09 66.28 12.48
CA ALA A 32 18.95 67.25 11.80
C ALA A 32 19.88 66.67 10.71
N ARG A 33 20.25 67.55 9.78
CA ARG A 33 21.55 67.63 9.07
C ARG A 33 22.00 66.38 8.30
N ALA A 34 21.70 66.37 6.99
CA ALA A 34 22.45 65.58 6.03
C ALA A 34 23.96 65.84 6.19
N ALA A 35 24.73 64.76 6.24
CA ALA A 35 26.16 64.82 5.99
C ALA A 35 26.39 64.96 4.48
N GLU A 36 27.46 65.65 4.09
CA GLU A 36 27.98 65.55 2.73
C GLU A 36 28.53 64.13 2.58
N GLU A 37 27.91 63.32 1.73
CA GLU A 37 28.47 62.02 1.35
C GLU A 37 29.69 62.26 0.47
N ASP A 38 30.84 61.80 0.92
CA ASP A 38 32.09 61.85 0.16
C ASP A 38 31.93 61.04 -1.13
N SER A 39 31.70 61.70 -2.25
CA SER A 39 31.73 61.11 -3.60
C SER A 39 33.10 61.25 -4.25
N TYR A 40 33.48 60.27 -5.05
CA TYR A 40 34.57 60.41 -6.02
C TYR A 40 34.05 60.91 -7.36
N THR A 41 34.91 61.60 -8.11
CA THR A 41 34.59 62.08 -9.46
C THR A 41 35.47 61.35 -10.46
N VAL A 42 34.84 60.65 -11.40
CA VAL A 42 35.52 60.05 -12.56
C VAL A 42 35.27 60.95 -13.76
N THR A 43 36.34 61.51 -14.34
CA THR A 43 36.28 62.35 -15.53
C THR A 43 36.68 61.53 -16.75
N PHE A 44 36.01 61.71 -17.89
CA PHE A 44 36.26 60.97 -19.12
C PHE A 44 36.81 61.89 -20.21
N GLU A 45 38.09 61.72 -20.54
CA GLU A 45 38.79 62.52 -21.55
C GLU A 45 38.97 61.74 -22.85
N ALA A 46 38.06 61.98 -23.79
CA ALA A 46 38.04 61.33 -25.12
C ALA A 46 39.13 61.81 -26.09
N TYR A 47 39.91 62.85 -25.74
CA TYR A 47 40.92 63.50 -26.59
C TYR A 47 40.43 63.86 -28.01
N GLU A 48 40.77 63.06 -29.02
CA GLU A 48 40.46 63.31 -30.44
C GLU A 48 39.05 62.83 -30.82
N GLY A 49 38.41 62.01 -29.95
CA GLY A 49 37.04 61.56 -30.06
C GLY A 49 36.02 62.34 -29.22
N ILE A 50 34.80 61.82 -29.19
CA ILE A 50 33.62 62.37 -28.52
C ILE A 50 33.06 61.33 -27.54
N CYS A 51 32.99 61.68 -26.26
CA CYS A 51 32.20 60.97 -25.25
C CYS A 51 31.03 61.87 -24.83
N GLU A 52 29.80 61.35 -24.75
CA GLU A 52 28.65 62.14 -24.28
C GLU A 52 28.65 62.36 -22.76
N THR A 53 29.45 61.60 -22.01
CA THR A 53 29.52 61.61 -20.55
C THR A 53 30.86 62.18 -20.08
N GLU A 54 30.96 63.50 -19.89
CA GLU A 54 32.22 64.17 -19.51
C GLU A 54 32.73 63.78 -18.11
N SER A 55 31.83 63.57 -17.13
CA SER A 55 32.19 63.11 -15.78
C SER A 55 31.00 62.51 -15.05
N ILE A 56 31.28 61.61 -14.10
CA ILE A 56 30.28 61.04 -13.18
C ILE A 56 30.76 61.24 -11.73
N SER A 57 29.84 61.66 -10.86
CA SER A 57 30.03 61.72 -9.42
C SER A 57 29.48 60.44 -8.79
N VAL A 58 30.34 59.68 -8.11
CA VAL A 58 30.08 58.32 -7.64
C VAL A 58 30.20 58.30 -6.11
N PRO A 59 29.17 57.92 -5.35
CA PRO A 59 29.29 57.70 -3.91
C PRO A 59 30.39 56.68 -3.58
N LYS A 60 31.11 56.90 -2.48
CA LYS A 60 32.18 55.96 -2.04
C LYS A 60 31.65 54.54 -1.86
N GLY A 61 32.13 53.62 -2.70
CA GLY A 61 31.78 52.20 -2.67
C GLY A 61 30.70 51.79 -3.67
N GLU A 62 30.13 52.73 -4.43
CA GLU A 62 29.28 52.43 -5.58
C GLU A 62 30.09 52.34 -6.88
N SER A 63 29.55 51.62 -7.86
CA SER A 63 30.15 51.47 -9.19
C SER A 63 29.47 52.36 -10.23
N ILE A 64 30.18 52.59 -11.33
CA ILE A 64 29.63 53.17 -12.56
C ILE A 64 29.84 52.22 -13.73
N ILE A 65 28.95 52.30 -14.73
CA ILE A 65 29.22 51.73 -16.05
C ILE A 65 30.10 52.71 -16.82
N LEU A 66 31.23 52.24 -17.35
CA LEU A 66 32.12 53.05 -18.17
C LEU A 66 31.41 53.46 -19.47
N PRO A 67 31.34 54.76 -19.81
CA PRO A 67 30.60 55.25 -20.96
C PRO A 67 31.30 54.89 -22.27
N ASP A 68 30.51 54.86 -23.34
CA ASP A 68 31.00 54.73 -24.71
C ASP A 68 31.54 56.07 -25.25
N ALA A 69 32.47 55.99 -26.20
CA ALA A 69 33.03 57.15 -26.88
C ALA A 69 33.39 56.79 -28.34
N SER A 70 33.26 57.75 -29.24
CA SER A 70 33.50 57.57 -30.68
C SER A 70 34.61 58.47 -31.21
N TYR A 71 35.51 57.95 -32.05
CA TYR A 71 36.48 58.74 -32.79
C TYR A 71 36.50 58.26 -34.26
N GLU A 72 36.52 59.18 -35.23
CA GLU A 72 36.39 58.82 -36.65
C GLU A 72 37.61 58.00 -37.10
N GLY A 73 37.38 56.77 -37.58
CA GLY A 73 38.45 55.83 -37.94
C GLY A 73 39.14 55.17 -36.74
N HIS A 74 38.56 55.23 -35.53
CA HIS A 74 39.16 54.71 -34.28
C HIS A 74 38.12 54.13 -33.32
N TYR A 75 38.30 52.88 -32.88
CA TYR A 75 37.47 52.28 -31.84
C TYR A 75 38.10 52.46 -30.45
N LEU A 76 37.25 52.58 -29.43
CA LEU A 76 37.69 52.68 -28.04
C LEU A 76 38.14 51.30 -27.55
N GLU A 77 39.45 51.07 -27.43
CA GLU A 77 39.98 49.81 -26.90
C GLU A 77 39.77 49.70 -25.39
N SER A 78 39.96 50.81 -24.67
CA SER A 78 39.73 50.87 -23.21
C SER A 78 39.78 52.31 -22.69
N TRP A 79 39.25 52.52 -21.49
CA TRP A 79 39.58 53.65 -20.64
C TRP A 79 40.88 53.36 -19.86
N VAL A 80 41.84 54.28 -19.90
CA VAL A 80 43.13 54.16 -19.22
C VAL A 80 43.37 55.27 -18.18
N GLU A 81 43.91 54.90 -17.03
CA GLU A 81 44.47 55.82 -16.05
C GLU A 81 45.93 56.13 -16.43
N VAL A 82 46.28 57.41 -16.56
CA VAL A 82 47.65 57.86 -16.84
C VAL A 82 48.32 58.31 -15.54
N THR A 83 49.42 57.67 -15.16
CA THR A 83 50.26 58.06 -14.01
C THR A 83 51.63 58.53 -14.49
N GLU A 84 51.93 59.81 -14.28
CA GLU A 84 53.23 60.41 -14.58
C GLU A 84 54.21 60.21 -13.42
N ASN A 85 55.37 59.60 -13.69
CA ASN A 85 56.49 59.51 -12.75
C ASN A 85 57.78 60.00 -13.42
N GLY A 86 57.98 61.33 -13.43
CA GLY A 86 59.12 61.95 -14.09
C GLY A 86 58.99 61.88 -15.62
N ASN A 87 59.97 61.29 -16.29
CA ASN A 87 59.96 61.13 -17.76
C ASN A 87 59.27 59.82 -18.22
N VAL A 88 58.57 59.12 -17.33
CA VAL A 88 57.86 57.87 -17.65
C VAL A 88 56.36 58.08 -17.43
N HIS A 89 55.59 57.94 -18.50
CA HIS A 89 54.13 57.86 -18.45
C HIS A 89 53.76 56.38 -18.34
N THR A 90 52.95 56.05 -17.33
CA THR A 90 52.46 54.69 -17.09
C THR A 90 50.97 54.67 -17.39
N PHE A 91 50.55 53.85 -18.35
CA PHE A 91 49.16 53.69 -18.75
C PHE A 91 48.62 52.41 -18.11
N LYS A 92 47.53 52.51 -17.35
CA LYS A 92 46.86 51.37 -16.71
C LYS A 92 45.45 51.26 -17.27
N ALA A 93 45.14 50.17 -17.97
CA ALA A 93 43.77 49.89 -18.40
C ALA A 93 42.84 49.70 -17.20
N ILE A 94 41.65 50.29 -17.29
CA ILE A 94 40.61 50.26 -16.25
C ILE A 94 39.41 49.42 -16.70
N GLY A 95 39.00 49.53 -17.96
CA GLY A 95 37.95 48.71 -18.56
C GLY A 95 37.54 49.20 -19.95
N TRP A 96 36.73 48.42 -20.65
CA TRP A 96 36.09 48.80 -21.92
C TRP A 96 34.73 49.47 -21.65
N ALA A 97 34.14 50.12 -22.66
CA ALA A 97 32.81 50.72 -22.54
C ALA A 97 31.77 49.63 -22.20
N GLY A 98 30.89 49.91 -21.24
CA GLY A 98 29.96 48.92 -20.69
C GLY A 98 30.45 48.17 -19.45
N ASN A 99 31.75 48.20 -19.13
CA ASN A 99 32.24 47.57 -17.89
C ASN A 99 31.79 48.32 -16.64
N GLU A 100 31.51 47.57 -15.59
CA GLU A 100 31.34 48.11 -14.24
C GLU A 100 32.70 48.46 -13.62
N TYR A 101 32.81 49.65 -13.03
CA TYR A 101 34.01 50.16 -12.38
C TYR A 101 33.68 50.88 -11.07
N THR A 102 34.27 50.42 -9.97
CA THR A 102 34.19 51.06 -8.64
C THR A 102 35.41 51.96 -8.42
N PRO A 103 35.28 53.31 -8.41
CA PRO A 103 36.42 54.19 -8.18
C PRO A 103 36.87 54.18 -6.72
N GLU A 104 38.17 53.96 -6.48
CA GLU A 104 38.77 54.07 -5.13
C GLU A 104 39.15 55.51 -4.76
N ARG A 105 39.13 56.43 -5.72
CA ARG A 105 39.47 57.86 -5.62
C ARG A 105 38.89 58.62 -6.80
N SER A 106 38.90 59.96 -6.76
CA SER A 106 38.70 60.76 -7.98
C SER A 106 39.89 60.60 -8.92
N LEU A 107 39.62 60.43 -10.21
CA LEU A 107 40.63 60.28 -11.27
C LEU A 107 40.07 60.68 -12.66
N ASN A 108 40.98 60.98 -13.58
CA ASN A 108 40.66 61.18 -14.98
C ASN A 108 41.04 59.92 -15.75
N LEU A 109 40.10 59.41 -16.53
CA LEU A 109 40.26 58.29 -17.45
C LEU A 109 40.35 58.84 -18.86
N TYR A 110 41.34 58.38 -19.60
CA TYR A 110 41.61 58.81 -20.96
C TYR A 110 41.21 57.71 -21.93
N ALA A 111 40.64 58.07 -23.07
CA ALA A 111 40.30 57.09 -24.09
C ALA A 111 41.59 56.56 -24.76
N ASN A 112 41.80 55.24 -24.65
CA ASN A 112 42.83 54.54 -25.43
C ASN A 112 42.21 54.14 -26.78
N TRP A 113 42.45 54.98 -27.78
CA TRP A 113 42.01 54.75 -29.15
C TRP A 113 42.92 53.76 -29.86
N LYS A 114 42.35 52.66 -30.35
CA LYS A 114 42.95 51.93 -31.46
C LYS A 114 42.38 52.50 -32.75
N PRO A 115 43.20 52.69 -33.81
CA PRO A 115 42.62 52.89 -35.13
C PRO A 115 41.65 51.74 -35.40
N GLU A 116 40.45 52.06 -35.87
CA GLU A 116 39.74 51.14 -36.74
C GLU A 116 40.77 50.85 -37.81
N GLN A 117 41.16 49.58 -37.90
CA GLN A 117 41.62 49.13 -39.18
C GLN A 117 40.42 49.36 -40.11
N GLU A 118 40.48 50.45 -40.88
CA GLU A 118 40.54 50.22 -42.31
C GLU A 118 41.53 49.05 -42.48
N GLN A 119 40.94 47.85 -42.51
CA GLN A 119 41.23 46.92 -43.56
C GLN A 119 41.08 47.74 -44.85
N ASP A 120 42.15 48.48 -45.17
CA ASP A 120 42.52 48.74 -46.55
C ASP A 120 42.36 47.38 -47.21
N ILE A 121 41.38 47.26 -48.10
CA ILE A 121 40.84 45.98 -48.55
C ILE A 121 41.89 45.38 -49.50
N THR A 122 42.98 44.89 -48.93
CA THR A 122 43.98 44.03 -49.54
C THR A 122 43.31 42.70 -49.77
N ALA A 123 42.44 42.70 -50.79
CA ALA A 123 41.69 41.60 -51.37
C ALA A 123 41.47 40.42 -50.42
N ILE A 124 40.31 40.41 -49.72
CA ILE A 124 39.78 39.18 -49.10
C ILE A 124 39.86 38.08 -50.16
N TYR A 125 40.77 37.14 -49.97
CA TYR A 125 40.97 36.05 -50.92
C TYR A 125 39.89 35.01 -50.64
N GLU A 126 38.83 35.04 -51.45
CA GLU A 126 37.78 34.01 -51.42
C GLU A 126 38.26 32.78 -52.21
N ALA A 127 38.81 31.80 -51.49
CA ALA A 127 39.24 30.53 -52.08
C ALA A 127 38.03 29.58 -52.19
N ARG A 128 37.50 29.40 -53.40
CA ARG A 128 36.38 28.48 -53.67
C ARG A 128 36.89 27.12 -54.14
N ILE A 129 37.01 26.17 -53.23
CA ILE A 129 37.64 24.85 -53.46
C ILE A 129 36.62 23.86 -54.03
N GLY A 130 36.82 23.47 -55.29
CA GLY A 130 35.75 22.95 -56.13
C GLY A 130 35.77 21.47 -56.45
N ASP A 131 36.89 20.77 -56.28
CA ASP A 131 37.08 19.40 -56.77
C ASP A 131 37.72 18.47 -55.72
N ILE A 132 37.74 17.17 -56.02
CA ILE A 132 38.15 16.06 -55.13
C ILE A 132 39.68 15.98 -54.94
N GLN A 133 40.40 17.09 -55.05
CA GLN A 133 41.86 17.17 -55.00
C GLN A 133 42.26 17.99 -53.77
N TYR A 134 42.84 17.31 -52.78
CA TYR A 134 43.17 17.88 -51.47
C TYR A 134 44.20 19.00 -51.55
N GLU A 135 45.02 19.02 -52.60
CA GLU A 135 46.10 19.98 -52.79
C GLU A 135 45.60 21.42 -52.81
N GLU A 136 44.41 21.68 -53.38
CA GLU A 136 43.84 23.04 -53.47
C GLU A 136 43.47 23.60 -52.08
N LEU A 137 42.89 22.77 -51.20
CA LEU A 137 42.52 23.18 -49.85
C LEU A 137 43.78 23.39 -48.98
N GLU A 138 44.73 22.47 -49.07
CA GLU A 138 46.00 22.57 -48.35
C GLU A 138 46.84 23.77 -48.81
N GLU A 139 46.83 24.09 -50.10
CA GLU A 139 47.48 25.29 -50.66
C GLU A 139 46.74 26.57 -50.26
N ALA A 140 45.41 26.57 -50.15
CA ALA A 140 44.64 27.70 -49.63
C ALA A 140 45.02 28.04 -48.18
N PHE A 141 45.11 27.05 -47.29
CA PHE A 141 45.58 27.26 -45.91
C PHE A 141 47.04 27.73 -45.86
N ALA A 142 47.92 27.17 -46.70
CA ALA A 142 49.34 27.55 -46.72
C ALA A 142 49.60 28.98 -47.23
N ASN A 143 48.68 29.55 -48.03
CA ASN A 143 48.79 30.89 -48.60
C ASN A 143 47.88 31.94 -47.94
N ALA A 144 47.02 31.53 -46.99
CA ALA A 144 46.03 32.40 -46.36
C ALA A 144 46.66 33.60 -45.63
N GLN A 145 46.06 34.77 -45.84
CA GLN A 145 46.42 36.04 -45.21
C GLN A 145 45.32 36.50 -44.25
N ALA A 146 45.62 37.49 -43.42
CA ALA A 146 44.73 37.88 -42.35
C ALA A 146 43.39 38.43 -42.88
N GLY A 147 42.28 37.82 -42.46
CA GLY A 147 40.92 38.14 -42.93
C GLY A 147 40.40 37.31 -44.12
N ASP A 148 41.16 36.34 -44.63
CA ASP A 148 40.74 35.51 -45.77
C ASP A 148 39.58 34.55 -45.47
N THR A 149 38.84 34.17 -46.50
CA THR A 149 37.70 33.24 -46.40
C THR A 149 37.86 32.07 -47.36
N ILE A 150 37.95 30.86 -46.80
CA ILE A 150 38.05 29.59 -47.53
C ILE A 150 36.65 28.96 -47.58
N ILE A 151 36.13 28.78 -48.80
CA ILE A 151 34.81 28.19 -49.08
C ILE A 151 35.01 26.83 -49.74
N VAL A 152 34.60 25.77 -49.08
CA VAL A 152 34.66 24.40 -49.63
C VAL A 152 33.34 24.06 -50.31
N LEU A 153 33.39 23.50 -51.53
CA LEU A 153 32.20 23.23 -52.35
C LEU A 153 31.83 21.75 -52.46
N LYS A 154 32.72 20.83 -52.07
CA LYS A 154 32.54 19.38 -52.13
C LYS A 154 33.36 18.69 -51.04
N ASP A 155 32.89 17.54 -50.57
CA ASP A 155 33.62 16.67 -49.65
C ASP A 155 35.04 16.37 -50.15
N CYS A 156 36.02 16.51 -49.25
CA CYS A 156 37.42 16.26 -49.53
C CYS A 156 38.12 15.48 -48.41
N GLY A 157 39.04 14.61 -48.80
CA GLY A 157 40.14 14.22 -47.91
C GLY A 157 41.17 15.34 -47.82
N VAL A 158 42.05 15.28 -46.82
CA VAL A 158 43.33 15.99 -46.81
C VAL A 158 44.45 15.03 -46.46
N SER A 159 45.61 15.25 -47.07
CA SER A 159 46.82 14.44 -46.95
C SER A 159 47.73 14.94 -45.81
N LYS A 160 47.59 16.19 -45.35
CA LYS A 160 48.36 16.78 -44.25
C LYS A 160 47.53 17.78 -43.43
N THR A 161 48.04 18.16 -42.26
CA THR A 161 47.41 19.15 -41.37
C THR A 161 47.15 20.48 -42.07
N LEU A 162 45.95 21.01 -41.89
CA LEU A 162 45.57 22.37 -42.24
C LEU A 162 46.08 23.32 -41.13
N GLU A 163 47.21 23.97 -41.38
CA GLU A 163 47.87 24.85 -40.42
C GLU A 163 47.41 26.31 -40.55
N VAL A 164 46.98 26.91 -39.44
CA VAL A 164 46.55 28.32 -39.36
C VAL A 164 47.59 29.14 -38.60
N THR A 165 48.19 30.10 -39.30
CA THR A 165 49.21 31.02 -38.76
C THR A 165 48.79 32.50 -38.81
N ALA A 166 47.85 32.86 -39.69
CA ALA A 166 47.31 34.20 -39.86
C ALA A 166 46.00 34.41 -39.07
N ASP A 167 45.64 35.67 -38.82
CA ASP A 167 44.48 36.06 -38.01
C ASP A 167 43.19 36.20 -38.84
N ASN A 168 42.04 35.95 -38.22
CA ASN A 168 40.71 36.16 -38.78
C ASN A 168 40.41 35.33 -40.05
N ILE A 169 40.96 34.11 -40.15
CA ILE A 169 40.65 33.18 -41.22
C ILE A 169 39.25 32.61 -41.00
N THR A 170 38.41 32.56 -42.05
CA THR A 170 37.10 31.90 -42.00
C THR A 170 37.08 30.65 -42.88
N LEU A 171 36.66 29.50 -42.36
CA LEU A 171 36.41 28.27 -43.10
C LEU A 171 34.92 27.96 -43.10
N LYS A 172 34.32 27.77 -44.28
CA LYS A 172 32.89 27.43 -44.41
C LYS A 172 32.55 26.63 -45.67
N SER A 173 31.33 26.10 -45.72
CA SER A 173 30.73 25.62 -46.98
C SER A 173 30.08 26.76 -47.77
N GLU A 174 29.76 26.52 -49.05
CA GLU A 174 28.83 27.39 -49.80
C GLU A 174 27.37 27.15 -49.40
N ASP A 175 26.98 25.88 -49.19
CA ASP A 175 25.61 25.49 -48.85
C ASP A 175 25.50 25.19 -47.35
N ALA A 176 24.80 26.05 -46.61
CA ALA A 176 24.53 25.89 -45.18
C ALA A 176 23.50 24.79 -44.88
N GLU A 177 22.64 24.42 -45.83
CA GLU A 177 21.70 23.30 -45.67
C GLU A 177 22.39 21.94 -45.89
N ASN A 178 23.52 21.91 -46.62
CA ASN A 178 24.32 20.71 -46.88
C ASN A 178 25.83 20.96 -46.61
N PRO A 179 26.24 21.11 -45.34
CA PRO A 179 27.65 21.29 -44.97
C PRO A 179 28.59 20.24 -45.55
N VAL A 180 29.71 20.70 -46.09
CA VAL A 180 30.77 19.89 -46.70
C VAL A 180 31.61 19.18 -45.65
N THR A 181 32.02 17.94 -45.93
CA THR A 181 32.88 17.14 -45.05
C THR A 181 34.35 17.17 -45.44
N ILE A 182 35.20 17.62 -44.50
CA ILE A 182 36.66 17.54 -44.56
C ILE A 182 37.12 16.41 -43.64
N ARG A 183 37.92 15.48 -44.16
CA ARG A 183 38.40 14.29 -43.42
C ARG A 183 39.89 14.02 -43.64
N ARG A 184 40.52 13.24 -42.77
CA ARG A 184 41.91 12.75 -42.97
C ARG A 184 41.93 11.58 -43.97
N GLU A 185 42.92 11.54 -44.86
CA GLU A 185 43.15 10.40 -45.75
C GLU A 185 43.89 9.23 -45.07
N GLU A 186 43.95 8.07 -45.71
CA GLU A 186 44.56 6.86 -45.16
C GLU A 186 46.08 6.98 -44.93
N GLU A 187 46.78 7.76 -45.76
CA GLU A 187 48.22 8.08 -45.63
C GLU A 187 48.47 9.50 -45.07
N PHE A 188 47.67 9.95 -44.10
CA PHE A 188 47.77 11.30 -43.54
C PHE A 188 49.13 11.62 -42.88
N ALA A 189 49.85 12.60 -43.43
CA ALA A 189 51.13 13.11 -42.95
C ALA A 189 50.93 14.35 -42.05
N GLY A 190 50.32 14.16 -40.90
CA GLY A 190 49.96 15.25 -40.00
C GLY A 190 51.10 15.77 -39.11
N LYS A 191 50.92 16.99 -38.61
CA LYS A 191 51.87 17.69 -37.74
C LYS A 191 51.61 17.37 -36.26
N SER A 192 52.69 17.30 -35.48
CA SER A 192 52.62 17.19 -34.02
C SER A 192 52.81 18.57 -33.38
N TYR A 193 51.88 18.95 -32.49
CA TYR A 193 51.89 20.24 -31.78
C TYR A 193 52.26 20.10 -30.31
N ALA A 194 51.90 18.98 -29.70
CA ALA A 194 52.29 18.55 -28.37
C ALA A 194 52.76 17.09 -28.43
N ARG A 195 53.36 16.59 -27.34
CA ARG A 195 53.87 15.21 -27.24
C ARG A 195 52.80 14.16 -27.60
N ASP A 196 51.56 14.49 -27.25
CA ASP A 196 50.39 13.61 -27.25
C ASP A 196 49.28 14.20 -28.18
N ALA A 197 49.68 15.02 -29.16
CA ALA A 197 48.84 15.61 -30.22
C ALA A 197 49.55 15.47 -31.58
N GLY A 198 49.62 14.24 -32.10
CA GLY A 198 50.17 13.90 -33.42
C GLY A 198 49.05 13.65 -34.43
N ASN A 199 49.25 13.98 -35.71
CA ASN A 199 48.23 13.80 -36.76
C ASN A 199 46.95 14.65 -36.61
N VAL A 200 47.06 15.85 -36.03
CA VAL A 200 45.96 16.82 -35.92
C VAL A 200 45.44 17.22 -37.31
N LEU A 201 44.11 17.30 -37.49
CA LEU A 201 43.50 17.72 -38.77
C LEU A 201 43.65 19.24 -39.00
N VAL A 202 43.27 20.07 -38.03
CA VAL A 202 43.41 21.54 -38.07
C VAL A 202 44.26 22.04 -36.91
N GLY A 203 45.37 22.72 -37.19
CA GLY A 203 46.31 23.19 -36.17
C GLY A 203 46.51 24.70 -36.18
N ILE A 204 45.99 25.40 -35.17
CA ILE A 204 46.07 26.85 -35.04
C ILE A 204 47.31 27.19 -34.20
N SER A 205 48.44 27.49 -34.85
CA SER A 205 49.74 27.61 -34.19
C SER A 205 50.03 28.97 -33.58
N SER A 206 49.39 30.02 -34.10
CA SER A 206 49.55 31.42 -33.66
C SER A 206 48.44 32.38 -34.08
N GLY A 207 47.69 32.07 -35.15
CA GLY A 207 46.65 32.95 -35.70
C GLY A 207 45.25 32.68 -35.14
N SER A 208 44.21 32.99 -35.90
CA SER A 208 42.83 32.67 -35.53
C SER A 208 41.98 32.15 -36.67
N LEU A 209 41.09 31.20 -36.34
CA LEU A 209 40.19 30.52 -37.25
C LEU A 209 38.74 30.62 -36.75
N ALA A 210 37.83 31.01 -37.63
CA ALA A 210 36.39 30.84 -37.47
C ALA A 210 35.89 29.70 -38.37
N THR A 211 35.00 28.87 -37.87
CA THR A 211 34.29 27.82 -38.63
C THR A 211 32.79 28.10 -38.64
N GLN A 212 32.16 27.87 -39.80
CA GLN A 212 30.71 28.01 -39.98
C GLN A 212 30.22 27.01 -41.03
N ASP A 213 29.08 26.37 -40.79
CA ASP A 213 28.42 25.48 -41.76
C ASP A 213 29.37 24.44 -42.42
N ILE A 214 30.23 23.78 -41.63
CA ILE A 214 31.29 22.87 -42.14
C ILE A 214 31.46 21.64 -41.23
N ILE A 215 31.72 20.46 -41.81
CA ILE A 215 31.93 19.21 -41.06
C ILE A 215 33.42 18.84 -41.07
N LEU A 216 34.00 18.65 -39.89
CA LEU A 216 35.33 18.05 -39.71
C LEU A 216 35.17 16.65 -39.11
N ASP A 217 35.57 15.63 -39.87
CA ASP A 217 35.30 14.22 -39.57
C ASP A 217 36.59 13.41 -39.36
N GLY A 218 36.67 12.67 -38.25
CA GLY A 218 37.79 11.82 -37.88
C GLY A 218 37.68 10.36 -38.35
N GLY A 219 36.60 9.94 -39.01
CA GLY A 219 36.43 8.61 -39.58
C GLY A 219 36.26 7.45 -38.59
N ALA A 220 36.14 7.71 -37.29
CA ALA A 220 35.77 6.70 -36.29
C ALA A 220 34.32 6.22 -36.48
N VAL A 221 34.03 5.03 -35.96
CA VAL A 221 32.68 4.44 -35.96
C VAL A 221 32.47 3.82 -34.58
N LEU A 222 31.85 4.60 -33.68
CA LEU A 222 31.63 4.23 -32.29
C LEU A 222 30.29 3.52 -32.11
N ASP A 223 30.27 2.44 -31.33
CA ASP A 223 29.03 1.92 -30.78
C ASP A 223 28.62 2.63 -29.48
N LYS A 224 27.45 2.26 -28.94
CA LYS A 224 26.89 2.78 -27.68
C LYS A 224 27.75 2.56 -26.42
N ASP A 225 28.74 1.67 -26.51
CA ASP A 225 29.69 1.34 -25.44
C ASP A 225 31.09 1.93 -25.79
N PHE A 226 31.14 2.87 -26.75
CA PHE A 226 32.31 3.58 -27.28
C PHE A 226 33.37 2.69 -27.95
N ASN A 227 33.04 1.46 -28.33
CA ASN A 227 33.96 0.61 -29.10
C ASN A 227 34.07 1.14 -30.52
N ASN A 228 35.30 1.43 -30.97
CA ASN A 228 35.56 1.92 -32.32
C ASN A 228 35.80 0.78 -33.31
N THR A 229 35.18 0.88 -34.49
CA THR A 229 35.42 0.01 -35.66
C THR A 229 35.91 0.76 -36.90
N GLY A 230 36.04 2.08 -36.82
CA GLY A 230 36.55 2.97 -37.87
C GLY A 230 38.02 3.36 -37.69
N GLN A 231 38.38 4.56 -38.15
CA GLN A 231 39.72 5.12 -38.05
C GLN A 231 40.11 5.47 -36.61
N VAL A 232 41.41 5.44 -36.33
CA VAL A 232 42.03 5.69 -35.02
C VAL A 232 43.14 6.71 -35.19
N TRP A 233 43.22 7.68 -34.29
CA TRP A 233 44.23 8.75 -34.31
C TRP A 233 44.91 8.91 -32.94
N ASP A 234 45.98 9.70 -32.93
CA ASP A 234 46.78 10.14 -31.76
C ASP A 234 46.66 11.66 -31.53
N SER A 235 45.48 12.22 -31.84
CA SER A 235 45.17 13.65 -31.71
C SER A 235 43.67 13.97 -31.61
N PRO A 236 43.34 15.18 -31.10
CA PRO A 236 42.07 15.84 -31.38
C PRO A 236 41.91 16.18 -32.89
N LEU A 237 40.70 16.56 -33.31
CA LEU A 237 40.47 17.14 -34.64
C LEU A 237 41.16 18.50 -34.77
N ILE A 238 41.02 19.34 -33.74
CA ILE A 238 41.54 20.71 -33.71
C ILE A 238 42.49 20.89 -32.51
N TYR A 239 43.66 21.46 -32.76
CA TYR A 239 44.57 21.94 -31.71
C TYR A 239 44.68 23.47 -31.76
N VAL A 240 44.40 24.14 -30.64
CA VAL A 240 44.31 25.60 -30.57
C VAL A 240 45.41 26.17 -29.68
N LYS A 241 46.31 26.96 -30.27
CA LYS A 241 47.31 27.79 -29.56
C LYS A 241 47.11 29.30 -29.76
N GLY A 242 46.37 29.68 -30.81
CA GLY A 242 45.91 31.05 -31.02
C GLY A 242 44.46 31.21 -30.55
N SER A 243 43.55 31.54 -31.46
CA SER A 243 42.11 31.62 -31.17
C SER A 243 41.25 30.78 -32.12
N TYR A 244 40.20 30.15 -31.60
CA TYR A 244 39.23 29.39 -32.38
C TYR A 244 37.80 29.84 -32.09
N ALA A 245 37.03 30.17 -33.13
CA ALA A 245 35.62 30.50 -33.02
C ALA A 245 34.78 29.45 -33.76
N MET A 246 34.05 28.63 -33.01
CA MET A 246 33.10 27.66 -33.56
C MET A 246 31.71 28.30 -33.67
N GLY A 247 31.30 28.60 -34.91
CA GLY A 247 29.98 29.13 -35.21
C GLY A 247 28.96 28.05 -35.58
N ALA A 248 27.69 28.47 -35.66
CA ALA A 248 26.56 27.65 -36.07
C ALA A 248 26.82 26.85 -37.38
N GLY A 249 26.16 25.69 -37.48
CA GLY A 249 26.30 24.75 -38.59
C GLY A 249 27.62 23.97 -38.63
N THR A 250 28.62 24.35 -37.82
CA THR A 250 29.86 23.57 -37.68
C THR A 250 29.59 22.23 -36.98
N VAL A 251 30.13 21.13 -37.51
CA VAL A 251 30.07 19.80 -36.91
C VAL A 251 31.48 19.24 -36.75
N LEU A 252 31.86 18.86 -35.53
CA LEU A 252 33.11 18.14 -35.25
C LEU A 252 32.76 16.73 -34.81
N GLN A 253 33.15 15.70 -35.56
CA GLN A 253 32.65 14.36 -35.31
C GLN A 253 33.61 13.21 -35.56
N ASN A 254 33.23 12.03 -35.04
CA ASN A 254 33.82 10.75 -35.37
C ASN A 254 35.34 10.69 -35.12
N ASN A 255 35.86 11.24 -34.02
CA ASN A 255 37.30 11.18 -33.74
C ASN A 255 37.63 10.24 -32.58
N TYR A 256 38.51 9.27 -32.79
CA TYR A 256 38.94 8.32 -31.77
C TYR A 256 40.42 8.52 -31.44
N ASN A 257 40.69 9.37 -30.44
CA ASN A 257 42.03 9.70 -29.97
C ASN A 257 42.52 8.66 -28.94
N THR A 258 43.56 7.92 -29.28
CA THR A 258 44.09 6.82 -28.46
C THR A 258 45.43 7.10 -27.80
N ASP A 259 46.08 8.24 -28.10
CA ASP A 259 47.35 8.66 -27.47
C ASP A 259 48.35 7.49 -27.28
N TYR A 260 48.64 6.77 -28.37
CA TYR A 260 49.38 5.50 -28.32
C TYR A 260 50.85 5.73 -27.93
N SER A 261 51.15 5.52 -26.65
CA SER A 261 52.51 5.52 -26.11
C SER A 261 52.87 4.18 -25.48
N GLU A 262 53.85 3.48 -26.05
CA GLU A 262 54.38 2.21 -25.50
C GLU A 262 55.09 2.36 -24.13
N SER A 263 55.21 3.58 -23.58
CA SER A 263 56.00 3.85 -22.38
C SER A 263 55.17 3.82 -21.08
N ALA A 264 55.24 2.68 -20.38
CA ALA A 264 54.57 2.43 -19.10
C ALA A 264 55.24 3.15 -17.89
N ASP A 265 55.32 4.48 -17.92
CA ASP A 265 55.86 5.30 -16.83
C ASP A 265 54.77 6.20 -16.22
N SER A 266 54.27 5.81 -15.05
CA SER A 266 52.98 6.22 -14.46
C SER A 266 52.99 7.58 -13.75
N SER A 267 53.65 8.59 -14.34
CA SER A 267 53.91 9.90 -13.71
C SER A 267 53.59 11.11 -14.61
N ARG A 268 52.82 10.93 -15.69
CA ARG A 268 52.56 11.98 -16.70
C ARG A 268 51.10 12.46 -16.67
N SER A 269 50.94 13.77 -16.83
CA SER A 269 49.76 14.56 -16.48
C SER A 269 48.96 14.97 -17.72
N VAL A 270 47.64 14.71 -17.69
CA VAL A 270 46.56 15.14 -18.62
C VAL A 270 46.87 15.03 -20.12
N ARG A 271 46.24 14.03 -20.74
CA ARG A 271 46.31 13.71 -22.18
C ARG A 271 45.26 14.52 -22.95
N THR A 272 45.31 14.53 -24.27
CA THR A 272 44.60 15.50 -25.14
C THR A 272 43.09 15.26 -25.31
N ALA A 273 42.38 16.21 -25.92
CA ALA A 273 40.93 16.15 -26.16
C ALA A 273 40.50 15.12 -27.22
N GLY A 274 39.20 14.82 -27.26
CA GLY A 274 38.58 14.06 -28.36
C GLY A 274 38.30 14.91 -29.60
N ALA A 275 37.72 16.12 -29.48
CA ALA A 275 37.49 17.00 -30.63
C ALA A 275 38.42 18.22 -30.67
N VAL A 276 38.47 19.02 -29.59
CA VAL A 276 39.21 20.30 -29.57
C VAL A 276 40.07 20.42 -28.31
N ASP A 277 41.38 20.58 -28.47
CA ASP A 277 42.33 20.78 -27.37
C ASP A 277 42.81 22.25 -27.36
N VAL A 278 42.42 23.01 -26.34
CA VAL A 278 42.74 24.44 -26.20
C VAL A 278 43.93 24.60 -25.25
N ALA A 279 45.07 25.02 -25.81
CA ALA A 279 46.34 25.11 -25.11
C ALA A 279 46.41 26.31 -24.15
N TRP A 280 47.52 26.39 -23.41
CA TRP A 280 47.81 27.48 -22.48
C TRP A 280 47.84 28.83 -23.21
N ASP A 281 47.21 29.84 -22.60
CA ASP A 281 47.11 31.22 -23.09
C ASP A 281 46.41 31.37 -24.46
N ALA A 282 45.71 30.32 -24.91
CA ALA A 282 44.88 30.31 -26.11
C ALA A 282 43.40 30.60 -25.77
N SER A 283 42.60 30.94 -26.79
CA SER A 283 41.16 31.19 -26.61
C SER A 283 40.29 30.31 -27.50
N MET A 284 39.09 29.97 -27.01
CA MET A 284 38.03 29.35 -27.79
C MET A 284 36.68 29.99 -27.47
N THR A 285 35.93 30.35 -28.51
CA THR A 285 34.50 30.66 -28.42
C THR A 285 33.69 29.57 -29.13
N MET A 286 32.53 29.24 -28.58
CA MET A 286 31.55 28.35 -29.22
C MET A 286 30.17 28.98 -29.10
N ASP A 287 29.61 29.37 -30.24
CA ASP A 287 28.24 29.91 -30.35
C ASP A 287 27.49 29.12 -31.43
N GLY A 288 27.07 27.92 -31.02
CA GLY A 288 26.37 26.94 -31.83
C GLY A 288 27.28 25.83 -32.36
N GLY A 289 26.70 25.01 -33.23
CA GLY A 289 27.36 23.83 -33.78
C GLY A 289 27.22 22.58 -32.88
N LEU A 290 27.78 21.48 -33.38
CA LEU A 290 27.63 20.14 -32.83
C LEU A 290 29.00 19.46 -32.69
N ILE A 291 29.26 18.88 -31.53
CA ILE A 291 30.37 17.94 -31.33
C ILE A 291 29.78 16.58 -30.98
N GLN A 292 30.14 15.53 -31.72
CA GLN A 292 29.60 14.19 -31.46
C GLN A 292 30.57 13.04 -31.76
N ASP A 293 30.34 11.88 -31.17
CA ASP A 293 31.06 10.64 -31.51
C ASP A 293 32.59 10.77 -31.40
N CYS A 294 33.05 11.55 -30.42
CA CYS A 294 34.46 11.81 -30.16
C CYS A 294 34.93 11.14 -28.86
N TYR A 295 36.08 10.48 -28.89
CA TYR A 295 36.67 9.71 -27.79
C TYR A 295 38.10 10.16 -27.50
N THR A 296 38.49 10.17 -26.23
CA THR A 296 39.90 10.31 -25.83
C THR A 296 40.26 9.51 -24.57
N LEU A 297 41.55 9.16 -24.41
CA LEU A 297 42.13 8.74 -23.12
C LEU A 297 42.56 9.93 -22.22
N GLY A 298 42.28 11.17 -22.63
CA GLY A 298 42.51 12.41 -21.88
C GLY A 298 41.28 12.93 -21.12
N ALA A 299 41.19 14.25 -20.99
CA ALA A 299 39.96 14.91 -20.55
C ALA A 299 39.26 15.60 -21.74
N GLY A 300 37.94 15.77 -21.67
CA GLY A 300 37.17 16.44 -22.72
C GLY A 300 37.01 15.59 -23.98
N GLY A 301 36.03 14.69 -24.00
CA GLY A 301 35.71 13.91 -25.20
C GLY A 301 35.25 14.81 -26.35
N GLY A 302 34.58 15.92 -26.03
CA GLY A 302 34.45 17.07 -26.92
C GLY A 302 35.65 18.02 -26.78
N ILE A 303 35.60 18.89 -25.78
CA ILE A 303 36.53 20.03 -25.62
C ILE A 303 37.37 19.86 -24.35
N GLN A 304 38.68 20.06 -24.46
CA GLN A 304 39.59 20.24 -23.33
C GLN A 304 40.13 21.67 -23.30
N SER A 305 40.26 22.25 -22.10
CA SER A 305 40.91 23.54 -21.90
C SER A 305 42.06 23.45 -20.91
N ALA A 306 43.20 24.07 -21.23
CA ALA A 306 44.33 24.24 -20.33
C ALA A 306 44.03 25.29 -19.22
N LYS A 307 44.88 25.35 -18.20
CA LYS A 307 44.62 26.15 -16.99
C LYS A 307 44.54 27.67 -17.20
N THR A 308 45.18 28.19 -18.24
CA THR A 308 45.14 29.61 -18.63
C THR A 308 44.44 29.83 -19.97
N ALA A 309 43.74 28.81 -20.49
CA ALA A 309 42.92 28.96 -21.68
C ALA A 309 41.65 29.74 -21.36
N GLU A 310 41.26 30.67 -22.23
CA GLU A 310 39.99 31.39 -22.14
C GLU A 310 38.95 30.67 -22.99
N VAL A 311 37.97 30.04 -22.35
CA VAL A 311 36.92 29.26 -23.04
C VAL A 311 35.54 29.79 -22.66
N THR A 312 34.84 30.32 -23.66
CA THR A 312 33.50 30.89 -23.54
C THR A 312 32.56 30.12 -24.47
N ILE A 313 31.56 29.47 -23.88
CA ILE A 313 30.62 28.61 -24.62
C ILE A 313 29.22 29.17 -24.38
N THR A 314 28.58 29.73 -25.40
CA THR A 314 27.29 30.43 -25.27
C THR A 314 26.10 29.70 -25.86
N SER A 315 26.31 28.73 -26.75
CA SER A 315 25.25 27.84 -27.25
C SER A 315 25.84 26.63 -27.98
N GLY A 316 25.05 25.56 -28.13
CA GLY A 316 25.37 24.40 -28.98
C GLY A 316 25.20 23.03 -28.29
N THR A 317 25.66 21.96 -28.96
CA THR A 317 25.45 20.58 -28.52
C THR A 317 26.76 19.79 -28.46
N ILE A 318 27.00 19.05 -27.37
CA ILE A 318 28.04 18.03 -27.29
C ILE A 318 27.42 16.72 -26.82
N ARG A 319 27.45 15.69 -27.67
CA ARG A 319 26.72 14.43 -27.41
C ARG A 319 27.48 13.17 -27.79
N HIS A 320 27.23 12.09 -27.07
CA HIS A 320 27.84 10.78 -27.35
C HIS A 320 29.37 10.87 -27.51
N CYS A 321 30.02 11.68 -26.67
CA CYS A 321 31.47 11.76 -26.54
C CYS A 321 31.96 11.06 -25.27
N ALA A 322 33.21 10.59 -25.27
CA ALA A 322 33.80 9.87 -24.15
C ALA A 322 35.24 10.30 -23.82
N ALA A 323 35.58 10.27 -22.54
CA ALA A 323 36.90 10.61 -22.01
C ALA A 323 37.25 9.81 -20.76
N VAL A 324 38.46 9.98 -20.22
CA VAL A 324 38.72 9.56 -18.83
C VAL A 324 38.08 10.53 -17.84
N TRP A 325 38.12 11.83 -18.14
CA TRP A 325 37.48 12.89 -17.34
C TRP A 325 36.70 13.87 -18.23
N GLY A 326 35.45 14.21 -17.89
CA GLY A 326 34.69 15.17 -18.70
C GLY A 326 34.31 14.61 -20.07
N GLY A 327 33.29 13.76 -20.15
CA GLY A 327 32.90 13.11 -21.41
C GLY A 327 32.59 14.10 -22.54
N ALA A 328 31.99 15.25 -22.22
CA ALA A 328 31.87 16.39 -23.13
C ALA A 328 32.98 17.43 -22.91
N LEU A 329 33.16 17.91 -21.67
CA LEU A 329 33.98 19.08 -21.34
C LEU A 329 35.00 18.77 -20.23
N GLY A 330 36.28 18.93 -20.53
CA GLY A 330 37.40 18.83 -19.58
C GLY A 330 38.04 20.20 -19.35
N LEU A 331 37.60 20.92 -18.31
CA LEU A 331 37.90 22.34 -18.11
C LEU A 331 38.94 22.55 -17.00
N MET A 332 40.16 22.97 -17.37
CA MET A 332 41.22 23.24 -16.38
C MET A 332 41.35 24.72 -16.03
N GLY A 333 40.83 25.63 -16.88
CA GLY A 333 40.73 27.06 -16.61
C GLY A 333 39.41 27.45 -15.92
N PRO A 334 39.28 28.71 -15.45
CA PRO A 334 37.97 29.30 -15.19
C PRO A 334 37.11 29.24 -16.47
N SER A 335 35.85 28.88 -16.37
CA SER A 335 35.00 28.71 -17.56
C SER A 335 33.54 29.06 -17.30
N GLU A 336 32.90 29.60 -18.33
CA GLU A 336 31.47 29.89 -18.35
C GLU A 336 30.83 29.16 -19.54
N ALA A 337 29.71 28.49 -19.27
CA ALA A 337 28.91 27.81 -20.28
C ALA A 337 27.44 28.23 -20.15
N SER A 338 26.82 28.68 -21.24
CA SER A 338 25.37 28.92 -21.31
C SER A 338 24.71 28.18 -22.46
N ASP A 339 23.40 27.92 -22.33
CA ASP A 339 22.51 27.39 -23.37
C ASP A 339 23.05 26.14 -24.10
N MET A 340 23.81 25.30 -23.38
CA MET A 340 24.42 24.07 -23.91
C MET A 340 23.54 22.84 -23.70
N GLU A 341 23.45 21.99 -24.72
CA GLU A 341 22.96 20.61 -24.60
C GLU A 341 24.14 19.64 -24.49
N LEU A 342 24.30 19.01 -23.33
CA LEU A 342 25.30 17.98 -23.07
C LEU A 342 24.59 16.63 -22.86
N SER A 343 24.52 15.80 -23.90
CA SER A 343 23.66 14.60 -23.90
C SER A 343 24.38 13.27 -24.18
N GLY A 344 24.17 12.26 -23.32
CA GLY A 344 24.66 10.89 -23.54
C GLY A 344 26.18 10.70 -23.53
N ASN A 345 26.94 11.61 -22.90
CA ASN A 345 28.40 11.53 -22.82
C ASN A 345 28.87 10.59 -21.70
N HIS A 346 30.12 10.10 -21.79
CA HIS A 346 30.70 9.16 -20.83
C HIS A 346 32.07 9.59 -20.30
N SER A 347 32.34 9.34 -19.01
CA SER A 347 33.70 9.42 -18.45
C SER A 347 34.09 8.14 -17.71
N ASP A 348 35.21 7.51 -18.06
CA ASP A 348 35.71 6.32 -17.36
C ASP A 348 35.98 6.60 -15.86
N SER A 349 36.35 7.84 -15.52
CA SER A 349 36.64 8.28 -14.16
C SER A 349 35.55 9.21 -13.59
N THR A 350 35.62 10.52 -13.86
CA THR A 350 34.71 11.51 -13.24
C THR A 350 34.26 12.61 -14.19
N GLY A 351 33.05 13.14 -13.96
CA GLY A 351 32.43 14.17 -14.80
C GLY A 351 31.90 13.60 -16.11
N GLY A 352 30.77 12.90 -16.08
CA GLY A 352 30.23 12.21 -17.25
C GLY A 352 29.91 13.16 -18.42
N ALA A 353 29.36 14.35 -18.13
CA ALA A 353 29.37 15.47 -19.07
C ALA A 353 30.57 16.38 -18.85
N VAL A 354 30.71 16.92 -17.63
CA VAL A 354 31.66 18.01 -17.34
C VAL A 354 32.57 17.63 -16.19
N TRP A 355 33.87 17.81 -16.39
CA TRP A 355 34.89 17.78 -15.34
C TRP A 355 35.60 19.14 -15.30
N SER A 356 35.50 19.85 -14.17
CA SER A 356 36.21 21.11 -13.96
C SER A 356 37.12 21.07 -12.73
N THR A 357 38.28 21.72 -12.84
CA THR A 357 39.26 21.86 -11.73
C THR A 357 39.31 23.27 -11.09
N LEU A 358 38.62 24.25 -11.67
CA LEU A 358 38.52 25.63 -11.18
C LEU A 358 37.05 26.09 -11.11
N SER A 359 36.79 27.40 -11.04
CA SER A 359 35.44 27.96 -11.05
C SER A 359 34.73 27.66 -12.37
N LEU A 360 33.50 27.17 -12.28
CA LEU A 360 32.62 26.90 -13.41
C LEU A 360 31.24 27.48 -13.11
N VAL A 361 30.75 28.30 -14.03
CA VAL A 361 29.37 28.80 -14.06
C VAL A 361 28.65 28.15 -15.23
N MET A 362 27.55 27.46 -14.96
CA MET A 362 26.65 26.95 -15.99
C MET A 362 25.29 27.62 -15.86
N THR A 363 24.75 28.11 -16.99
CA THR A 363 23.51 28.90 -17.03
C THR A 363 22.60 28.41 -18.15
N ASP A 364 21.33 28.10 -17.88
CA ASP A 364 20.35 27.63 -18.89
C ASP A 364 20.76 26.33 -19.65
N CYS A 365 21.72 25.56 -19.13
CA CYS A 365 22.21 24.33 -19.76
C CYS A 365 21.32 23.09 -19.50
N VAL A 366 21.25 22.19 -20.48
CA VAL A 366 20.64 20.86 -20.38
C VAL A 366 21.74 19.80 -20.31
N ILE A 367 21.73 18.97 -19.27
CA ILE A 367 22.72 17.92 -19.00
C ILE A 367 21.95 16.62 -18.84
N GLU A 368 21.84 15.85 -19.93
CA GLU A 368 20.93 14.69 -20.04
C GLU A 368 21.64 13.36 -20.28
N GLY A 369 21.32 12.34 -19.47
CA GLY A 369 21.68 10.94 -19.77
C GLY A 369 23.20 10.64 -19.77
N ASN A 370 24.02 11.55 -19.24
CA ASN A 370 25.48 11.38 -19.18
C ASN A 370 25.86 10.40 -18.08
N SER A 371 27.06 9.82 -18.15
CA SER A 371 27.48 8.81 -17.19
C SER A 371 28.96 8.84 -16.82
N SER A 372 29.28 8.54 -15.56
CA SER A 372 30.66 8.36 -15.10
C SER A 372 30.89 7.01 -14.42
N GLY A 373 32.12 6.51 -14.51
CA GLY A 373 32.57 5.29 -13.87
C GLY A 373 32.68 5.38 -12.34
N TYR A 374 32.90 6.58 -11.78
CA TYR A 374 33.05 6.81 -10.33
C TYR A 374 32.18 7.95 -9.80
N ASP A 375 32.46 9.20 -10.17
CA ASP A 375 31.85 10.37 -9.53
C ASP A 375 31.38 11.44 -10.53
N GLY A 376 30.28 12.14 -10.23
CA GLY A 376 29.79 13.26 -11.04
C GLY A 376 29.22 12.81 -12.37
N GLY A 377 28.02 12.25 -12.39
CA GLY A 377 27.43 11.67 -13.61
C GLY A 377 27.08 12.73 -14.66
N GLY A 378 26.51 13.86 -14.23
CA GLY A 378 26.46 15.09 -15.02
C GLY A 378 27.75 15.89 -14.85
N VAL A 379 27.88 16.56 -13.71
CA VAL A 379 28.94 17.55 -13.45
C VAL A 379 29.84 17.12 -12.28
N TYR A 380 31.16 17.20 -12.49
CA TYR A 380 32.19 17.19 -11.45
C TYR A 380 32.89 18.55 -11.40
N MET A 381 32.98 19.17 -10.22
CA MET A 381 33.67 20.45 -10.00
C MET A 381 34.61 20.37 -8.80
N SER A 382 35.89 20.71 -8.97
CA SER A 382 36.82 20.89 -7.84
C SER A 382 36.61 22.28 -7.23
N THR A 383 36.38 22.37 -5.91
CA THR A 383 35.95 23.62 -5.29
C THR A 383 37.09 24.60 -5.00
N GLY A 384 37.90 24.95 -6.00
CA GLY A 384 38.93 25.99 -5.92
C GLY A 384 38.36 27.42 -5.95
N GLY A 385 37.19 27.60 -6.57
CA GLY A 385 36.42 28.84 -6.62
C GLY A 385 34.92 28.58 -6.45
N GLN A 386 34.07 29.58 -6.67
CA GLN A 386 32.62 29.39 -6.62
C GLN A 386 32.16 28.58 -7.84
N ALA A 387 31.37 27.53 -7.59
CA ALA A 387 30.64 26.80 -8.60
C ALA A 387 29.18 27.27 -8.62
N LYS A 388 28.60 27.47 -9.81
CA LYS A 388 27.20 27.89 -9.96
C LYS A 388 26.51 27.06 -11.03
N LEU A 389 25.33 26.55 -10.71
CA LEU A 389 24.35 26.02 -11.66
C LEU A 389 23.11 26.92 -11.58
N ILE A 390 22.74 27.56 -12.68
CA ILE A 390 21.66 28.55 -12.75
C ILE A 390 20.70 28.13 -13.87
N ARG A 391 19.41 27.94 -13.57
CA ARG A 391 18.38 27.52 -14.55
C ARG A 391 18.72 26.25 -15.36
N CYS A 392 19.62 25.41 -14.84
CA CYS A 392 20.05 24.19 -15.52
C CYS A 392 19.07 23.04 -15.31
N THR A 393 18.96 22.17 -16.32
CA THR A 393 18.22 20.91 -16.23
C THR A 393 19.20 19.74 -16.23
N LEU A 394 19.27 18.99 -15.13
CA LEU A 394 20.13 17.81 -14.98
C LEU A 394 19.25 16.57 -14.87
N THR A 395 19.12 15.81 -15.96
CA THR A 395 18.17 14.69 -16.04
C THR A 395 18.80 13.36 -16.44
N GLY A 396 18.40 12.27 -15.80
CA GLY A 396 18.77 10.90 -16.21
C GLY A 396 20.26 10.54 -16.12
N ASN A 397 21.11 11.40 -15.55
CA ASN A 397 22.55 11.18 -15.46
C ASN A 397 22.90 10.07 -14.46
N LYS A 398 24.07 9.42 -14.60
CA LYS A 398 24.42 8.22 -13.84
C LYS A 398 25.87 8.19 -13.35
N ALA A 399 26.10 7.95 -12.07
CA ALA A 399 27.43 7.70 -11.50
C ALA A 399 27.30 6.86 -10.21
N PRO A 400 28.35 6.19 -9.72
CA PRO A 400 28.32 5.68 -8.34
C PRO A 400 28.04 6.76 -7.28
N ARG A 401 28.67 7.94 -7.37
CA ARG A 401 28.44 9.08 -6.46
C ARG A 401 28.17 10.38 -7.21
N GLY A 402 27.26 11.21 -6.70
CA GLY A 402 26.93 12.51 -7.28
C GLY A 402 26.39 12.37 -8.70
N SER A 403 25.32 11.59 -8.88
CA SER A 403 24.84 11.24 -10.22
C SER A 403 24.44 12.44 -11.08
N ALA A 404 23.90 13.50 -10.48
CA ALA A 404 23.76 14.81 -11.13
C ALA A 404 25.01 15.67 -10.93
N VAL A 405 25.40 15.89 -9.66
CA VAL A 405 26.49 16.81 -9.29
C VAL A 405 27.40 16.19 -8.24
N GLN A 406 28.71 16.28 -8.47
CA GLN A 406 29.75 15.99 -7.50
C GLN A 406 30.64 17.23 -7.31
N THR A 407 30.81 17.67 -6.05
CA THR A 407 31.93 18.57 -5.72
C THR A 407 33.13 17.76 -5.22
N GLY A 408 34.32 18.10 -5.68
CA GLY A 408 35.61 17.56 -5.24
C GLY A 408 36.27 18.43 -4.19
N LYS A 409 37.16 17.84 -3.39
CA LYS A 409 37.93 18.58 -2.37
C LYS A 409 38.89 19.59 -3.00
N GLY A 410 38.49 20.86 -3.10
CA GLY A 410 39.31 21.97 -3.57
C GLY A 410 39.86 22.86 -2.45
N GLU A 411 40.70 23.84 -2.82
CA GLU A 411 41.32 24.83 -1.90
C GLU A 411 40.42 26.05 -1.62
N GLY A 412 39.26 26.16 -2.28
CA GLY A 412 38.39 27.33 -2.26
C GLY A 412 37.45 27.40 -1.07
N VAL A 413 36.95 28.62 -0.82
CA VAL A 413 36.24 29.01 0.40
C VAL A 413 34.75 29.32 0.19
N LEU A 414 34.22 29.07 -1.01
CA LEU A 414 32.85 29.42 -1.39
C LEU A 414 31.97 28.17 -1.57
N PRO A 415 30.67 28.24 -1.26
CA PRO A 415 29.73 27.13 -1.47
C PRO A 415 29.40 26.91 -2.95
N LEU A 416 28.89 25.72 -3.26
CA LEU A 416 28.18 25.47 -4.52
C LEU A 416 26.84 26.22 -4.48
N VAL A 417 26.51 26.97 -5.53
CA VAL A 417 25.18 27.57 -5.70
C VAL A 417 24.38 26.76 -6.71
N ILE A 418 23.20 26.29 -6.30
CA ILE A 418 22.20 25.71 -7.19
C ILE A 418 21.01 26.65 -7.17
N ARG A 419 20.70 27.24 -8.33
CA ARG A 419 19.65 28.25 -8.48
C ARG A 419 18.69 27.92 -9.61
N ASP A 420 17.39 27.99 -9.37
CA ASP A 420 16.34 27.81 -10.39
C ASP A 420 16.45 26.50 -11.20
N CYS A 421 17.07 25.45 -10.64
CA CYS A 421 17.44 24.22 -11.36
C CYS A 421 16.40 23.09 -11.22
N THR A 422 16.32 22.25 -12.26
CA THR A 422 15.55 21.00 -12.27
C THR A 422 16.52 19.80 -12.29
N ILE A 423 16.46 18.95 -11.26
CA ILE A 423 17.37 17.82 -11.06
C ILE A 423 16.55 16.53 -10.88
N THR A 424 16.32 15.79 -11.97
CA THR A 424 15.33 14.70 -11.98
C THR A 424 15.81 13.38 -12.60
N GLY A 425 15.30 12.25 -12.12
CA GLY A 425 15.56 10.94 -12.75
C GLY A 425 17.02 10.45 -12.74
N ASN A 426 17.93 11.15 -12.05
CA ASN A 426 19.36 10.82 -11.99
C ASN A 426 19.58 9.56 -11.14
N ARG A 427 20.63 8.78 -11.42
CA ARG A 427 20.81 7.41 -10.91
C ARG A 427 22.17 7.18 -10.27
N SER A 428 22.18 7.05 -8.95
CA SER A 428 23.40 6.72 -8.21
C SER A 428 23.60 5.20 -8.08
N GLY A 429 24.85 4.70 -8.13
CA GLY A 429 25.12 3.28 -8.44
C GLY A 429 26.08 2.51 -7.51
N GLU A 430 25.84 1.19 -7.43
CA GLU A 430 26.58 0.14 -6.72
C GLU A 430 26.56 0.15 -5.18
N LYS A 431 26.57 -1.06 -4.60
CA LYS A 431 26.38 -1.36 -3.17
C LYS A 431 27.49 -0.84 -2.23
N ILE A 432 28.55 -0.24 -2.76
CA ILE A 432 29.80 -0.01 -2.03
C ILE A 432 29.89 1.38 -1.39
N HIS A 433 29.13 2.37 -1.88
CA HIS A 433 29.18 3.75 -1.39
C HIS A 433 27.77 4.36 -1.29
N ALA A 434 27.55 5.19 -0.28
CA ALA A 434 26.36 6.04 -0.22
C ALA A 434 26.40 7.01 -1.42
N GLY A 435 25.40 6.91 -2.28
CA GLY A 435 25.36 7.59 -3.58
C GLY A 435 24.25 8.62 -3.60
N GLY A 436 24.57 9.88 -3.31
CA GLY A 436 23.65 11.00 -3.47
C GLY A 436 23.44 11.39 -4.93
N THR A 437 22.33 12.08 -5.22
CA THR A 437 22.11 12.82 -6.47
C THR A 437 23.10 13.99 -6.59
N VAL A 438 23.23 14.75 -5.50
CA VAL A 438 24.21 15.79 -5.24
C VAL A 438 25.10 15.33 -4.09
N CYS A 439 26.36 15.05 -4.38
CA CYS A 439 27.37 14.72 -3.38
C CYS A 439 28.33 15.90 -3.21
N TYR A 440 28.51 16.40 -2.00
CA TYR A 440 29.37 17.56 -1.76
C TYR A 440 30.55 17.25 -0.81
N MET A 441 31.78 17.34 -1.35
CA MET A 441 33.05 17.11 -0.63
C MET A 441 33.80 18.40 -0.28
N ASN A 442 33.12 19.55 -0.34
CA ASN A 442 33.61 20.83 0.17
C ASN A 442 33.07 21.08 1.58
N GLU A 443 33.93 21.58 2.47
CA GLU A 443 33.51 22.00 3.81
C GLU A 443 32.72 23.32 3.80
N THR A 444 32.55 23.95 2.63
CA THR A 444 31.89 25.25 2.45
C THR A 444 30.37 25.18 2.23
N GLY A 445 29.80 23.99 2.02
CA GLY A 445 28.35 23.79 1.93
C GLY A 445 27.74 24.04 0.54
N ILE A 446 26.41 24.14 0.52
CA ILE A 446 25.56 24.40 -0.67
C ILE A 446 24.60 25.53 -0.35
N ILE A 447 24.38 26.45 -1.30
CA ILE A 447 23.27 27.40 -1.30
C ILE A 447 22.21 26.91 -2.28
N LEU A 448 20.96 26.79 -1.81
CA LEU A 448 19.78 26.58 -2.63
C LEU A 448 19.02 27.91 -2.75
N SER A 449 18.75 28.34 -3.98
CA SER A 449 18.14 29.65 -4.29
C SER A 449 17.12 29.52 -5.43
N GLY A 450 16.12 30.40 -5.46
CA GLY A 450 15.04 30.36 -6.45
C GLY A 450 14.24 29.06 -6.41
N HIS A 451 13.65 28.70 -7.55
CA HIS A 451 12.75 27.54 -7.64
C HIS A 451 13.51 26.24 -7.95
N ILE A 452 13.63 25.34 -6.96
CA ILE A 452 14.35 24.06 -7.11
C ILE A 452 13.37 22.89 -7.26
N VAL A 453 13.58 22.05 -8.26
CA VAL A 453 12.90 20.75 -8.41
C VAL A 453 13.92 19.62 -8.25
N MET A 454 13.67 18.69 -7.33
CA MET A 454 14.55 17.55 -7.07
C MET A 454 13.72 16.28 -6.84
N GLU A 455 13.40 15.57 -7.93
CA GLU A 455 12.37 14.51 -7.93
C GLU A 455 12.77 13.29 -8.77
N ASP A 456 12.17 12.13 -8.50
CA ASP A 456 12.40 10.86 -9.21
C ASP A 456 13.87 10.41 -9.31
N ASN A 457 14.77 10.97 -8.50
CA ASN A 457 16.16 10.54 -8.45
C ASN A 457 16.28 9.18 -7.74
N LEU A 458 16.96 8.24 -8.39
CA LEU A 458 16.96 6.81 -8.03
C LEU A 458 18.37 6.38 -7.64
N SER A 459 18.70 6.56 -6.36
CA SER A 459 19.94 6.04 -5.78
C SER A 459 19.82 4.54 -5.45
N VAL A 460 20.69 3.72 -6.05
CA VAL A 460 20.71 2.25 -5.89
C VAL A 460 21.87 1.86 -4.96
N GLY A 461 21.65 2.02 -3.66
CA GLY A 461 22.60 1.71 -2.59
C GLY A 461 21.91 1.12 -1.36
N TYR A 462 22.66 0.95 -0.26
CA TYR A 462 22.05 0.58 1.04
C TYR A 462 21.14 1.68 1.59
N GLU A 463 21.43 2.93 1.22
CA GLU A 463 20.98 4.14 1.91
C GLU A 463 20.85 5.29 0.90
N PRO A 464 19.75 5.31 0.11
CA PRO A 464 19.52 6.31 -0.94
C PRO A 464 19.27 7.71 -0.37
N CYS A 465 19.84 8.74 -1.00
CA CYS A 465 19.55 10.15 -0.71
C CYS A 465 19.70 11.02 -1.95
N ASP A 466 19.12 12.22 -1.90
CA ASP A 466 19.32 13.29 -2.87
C ASP A 466 20.58 14.10 -2.57
N ILE A 467 20.71 14.61 -1.35
CA ILE A 467 21.86 15.43 -0.94
C ILE A 467 22.70 14.67 0.10
N HIS A 468 23.92 14.34 -0.29
CA HIS A 468 24.84 13.51 0.50
C HIS A 468 25.96 14.33 1.13
N TYR A 469 25.96 14.33 2.46
CA TYR A 469 26.95 14.95 3.35
C TYR A 469 28.20 14.08 3.50
N PHE A 470 29.35 14.58 3.05
CA PHE A 470 30.62 13.84 3.17
C PHE A 470 31.31 14.01 4.55
N TYR A 471 31.13 15.15 5.20
CA TYR A 471 31.83 15.52 6.44
C TYR A 471 30.88 15.96 7.56
N ASN A 472 31.19 15.55 8.80
CA ASN A 472 30.41 15.95 9.98
C ASN A 472 30.68 17.40 10.43
N THR A 473 31.77 18.01 9.96
CA THR A 473 32.24 19.35 10.36
C THR A 473 32.11 20.43 9.29
N GLY A 474 31.77 20.06 8.04
CA GLY A 474 31.54 21.04 6.97
C GLY A 474 30.25 21.83 7.17
N ALA A 475 30.10 22.96 6.50
CA ALA A 475 28.94 23.82 6.56
C ALA A 475 27.62 23.10 6.17
N SER A 476 26.52 23.65 6.68
CA SER A 476 25.14 23.25 6.39
C SER A 476 24.74 23.57 4.95
N ILE A 477 23.57 23.09 4.54
CA ILE A 477 22.83 23.68 3.43
C ILE A 477 22.28 25.03 3.90
N LEU A 478 22.42 26.07 3.07
CA LEU A 478 21.82 27.38 3.26
C LEU A 478 20.64 27.54 2.31
N LEU A 479 19.48 27.96 2.82
CA LEU A 479 18.33 28.33 2.02
C LEU A 479 18.32 29.85 1.83
N ASP A 480 18.38 30.31 0.58
CA ASP A 480 18.42 31.74 0.24
C ASP A 480 17.04 32.42 0.41
N GLU A 481 17.00 33.76 0.45
CA GLU A 481 15.76 34.54 0.66
C GLU A 481 14.67 34.23 -0.39
N ASP A 482 15.07 33.84 -1.60
CA ASP A 482 14.17 33.48 -2.70
C ASP A 482 14.00 31.97 -2.93
N PHE A 483 14.50 31.11 -2.02
CA PHE A 483 14.32 29.66 -2.13
C PHE A 483 12.82 29.26 -2.06
N GLU A 484 12.37 28.51 -3.07
CA GLU A 484 11.05 27.90 -3.20
C GLU A 484 11.17 26.47 -3.76
N SER A 485 10.40 25.51 -3.22
CA SER A 485 10.34 24.13 -3.74
C SER A 485 9.15 23.36 -3.17
N ASP A 486 8.45 22.60 -4.01
CA ASP A 486 7.46 21.59 -3.61
C ASP A 486 8.08 20.19 -3.37
N SER A 487 9.37 20.00 -3.70
CA SER A 487 10.04 18.70 -3.62
C SER A 487 10.42 18.30 -2.18
N THR A 488 10.38 17.01 -1.88
CA THR A 488 10.96 16.43 -0.65
C THR A 488 12.41 16.06 -0.91
N PHE A 489 13.33 16.69 -0.19
CA PHE A 489 14.77 16.44 -0.30
C PHE A 489 15.20 15.35 0.68
N VAL A 490 15.65 14.20 0.17
CA VAL A 490 16.20 13.15 1.03
C VAL A 490 17.66 13.49 1.34
N LEU A 491 17.96 13.74 2.60
CA LEU A 491 19.32 13.99 3.11
C LEU A 491 19.97 12.69 3.56
N GLY A 492 21.29 12.57 3.34
CA GLY A 492 22.03 11.44 3.90
C GLY A 492 23.53 11.64 4.08
N GLY A 493 24.21 10.66 4.68
CA GLY A 493 25.60 10.80 5.11
C GLY A 493 26.30 9.46 5.29
N TYR A 494 27.64 9.50 5.40
CA TYR A 494 28.41 8.38 5.95
C TYR A 494 28.21 8.24 7.47
N ASP A 495 28.55 7.07 8.03
CA ASP A 495 28.58 6.81 9.48
C ASP A 495 29.43 7.79 10.31
N THR A 496 30.23 8.64 9.67
CA THR A 496 30.98 9.73 10.31
C THR A 496 30.09 10.90 10.72
N ILE A 497 28.92 11.07 10.08
CA ILE A 497 27.92 12.06 10.46
C ILE A 497 27.27 11.65 11.80
N LYS A 498 27.07 12.61 12.70
CA LYS A 498 26.58 12.37 14.07
C LYS A 498 25.42 13.27 14.46
N PRO A 499 24.51 12.78 15.34
CA PRO A 499 23.48 13.61 15.97
C PRO A 499 24.05 14.90 16.56
N GLY A 500 23.28 15.98 16.47
CA GLY A 500 23.70 17.34 16.83
C GLY A 500 24.36 18.13 15.69
N ARG A 501 24.68 17.52 14.54
CA ARG A 501 25.06 18.26 13.33
C ARG A 501 23.90 19.14 12.84
N VAL A 502 24.18 20.40 12.53
CA VAL A 502 23.25 21.24 11.73
C VAL A 502 23.29 20.73 10.30
N LEU A 503 22.12 20.39 9.77
CA LEU A 503 21.94 19.98 8.37
C LEU A 503 21.59 21.21 7.53
N ILE A 504 20.61 22.00 7.99
CA ILE A 504 20.14 23.19 7.29
C ILE A 504 20.21 24.40 8.22
N ASP A 505 20.82 25.46 7.69
CA ASP A 505 20.84 26.78 8.32
C ASP A 505 19.75 27.66 7.70
N GLY A 506 18.70 27.93 8.49
CA GLY A 506 17.63 28.86 8.14
C GLY A 506 17.82 30.26 8.73
N THR A 507 18.84 30.46 9.59
CA THR A 507 18.95 31.68 10.42
C THR A 507 19.38 32.92 9.66
N LEU A 508 20.16 32.79 8.59
CA LEU A 508 20.71 33.96 7.89
C LEU A 508 19.62 34.77 7.14
N TYR A 509 18.60 34.08 6.63
CA TYR A 509 17.52 34.67 5.83
C TYR A 509 16.11 34.41 6.41
N HIS A 510 16.02 33.93 7.66
CA HIS A 510 14.77 33.58 8.34
C HIS A 510 13.86 32.63 7.53
N LYS A 511 14.46 31.66 6.85
CA LYS A 511 13.76 30.67 6.03
C LYS A 511 13.35 29.46 6.87
N ASP A 512 12.05 29.19 6.90
CA ASP A 512 11.50 28.14 7.75
C ASP A 512 11.67 26.75 7.12
N ALA A 513 12.76 26.07 7.46
CA ALA A 513 13.00 24.69 7.04
C ALA A 513 12.13 23.70 7.85
N SER A 514 11.56 22.71 7.16
CA SER A 514 10.67 21.69 7.74
C SER A 514 11.33 20.30 7.70
N PRO A 515 11.25 19.49 8.78
CA PRO A 515 11.68 18.09 8.78
C PRO A 515 10.97 17.21 7.74
N GLU A 516 9.74 17.57 7.37
CA GLU A 516 8.94 16.88 6.36
C GLU A 516 9.40 17.20 4.93
N GLN A 517 9.91 18.41 4.69
CA GLN A 517 10.52 18.79 3.41
C GLN A 517 11.94 18.24 3.26
N PHE A 518 12.69 18.15 4.36
CA PHE A 518 14.07 17.68 4.38
C PHE A 518 14.20 16.46 5.31
N VAL A 519 14.13 15.26 4.74
CA VAL A 519 14.00 14.00 5.48
C VAL A 519 15.34 13.27 5.51
N TRP A 520 15.74 12.69 6.65
CA TRP A 520 16.94 11.85 6.72
C TRP A 520 16.67 10.41 6.27
N HIS A 521 17.56 9.85 5.45
CA HIS A 521 17.40 8.55 4.78
C HIS A 521 17.41 7.29 5.68
N THR A 522 18.03 7.31 6.87
CA THR A 522 18.19 6.11 7.72
C THR A 522 17.11 6.00 8.81
N ARG A 523 16.93 4.79 9.36
CA ARG A 523 15.93 4.53 10.43
C ARG A 523 16.38 4.96 11.82
N ASN A 524 17.67 5.14 12.04
CA ASN A 524 18.23 5.42 13.37
C ASN A 524 18.32 6.93 13.65
N TYR A 525 18.21 7.75 12.62
CA TYR A 525 18.31 9.20 12.71
C TYR A 525 17.16 9.89 11.97
N ARG A 526 16.77 11.05 12.47
CA ARG A 526 15.74 11.92 11.86
C ARG A 526 16.28 13.33 11.70
N THR A 527 15.63 14.12 10.86
CA THR A 527 15.75 15.58 10.91
C THR A 527 14.88 16.12 12.05
N GLU A 528 15.40 17.10 12.79
CA GLU A 528 14.72 17.69 13.93
C GLU A 528 14.89 19.21 13.93
N LYS A 529 13.78 19.92 14.02
CA LYS A 529 13.75 21.38 14.01
C LYS A 529 14.07 21.94 15.39
N ARG A 530 15.06 22.83 15.49
CA ARG A 530 15.45 23.52 16.72
C ARG A 530 15.69 25.00 16.41
N GLY A 531 14.68 25.84 16.68
CA GLY A 531 14.65 27.21 16.15
C GLY A 531 14.40 27.20 14.65
N GLU A 532 15.14 28.01 13.91
CA GLU A 532 15.07 28.11 12.43
C GLU A 532 15.92 27.04 11.72
N ASN A 533 16.69 26.23 12.45
CA ASN A 533 17.61 25.24 11.91
C ASN A 533 17.09 23.81 12.01
N LEU A 534 17.48 22.97 11.03
CA LEU A 534 17.30 21.53 11.10
C LEU A 534 18.60 20.85 11.52
N TYR A 535 18.48 19.95 12.50
CA TYR A 535 19.57 19.14 13.05
C TYR A 535 19.37 17.68 12.70
N LEU A 536 20.47 16.93 12.63
CA LEU A 536 20.41 15.47 12.74
C LEU A 536 20.14 15.11 14.21
N ALA A 537 19.13 14.30 14.46
CA ALA A 537 18.79 13.76 15.77
C ALA A 537 18.66 12.23 15.71
N GLU A 538 18.74 11.55 16.85
CA GLU A 538 18.41 10.13 16.94
C GLU A 538 16.88 9.97 16.85
N VAL A 539 16.43 8.88 16.23
CA VAL A 539 15.04 8.45 16.36
C VAL A 539 14.87 7.91 17.79
N PRO A 540 13.91 8.41 18.59
CA PRO A 540 13.64 7.87 19.92
C PRO A 540 13.35 6.37 19.83
N GLU A 541 13.86 5.60 20.79
CA GLU A 541 13.49 4.19 20.89
C GLU A 541 11.98 4.06 21.08
N ALA A 542 11.39 3.14 20.33
CA ALA A 542 9.99 2.79 20.39
C ALA A 542 9.85 1.38 20.98
N TYR A 543 8.91 1.25 21.90
CA TYR A 543 8.58 0.05 22.66
C TYR A 543 7.12 -0.32 22.40
N THR A 544 6.84 -1.62 22.45
CA THR A 544 5.52 -2.20 22.19
C THR A 544 5.00 -2.95 23.41
N VAL A 545 3.67 -3.10 23.53
CA VAL A 545 3.06 -4.04 24.47
C VAL A 545 2.41 -5.17 23.70
N THR A 546 2.71 -6.42 24.07
CA THR A 546 2.08 -7.60 23.46
C THR A 546 1.34 -8.42 24.50
N TYR A 547 0.06 -8.69 24.22
CA TYR A 547 -0.89 -9.38 25.07
C TYR A 547 -1.11 -10.80 24.56
N ASN A 548 -0.99 -11.80 25.43
CA ASN A 548 -1.15 -13.21 25.12
C ASN A 548 -2.22 -13.83 26.03
N ALA A 549 -3.30 -14.33 25.44
CA ALA A 549 -4.48 -14.83 26.14
C ALA A 549 -4.23 -16.02 27.09
N ASN A 550 -3.03 -16.62 27.07
CA ASN A 550 -2.61 -17.73 27.93
C ASN A 550 -3.65 -18.86 28.09
N ASN A 551 -4.41 -19.11 27.01
CA ASN A 551 -5.57 -20.00 26.97
C ASN A 551 -5.33 -21.25 26.11
N SER A 552 -4.08 -21.48 25.68
CA SER A 552 -3.64 -22.66 24.95
C SER A 552 -4.08 -23.96 25.62
N SER A 553 -4.94 -24.73 24.94
CA SER A 553 -5.22 -26.13 25.27
C SER A 553 -4.09 -27.04 24.76
N PRO A 554 -3.90 -28.27 25.29
CA PRO A 554 -2.83 -29.16 24.83
C PRO A 554 -2.91 -29.44 23.33
N GLY A 555 -1.92 -28.95 22.57
CA GLY A 555 -1.83 -29.11 21.11
C GLY A 555 -2.25 -27.90 20.27
N TYR A 556 -2.64 -26.77 20.88
CA TYR A 556 -2.95 -25.52 20.18
C TYR A 556 -2.20 -24.34 20.79
N ASP A 557 -1.75 -23.41 19.94
CA ASP A 557 -1.10 -22.17 20.36
C ASP A 557 -2.11 -21.21 21.01
N SER A 558 -1.60 -20.36 21.90
CA SER A 558 -2.40 -19.34 22.59
C SER A 558 -2.63 -18.13 21.67
N VAL A 559 -3.81 -17.51 21.74
CA VAL A 559 -4.09 -16.28 20.99
C VAL A 559 -3.26 -15.12 21.55
N TYR A 560 -2.72 -14.26 20.69
CA TYR A 560 -2.00 -13.05 21.10
C TYR A 560 -2.18 -11.92 20.10
N CYS A 561 -2.05 -10.67 20.55
CA CYS A 561 -2.01 -9.47 19.73
C CYS A 561 -1.06 -8.44 20.36
N SER A 562 -0.60 -7.47 19.57
CA SER A 562 0.16 -6.32 20.06
C SER A 562 -0.71 -5.08 20.09
N ASP A 563 -0.37 -4.13 20.95
CA ASP A 563 -0.90 -2.78 20.92
C ASP A 563 -0.65 -2.16 19.52
N PRO A 564 -1.63 -1.51 18.89
CA PRO A 564 -1.43 -0.84 17.61
C PRO A 564 -0.59 0.44 17.71
N ASN A 565 -0.29 0.94 18.91
CA ASN A 565 0.56 2.11 19.12
C ASN A 565 2.01 1.72 19.45
N ASP A 566 2.96 2.48 18.91
CA ASP A 566 4.36 2.49 19.32
C ASP A 566 4.56 3.56 20.43
N TYR A 567 5.33 3.25 21.47
CA TYR A 567 5.52 4.12 22.64
C TYR A 567 6.99 4.46 22.88
N THR A 568 7.31 5.72 23.20
CA THR A 568 8.65 6.12 23.65
C THR A 568 8.80 6.04 25.18
N SER A 569 10.01 6.21 25.71
CA SER A 569 10.25 6.24 27.16
C SER A 569 9.55 7.38 27.92
N GLU A 570 9.11 8.41 27.19
CA GLU A 570 8.39 9.57 27.74
C GLU A 570 6.86 9.38 27.70
N ASP A 571 6.36 8.35 27.01
CA ASP A 571 4.93 8.09 26.87
C ASP A 571 4.39 7.27 28.06
N THR A 572 3.10 7.47 28.34
CA THR A 572 2.35 6.71 29.34
C THR A 572 1.43 5.72 28.64
N VAL A 573 1.60 4.44 28.94
CA VAL A 573 0.86 3.32 28.37
C VAL A 573 -0.20 2.84 29.36
N THR A 574 -1.43 2.65 28.89
CA THR A 574 -2.51 2.06 29.69
C THR A 574 -2.66 0.58 29.35
N ILE A 575 -2.51 -0.29 30.35
CA ILE A 575 -2.69 -1.74 30.18
C ILE A 575 -4.14 -2.07 29.82
N MET A 576 -4.34 -2.74 28.69
CA MET A 576 -5.67 -3.04 28.14
C MET A 576 -6.44 -4.09 28.96
N GLY A 577 -7.77 -3.97 28.97
CA GLY A 577 -8.71 -4.97 29.49
C GLY A 577 -9.38 -5.79 28.40
N GLU A 578 -10.45 -6.50 28.78
CA GLU A 578 -11.20 -7.36 27.86
C GLU A 578 -11.92 -6.56 26.76
N GLU A 579 -12.41 -5.35 27.06
CA GLU A 579 -13.16 -4.51 26.12
C GLU A 579 -12.25 -3.93 25.02
N GLU A 580 -11.05 -3.46 25.38
CA GLU A 580 -10.10 -2.88 24.42
C GLU A 580 -9.42 -3.96 23.56
N LEU A 581 -9.25 -5.18 24.09
CA LEU A 581 -8.66 -6.30 23.37
C LEU A 581 -9.66 -7.07 22.50
N PHE A 582 -10.96 -6.97 22.76
CA PHE A 582 -12.01 -7.59 21.93
C PHE A 582 -11.85 -7.33 20.42
N PRO A 583 -11.64 -6.09 19.93
CA PRO A 583 -11.39 -5.86 18.49
C PRO A 583 -10.05 -6.40 17.97
N LEU A 584 -9.08 -6.69 18.84
CA LEU A 584 -7.72 -7.11 18.45
C LEU A 584 -7.52 -8.64 18.49
N MET A 585 -8.12 -9.34 19.47
CA MET A 585 -7.98 -10.79 19.66
C MET A 585 -9.30 -11.54 19.90
N GLY A 586 -10.45 -10.85 19.91
CA GLY A 586 -11.75 -11.43 20.25
C GLY A 586 -11.94 -11.64 21.75
N ASN A 587 -12.94 -12.46 22.13
CA ASN A 587 -13.25 -12.73 23.53
C ASN A 587 -12.09 -13.44 24.25
N LEU A 588 -11.61 -12.83 25.33
CA LEU A 588 -10.61 -13.41 26.22
C LEU A 588 -11.25 -14.52 27.07
N VAL A 589 -11.15 -15.78 26.64
CA VAL A 589 -11.79 -16.93 27.31
C VAL A 589 -10.79 -18.06 27.57
N LYS A 590 -10.85 -18.61 28.79
CA LYS A 590 -10.27 -19.90 29.17
C LYS A 590 -11.30 -20.72 29.92
N PHE A 591 -11.60 -21.92 29.42
CA PHE A 591 -12.64 -22.77 29.97
C PHE A 591 -12.34 -23.18 31.42
N GLY A 592 -13.32 -23.03 32.30
CA GLY A 592 -13.17 -23.32 33.74
C GLY A 592 -12.50 -22.21 34.55
N CYS A 593 -12.17 -21.06 33.95
CA CYS A 593 -11.56 -19.93 34.64
C CYS A 593 -12.30 -18.61 34.42
N ASP A 594 -12.04 -17.64 35.28
CA ASP A 594 -12.26 -16.20 35.07
C ASP A 594 -10.90 -15.49 34.87
N PHE A 595 -10.90 -14.40 34.11
CA PHE A 595 -9.72 -13.58 33.88
C PHE A 595 -9.42 -12.72 35.12
N ALA A 596 -8.16 -12.73 35.58
CA ALA A 596 -7.75 -12.07 36.82
C ALA A 596 -6.80 -10.87 36.61
N GLY A 597 -6.33 -10.64 35.38
CA GLY A 597 -5.34 -9.61 35.04
C GLY A 597 -4.21 -10.16 34.17
N TRP A 598 -3.11 -9.40 34.05
CA TRP A 598 -1.96 -9.73 33.22
C TRP A 598 -0.72 -10.05 34.07
N ASN A 599 0.20 -10.85 33.53
CA ASN A 599 1.47 -11.18 34.17
C ASN A 599 2.61 -11.28 33.15
N THR A 600 3.84 -10.89 33.49
CA THR A 600 4.99 -11.00 32.55
C THR A 600 5.43 -12.44 32.27
N GLU A 601 5.04 -13.41 33.10
CA GLU A 601 5.39 -14.82 32.94
C GLU A 601 4.15 -15.69 32.72
N LYS A 602 4.27 -16.70 31.85
CA LYS A 602 3.15 -17.56 31.45
C LYS A 602 2.54 -18.36 32.61
N ASP A 603 3.33 -18.67 33.64
CA ASP A 603 2.91 -19.39 34.84
C ASP A 603 2.36 -18.48 35.96
N GLY A 604 2.37 -17.15 35.76
CA GLY A 604 1.93 -16.17 36.75
C GLY A 604 2.97 -15.83 37.82
N SER A 605 4.22 -16.29 37.69
CA SER A 605 5.31 -16.01 38.65
C SER A 605 5.97 -14.63 38.50
N GLY A 606 5.69 -13.93 37.39
CA GLY A 606 6.24 -12.62 37.06
C GLY A 606 5.47 -11.46 37.67
N THR A 607 5.71 -10.25 37.15
CA THR A 607 5.06 -9.02 37.61
C THR A 607 3.62 -8.97 37.11
N GLY A 608 2.67 -8.76 38.03
CA GLY A 608 1.25 -8.62 37.71
C GLY A 608 0.88 -7.19 37.32
N TYR A 609 -0.01 -7.04 36.34
CA TYR A 609 -0.58 -5.78 35.88
C TYR A 609 -2.11 -5.90 35.80
N VAL A 610 -2.84 -4.85 36.17
CA VAL A 610 -4.31 -4.82 36.08
C VAL A 610 -4.78 -4.01 34.87
N PRO A 611 -5.93 -4.35 34.25
CA PRO A 611 -6.56 -3.49 33.26
C PRO A 611 -6.74 -2.05 33.75
N GLY A 612 -6.48 -1.07 32.88
CA GLY A 612 -6.52 0.36 33.19
C GLY A 612 -5.30 0.89 33.95
N GLN A 613 -4.26 0.08 34.19
CA GLN A 613 -3.04 0.53 34.86
C GLN A 613 -2.16 1.35 33.91
N GLU A 614 -1.81 2.59 34.31
CA GLU A 614 -0.84 3.44 33.61
C GLU A 614 0.61 3.09 34.00
N ILE A 615 1.50 2.96 33.00
CA ILE A 615 2.94 2.66 33.15
C ILE A 615 3.77 3.42 32.11
N SER A 616 5.07 3.58 32.36
CA SER A 616 6.06 4.00 31.34
C SER A 616 6.90 2.80 30.92
N LEU A 617 7.27 2.71 29.64
CA LEU A 617 8.10 1.62 29.12
C LEU A 617 9.58 2.04 29.05
N THR A 618 10.47 1.07 29.25
CA THR A 618 11.92 1.20 28.99
C THR A 618 12.45 0.08 28.08
N ASP A 619 11.57 -0.86 27.71
CA ASP A 619 11.80 -2.05 26.89
C ASP A 619 10.41 -2.53 26.39
N ASP A 620 10.37 -3.40 25.37
CA ASP A 620 9.15 -4.11 24.97
C ASP A 620 8.54 -4.92 26.13
N LEU A 621 7.22 -4.79 26.35
CA LEU A 621 6.50 -5.48 27.42
C LEU A 621 5.65 -6.63 26.87
N TYR A 622 5.92 -7.86 27.31
CA TYR A 622 5.13 -9.03 26.97
C TYR A 622 4.29 -9.48 28.17
N LEU A 623 2.98 -9.64 27.98
CA LEU A 623 2.00 -9.94 29.02
C LEU A 623 1.19 -11.20 28.68
N TYR A 624 1.05 -12.08 29.66
CA TYR A 624 0.22 -13.28 29.62
C TYR A 624 -0.99 -13.10 30.52
N ALA A 625 -2.18 -13.50 30.04
CA ALA A 625 -3.38 -13.46 30.85
C ALA A 625 -3.25 -14.40 32.05
N GLN A 626 -3.61 -13.89 33.22
CA GLN A 626 -3.68 -14.63 34.47
C GLN A 626 -5.13 -15.06 34.70
N TRP A 627 -5.31 -16.31 35.15
CA TRP A 627 -6.59 -17.00 35.16
C TRP A 627 -6.85 -17.59 36.54
N GLN A 628 -8.06 -17.37 37.07
CA GLN A 628 -8.53 -17.91 38.35
C GLN A 628 -9.55 -19.01 38.08
N GLU A 629 -9.40 -20.20 38.67
CA GLU A 629 -10.34 -21.31 38.50
C GLU A 629 -11.72 -21.00 39.10
N LYS A 630 -12.78 -21.49 38.44
CA LYS A 630 -14.18 -21.35 38.88
C LYS A 630 -14.52 -22.37 39.96
N ASP A 631 -15.25 -21.93 40.97
CA ASP A 631 -15.83 -22.82 41.98
C ASP A 631 -16.75 -23.86 41.31
N LEU A 632 -16.65 -25.11 41.74
CA LEU A 632 -17.48 -26.22 41.28
C LEU A 632 -18.86 -26.16 41.94
N VAL A 633 -19.89 -26.54 41.18
CA VAL A 633 -21.26 -26.76 41.70
C VAL A 633 -21.55 -28.25 41.85
N THR A 634 -22.39 -28.57 42.82
CA THR A 634 -22.83 -29.93 43.14
C THR A 634 -24.22 -30.19 42.56
N LEU A 635 -24.33 -31.21 41.71
CA LEU A 635 -25.62 -31.71 41.22
C LEU A 635 -25.98 -32.95 42.02
N THR A 636 -27.21 -33.01 42.54
CA THR A 636 -27.71 -34.11 43.37
C THR A 636 -28.88 -34.80 42.68
N TYR A 637 -28.85 -36.14 42.62
CA TYR A 637 -29.85 -36.94 41.91
C TYR A 637 -30.65 -37.80 42.90
N ILE A 638 -31.92 -37.41 43.12
CA ILE A 638 -32.82 -37.97 44.13
C ILE A 638 -33.75 -38.99 43.47
N TYR A 639 -33.44 -40.27 43.64
CA TYR A 639 -34.11 -41.37 42.92
C TYR A 639 -35.55 -41.70 43.40
N ASN A 640 -36.11 -41.01 44.40
CA ASN A 640 -37.51 -41.17 44.86
C ASN A 640 -37.97 -42.63 45.02
N GLY A 641 -37.18 -43.44 45.71
CA GLY A 641 -37.45 -44.86 45.95
C GLY A 641 -37.07 -45.82 44.79
N GLY A 642 -36.44 -45.30 43.74
CA GLY A 642 -35.65 -46.07 42.78
C GLY A 642 -34.17 -46.16 43.17
N THR A 643 -33.34 -46.60 42.23
CA THR A 643 -31.88 -46.77 42.34
C THR A 643 -31.17 -46.39 41.04
N GLY A 644 -29.99 -45.79 41.14
CA GLY A 644 -29.08 -45.52 40.02
C GLY A 644 -27.63 -45.39 40.50
N GLU A 645 -26.70 -45.13 39.58
CA GLU A 645 -25.26 -45.22 39.84
C GLU A 645 -24.62 -43.90 40.34
N THR A 646 -25.30 -42.77 40.16
CA THR A 646 -24.77 -41.43 40.51
C THR A 646 -25.74 -40.72 41.45
N GLU A 647 -25.40 -40.61 42.73
CA GLU A 647 -26.20 -39.87 43.73
C GLU A 647 -25.88 -38.36 43.72
N SER A 648 -24.64 -38.01 43.40
CA SER A 648 -24.22 -36.61 43.15
C SER A 648 -22.95 -36.56 42.30
N GLU A 649 -22.71 -35.40 41.67
CA GLU A 649 -21.47 -35.07 40.96
C GLU A 649 -21.06 -33.62 41.19
N GLN A 650 -19.77 -33.31 41.07
CA GLN A 650 -19.26 -31.94 41.07
C GLN A 650 -18.78 -31.58 39.66
N VAL A 651 -19.30 -30.46 39.15
CA VAL A 651 -19.07 -30.00 37.78
C VAL A 651 -18.78 -28.50 37.75
N ILE A 652 -18.08 -28.05 36.72
CA ILE A 652 -17.89 -26.62 36.47
C ILE A 652 -19.24 -26.06 35.97
N PRO A 653 -19.70 -24.89 36.47
CA PRO A 653 -20.91 -24.23 35.97
C PRO A 653 -20.93 -24.05 34.45
N GLY A 654 -22.07 -24.33 33.81
CA GLY A 654 -22.25 -24.20 32.36
C GLY A 654 -21.57 -25.29 31.53
N THR A 655 -21.05 -26.37 32.14
CA THR A 655 -20.56 -27.53 31.39
C THR A 655 -21.70 -28.48 31.00
N ASN A 656 -21.55 -29.18 29.87
CA ASN A 656 -22.52 -30.20 29.46
C ASN A 656 -22.29 -31.48 30.27
N THR A 657 -23.22 -31.79 31.18
CA THR A 657 -23.33 -33.10 31.82
C THR A 657 -24.51 -33.89 31.23
N VAL A 658 -24.76 -35.10 31.72
CA VAL A 658 -25.80 -36.02 31.26
C VAL A 658 -26.61 -36.50 32.46
N PHE A 659 -27.94 -36.46 32.34
CA PHE A 659 -28.82 -37.02 33.36
C PHE A 659 -28.59 -38.53 33.55
N PRO A 660 -28.37 -39.02 34.78
CA PRO A 660 -28.03 -40.42 35.02
C PRO A 660 -29.20 -41.37 34.79
N GLU A 661 -28.86 -42.64 34.57
CA GLU A 661 -29.83 -43.73 34.45
C GLU A 661 -30.46 -44.08 35.80
N ALA A 662 -31.77 -44.34 35.79
CA ALA A 662 -32.56 -44.64 36.97
C ALA A 662 -33.43 -45.89 36.75
N SER A 663 -33.53 -46.75 37.77
CA SER A 663 -34.39 -47.94 37.75
C SER A 663 -35.20 -48.11 39.04
N ARG A 664 -36.44 -48.61 38.93
CA ARG A 664 -37.29 -48.96 40.08
C ARG A 664 -38.19 -50.15 39.73
N LYS A 665 -38.09 -51.25 40.48
CA LYS A 665 -38.82 -52.49 40.18
C LYS A 665 -40.34 -52.28 40.23
N GLY A 666 -41.05 -52.66 39.16
CA GLY A 666 -42.50 -52.52 39.02
C GLY A 666 -42.97 -51.13 38.54
N TYR A 667 -42.05 -50.24 38.20
CA TYR A 667 -42.33 -48.88 37.75
C TYR A 667 -41.53 -48.56 36.47
N ARG A 668 -42.10 -47.69 35.62
CA ARG A 668 -41.44 -47.06 34.48
C ARG A 668 -40.89 -45.70 34.89
N PHE A 669 -39.65 -45.40 34.49
CA PHE A 669 -39.07 -44.07 34.66
C PHE A 669 -39.74 -43.05 33.73
N LYS A 670 -40.08 -41.87 34.25
CA LYS A 670 -40.76 -40.79 33.53
C LYS A 670 -39.87 -39.56 33.28
N GLY A 671 -38.61 -39.60 33.74
CA GLY A 671 -37.65 -38.50 33.63
C GLY A 671 -37.31 -37.86 34.98
N TRP A 672 -36.38 -36.92 34.91
CA TRP A 672 -35.90 -36.07 35.99
C TRP A 672 -36.69 -34.76 36.04
N TYR A 673 -36.89 -34.23 37.24
CA TYR A 673 -37.66 -33.01 37.54
C TYR A 673 -36.84 -32.09 38.46
N GLU A 674 -37.05 -30.78 38.42
CA GLU A 674 -36.30 -29.80 39.23
C GLU A 674 -36.85 -29.64 40.66
N ASP A 675 -38.06 -30.14 40.92
CA ASP A 675 -38.82 -29.99 42.16
C ASP A 675 -39.28 -31.34 42.74
N GLU A 676 -39.47 -31.40 44.06
CA GLU A 676 -39.92 -32.61 44.78
C GLU A 676 -41.38 -32.96 44.44
N GLU A 677 -42.19 -31.95 44.11
CA GLU A 677 -43.58 -32.07 43.67
C GLU A 677 -43.73 -32.63 42.23
N LEU A 678 -42.63 -32.82 41.50
CA LEU A 678 -42.55 -33.36 40.13
C LEU A 678 -43.39 -32.55 39.11
N THR A 679 -43.32 -31.22 39.18
CA THR A 679 -44.07 -30.29 38.32
C THR A 679 -43.23 -29.66 37.19
N VAL A 680 -41.91 -29.55 37.36
CA VAL A 680 -40.97 -28.95 36.41
C VAL A 680 -40.07 -30.04 35.82
N PHE A 681 -40.38 -30.47 34.59
CA PHE A 681 -39.60 -31.51 33.90
C PHE A 681 -38.22 -30.99 33.47
N ALA A 682 -37.16 -31.66 33.92
CA ALA A 682 -35.76 -31.30 33.67
C ALA A 682 -35.14 -32.04 32.48
N GLY A 683 -35.50 -33.31 32.26
CA GLY A 683 -34.98 -34.12 31.14
C GLY A 683 -35.09 -35.62 31.32
N ASN A 684 -34.73 -36.39 30.28
CA ASN A 684 -34.70 -37.85 30.30
C ASN A 684 -33.33 -38.38 30.74
N ALA A 685 -33.26 -39.65 31.18
CA ALA A 685 -31.97 -40.31 31.36
C ALA A 685 -31.19 -40.37 30.04
N GLY A 686 -29.87 -40.14 30.09
CA GLY A 686 -29.02 -40.03 28.90
C GLY A 686 -29.11 -38.69 28.15
N GLU A 687 -30.00 -37.78 28.55
CA GLU A 687 -30.14 -36.46 27.93
C GLU A 687 -29.09 -35.47 28.47
N LYS A 688 -28.53 -34.65 27.58
CA LYS A 688 -27.50 -33.66 27.93
C LYS A 688 -28.14 -32.38 28.44
N HIS A 689 -27.61 -31.84 29.53
CA HIS A 689 -27.99 -30.52 30.05
C HIS A 689 -26.76 -29.70 30.46
N PHE A 690 -26.92 -28.38 30.50
CA PHE A 690 -25.90 -27.48 31.05
C PHE A 690 -26.00 -27.44 32.56
N ALA A 691 -24.87 -27.66 33.25
CA ALA A 691 -24.77 -27.52 34.69
C ALA A 691 -25.22 -26.09 35.12
N PRO A 692 -26.15 -25.95 36.08
CA PRO A 692 -26.59 -24.66 36.59
C PRO A 692 -25.46 -23.83 37.21
N ARG A 693 -25.74 -22.54 37.48
CA ARG A 693 -24.77 -21.61 38.10
C ARG A 693 -24.60 -21.77 39.62
N GLN A 694 -25.40 -22.64 40.23
CA GLN A 694 -25.43 -22.94 41.66
C GLN A 694 -25.75 -24.44 41.83
N ASP A 695 -25.57 -24.97 43.04
CA ASP A 695 -25.96 -26.34 43.38
C ASP A 695 -27.44 -26.60 43.06
N ALA A 696 -27.73 -27.79 42.53
CA ALA A 696 -29.08 -28.17 42.11
C ALA A 696 -29.41 -29.62 42.48
N SER A 697 -30.71 -29.90 42.62
CA SER A 697 -31.23 -31.23 42.90
C SER A 697 -32.25 -31.62 41.83
N TYR A 698 -32.17 -32.86 41.36
CA TYR A 698 -33.08 -33.42 40.37
C TYR A 698 -33.80 -34.65 40.93
N TYR A 699 -35.10 -34.75 40.70
CA TYR A 699 -36.00 -35.72 41.32
C TYR A 699 -36.52 -36.71 40.27
N ALA A 700 -36.38 -38.01 40.54
CA ALA A 700 -36.84 -39.05 39.62
C ALA A 700 -38.37 -39.25 39.70
N ALA A 701 -39.05 -39.20 38.55
CA ALA A 701 -40.48 -39.52 38.46
C ALA A 701 -40.74 -40.96 38.00
N TRP A 702 -41.77 -41.59 38.57
CA TRP A 702 -42.08 -43.01 38.41
C TRP A 702 -43.57 -43.25 38.11
N GLU A 703 -43.86 -44.08 37.12
CA GLU A 703 -45.21 -44.54 36.76
C GLU A 703 -45.34 -46.04 37.08
N LYS A 704 -46.33 -46.43 37.90
CA LYS A 704 -46.54 -47.84 38.27
C LYS A 704 -46.97 -48.66 37.05
N THR A 705 -46.38 -49.84 36.83
CA THR A 705 -46.65 -50.67 35.64
C THR A 705 -47.23 -52.05 35.94
N GLU A 706 -47.15 -52.51 37.19
CA GLU A 706 -47.62 -53.83 37.63
C GLU A 706 -48.56 -53.67 38.83
N ALA A 707 -49.58 -54.53 38.90
CA ALA A 707 -50.58 -54.56 39.96
C ALA A 707 -50.94 -56.00 40.33
N THR A 708 -51.39 -56.20 41.56
CA THR A 708 -51.71 -57.52 42.14
C THR A 708 -53.19 -57.61 42.46
N VAL A 709 -53.85 -58.58 41.83
CA VAL A 709 -55.21 -59.02 42.18
C VAL A 709 -55.08 -60.13 43.22
N ALA A 710 -55.33 -59.81 44.47
CA ALA A 710 -55.35 -60.77 45.56
C ALA A 710 -56.75 -61.37 45.74
N PHE A 711 -56.82 -62.65 46.12
CA PHE A 711 -58.09 -63.39 46.21
C PHE A 711 -58.36 -63.90 47.63
N ASP A 712 -59.36 -63.30 48.30
CA ASP A 712 -59.84 -63.72 49.61
C ASP A 712 -61.04 -64.66 49.45
N ALA A 713 -60.80 -65.96 49.61
CA ALA A 713 -61.80 -67.01 49.43
C ALA A 713 -62.95 -67.02 50.47
N ASP A 714 -62.98 -66.08 51.45
CA ASP A 714 -63.98 -65.99 52.53
C ASP A 714 -64.22 -67.36 53.20
N GLY A 715 -63.16 -68.11 53.47
CA GLY A 715 -63.24 -69.44 54.11
C GLY A 715 -63.81 -70.57 53.25
N GLY A 716 -63.82 -70.43 51.92
CA GLY A 716 -63.88 -71.56 50.98
C GLY A 716 -62.50 -71.99 50.47
N GLU A 717 -62.47 -72.96 49.55
CA GLU A 717 -61.26 -73.46 48.90
C GLU A 717 -61.17 -72.99 47.44
N MET A 718 -59.98 -72.54 47.00
CA MET A 718 -59.66 -72.02 45.66
C MET A 718 -58.37 -72.67 45.15
N GLU A 719 -58.29 -72.97 43.85
CA GLU A 719 -57.05 -73.34 43.17
C GLU A 719 -56.45 -72.13 42.43
N GLY A 720 -55.14 -71.89 42.60
CA GLY A 720 -54.47 -70.66 42.20
C GLY A 720 -54.35 -69.66 43.36
N GLY A 721 -53.26 -68.90 43.41
CA GLY A 721 -53.06 -67.83 44.39
C GLY A 721 -53.29 -66.45 43.77
N ASP A 722 -52.86 -65.41 44.48
CA ASP A 722 -52.87 -64.03 44.00
C ASP A 722 -52.17 -63.88 42.63
N ILE A 723 -52.71 -63.04 41.76
CA ILE A 723 -52.24 -62.85 40.38
C ILE A 723 -51.64 -61.44 40.24
N THR A 724 -50.33 -61.36 40.01
CA THR A 724 -49.67 -60.13 39.57
C THR A 724 -49.67 -60.05 38.04
N ALA A 725 -50.21 -58.98 37.48
CA ALA A 725 -50.26 -58.70 36.04
C ALA A 725 -49.92 -57.23 35.77
N LYS A 726 -49.78 -56.84 34.50
CA LYS A 726 -49.58 -55.41 34.17
C LYS A 726 -50.90 -54.67 34.29
N ILE A 727 -50.82 -53.39 34.65
CA ILE A 727 -52.00 -52.52 34.63
C ILE A 727 -52.49 -52.41 33.18
N GLY A 728 -53.74 -52.81 32.94
CA GLY A 728 -54.37 -52.95 31.62
C GLY A 728 -54.41 -54.37 31.06
N ASP A 729 -53.68 -55.34 31.63
CA ASP A 729 -53.81 -56.75 31.24
C ASP A 729 -55.15 -57.34 31.73
N THR A 730 -55.62 -58.37 31.03
CA THR A 730 -56.83 -59.12 31.39
C THR A 730 -56.46 -60.50 31.94
N ILE A 731 -57.00 -60.84 33.12
CA ILE A 731 -56.79 -62.11 33.81
C ILE A 731 -58.12 -62.85 33.93
N THR A 732 -58.11 -64.18 33.91
CA THR A 732 -59.34 -64.98 34.09
C THR A 732 -59.55 -65.28 35.57
N LEU A 733 -60.75 -64.99 36.09
CA LEU A 733 -61.09 -65.16 37.50
C LEU A 733 -61.17 -66.64 37.92
N PRO A 734 -60.54 -67.06 39.04
CA PRO A 734 -60.50 -68.45 39.47
C PRO A 734 -61.85 -68.96 40.02
N GLY A 735 -61.99 -70.28 40.15
CA GLY A 735 -63.15 -70.91 40.80
C GLY A 735 -62.95 -71.10 42.31
N CYS A 736 -64.03 -70.97 43.08
CA CYS A 736 -63.99 -71.18 44.53
C CYS A 736 -65.18 -72.03 45.04
N THR A 737 -64.99 -72.81 46.10
CA THR A 737 -65.97 -73.78 46.61
C THR A 737 -66.13 -73.73 48.14
N LYS A 738 -67.37 -73.85 48.64
CA LYS A 738 -67.69 -73.80 50.09
C LYS A 738 -68.90 -74.68 50.39
N GLU A 739 -68.75 -75.67 51.28
CA GLU A 739 -69.76 -76.70 51.53
C GLU A 739 -71.08 -76.12 52.07
N GLY A 740 -72.21 -76.51 51.48
CA GLY A 740 -73.56 -76.06 51.87
C GLY A 740 -74.00 -74.71 51.28
N TYR A 741 -73.13 -74.05 50.51
CA TYR A 741 -73.40 -72.78 49.83
C TYR A 741 -73.12 -72.90 48.32
N GLU A 742 -73.60 -71.92 47.55
CA GLU A 742 -73.35 -71.79 46.11
C GLU A 742 -72.51 -70.52 45.87
N PHE A 743 -71.35 -70.67 45.21
CA PHE A 743 -70.45 -69.55 44.89
C PHE A 743 -71.05 -68.70 43.77
N THR A 744 -71.17 -67.38 43.99
CA THR A 744 -71.85 -66.48 43.05
C THR A 744 -70.93 -65.55 42.27
N GLY A 745 -69.66 -65.42 42.69
CA GLY A 745 -68.67 -64.58 42.02
C GLY A 745 -67.68 -63.93 43.00
N TRP A 746 -66.74 -63.20 42.42
CA TRP A 746 -65.75 -62.37 43.10
C TRP A 746 -66.24 -60.92 43.20
N TYR A 747 -65.94 -60.26 44.31
CA TYR A 747 -66.45 -58.92 44.63
C TYR A 747 -65.33 -58.01 45.15
N ASP A 748 -65.32 -56.76 44.68
CA ASP A 748 -64.55 -55.67 45.27
C ASP A 748 -65.51 -54.80 46.10
N GLY A 749 -65.40 -54.88 47.43
CA GLY A 749 -66.42 -54.35 48.34
C GLY A 749 -67.80 -54.96 48.07
N ASP A 750 -68.78 -54.11 47.74
CA ASP A 750 -70.14 -54.51 47.36
C ASP A 750 -70.33 -54.73 45.85
N ALA A 751 -69.32 -54.41 45.01
CA ALA A 751 -69.41 -54.51 43.56
C ALA A 751 -68.95 -55.88 43.05
N CYS A 752 -69.73 -56.53 42.19
CA CYS A 752 -69.33 -57.78 41.57
C CYS A 752 -68.26 -57.52 40.50
N ALA A 753 -67.08 -58.12 40.67
CA ALA A 753 -65.97 -58.04 39.73
C ALA A 753 -66.05 -59.10 38.60
N GLY A 754 -66.80 -60.19 38.83
CA GLY A 754 -67.09 -61.22 37.83
C GLY A 754 -67.26 -62.62 38.42
N GLN A 755 -67.67 -63.57 37.60
CA GLN A 755 -67.84 -64.98 37.96
C GLN A 755 -66.59 -65.83 37.62
N ALA A 756 -66.53 -67.07 38.12
CA ALA A 756 -65.44 -67.99 37.80
C ALA A 756 -65.36 -68.27 36.29
N GLY A 757 -64.19 -68.05 35.69
CA GLY A 757 -63.97 -68.17 34.26
C GLY A 757 -64.28 -66.91 33.44
N GLU A 758 -64.73 -65.81 34.06
CA GLU A 758 -64.85 -64.51 33.39
C GLU A 758 -63.53 -63.73 33.41
N ASP A 759 -63.40 -62.82 32.45
CA ASP A 759 -62.22 -61.97 32.25
C ASP A 759 -62.31 -60.68 33.07
N TYR A 760 -61.27 -60.41 33.86
CA TYR A 760 -61.11 -59.22 34.71
C TYR A 760 -59.91 -58.40 34.26
N THR A 761 -60.11 -57.11 33.96
CA THR A 761 -59.02 -56.20 33.57
C THR A 761 -58.40 -55.55 34.80
N VAL A 762 -57.09 -55.72 34.97
CA VAL A 762 -56.36 -55.25 36.15
C VAL A 762 -56.10 -53.74 36.05
N ALA A 763 -56.77 -52.95 36.87
CA ALA A 763 -56.64 -51.48 36.88
C ALA A 763 -55.64 -50.96 37.94
N ASP A 764 -55.61 -51.57 39.13
CA ASP A 764 -54.64 -51.32 40.21
C ASP A 764 -54.64 -52.53 41.17
N ASP A 765 -53.89 -52.47 42.27
CA ASP A 765 -53.93 -53.49 43.33
C ASP A 765 -55.34 -53.59 43.95
N VAL A 766 -55.91 -54.79 44.00
CA VAL A 766 -57.27 -55.03 44.48
C VAL A 766 -57.36 -56.34 45.26
N ILE A 767 -58.26 -56.43 46.24
CA ILE A 767 -58.56 -57.66 46.98
C ILE A 767 -59.98 -58.09 46.63
N LEU A 768 -60.10 -59.11 45.79
CA LEU A 768 -61.39 -59.68 45.40
C LEU A 768 -61.82 -60.74 46.43
N LYS A 769 -63.01 -60.57 47.00
CA LYS A 769 -63.61 -61.47 47.99
C LYS A 769 -64.61 -62.43 47.35
N ALA A 770 -64.58 -63.70 47.73
CA ALA A 770 -65.54 -64.70 47.28
C ALA A 770 -66.91 -64.49 47.96
N HIS A 771 -67.99 -64.49 47.19
CA HIS A 771 -69.35 -64.39 47.72
C HIS A 771 -70.15 -65.70 47.54
N TYR A 772 -70.96 -66.04 48.55
CA TYR A 772 -71.65 -67.34 48.65
C TYR A 772 -73.10 -67.22 49.13
N VAL A 773 -74.00 -68.05 48.59
CA VAL A 773 -75.43 -68.06 48.96
C VAL A 773 -75.87 -69.42 49.52
N ARG A 774 -76.62 -69.42 50.64
CA ARG A 774 -77.10 -70.62 51.36
C ARG A 774 -78.42 -71.16 50.78
N LYS A 775 -78.60 -72.49 50.70
CA LYS A 775 -79.82 -73.14 50.17
C LYS A 775 -80.88 -73.46 51.24
N GLU A 776 -81.93 -72.63 51.41
CA GLU A 776 -83.09 -72.90 52.33
C GLU A 776 -84.50 -72.42 51.82
N ALA A 777 -85.52 -72.41 52.70
CA ALA A 777 -86.95 -72.75 52.49
C ALA A 777 -87.95 -71.58 52.12
N PRO A 778 -89.29 -71.80 51.95
CA PRO A 778 -90.18 -70.87 51.20
C PRO A 778 -90.84 -69.71 52.00
N VAL A 779 -91.14 -68.61 51.29
CA VAL A 779 -91.62 -67.30 51.80
C VAL A 779 -92.88 -66.79 51.07
N CYS A 780 -93.62 -65.83 51.66
CA CYS A 780 -94.77 -65.10 51.08
C CYS A 780 -94.40 -63.64 50.73
N THR A 781 -95.20 -62.95 49.92
CA THR A 781 -94.84 -61.63 49.33
C THR A 781 -95.88 -60.53 49.59
N VAL A 782 -95.51 -59.42 50.23
CA VAL A 782 -96.32 -58.20 50.35
C VAL A 782 -95.90 -57.19 49.29
N SER A 783 -96.83 -56.74 48.46
CA SER A 783 -96.61 -55.80 47.34
C SER A 783 -97.28 -54.45 47.59
N PHE A 784 -96.81 -53.39 46.91
CA PHE A 784 -97.21 -52.00 47.15
C PHE A 784 -97.54 -51.27 45.84
N ASP A 785 -98.76 -50.70 45.72
CA ASP A 785 -99.11 -49.67 44.72
C ASP A 785 -98.93 -48.29 45.38
N THR A 786 -97.89 -47.59 44.97
CA THR A 786 -97.52 -46.27 45.52
C THR A 786 -98.42 -45.14 44.99
N ASP A 787 -99.47 -45.42 44.22
CA ASP A 787 -100.39 -44.47 43.61
C ASP A 787 -99.65 -43.30 42.92
N GLY A 788 -98.66 -43.67 42.09
CA GLY A 788 -97.79 -42.73 41.38
C GLY A 788 -96.71 -42.04 42.25
N GLY A 789 -96.44 -42.55 43.45
CA GLY A 789 -95.19 -42.30 44.18
C GLY A 789 -94.03 -43.17 43.70
N LYS A 790 -92.84 -42.97 44.27
CA LYS A 790 -91.65 -43.79 44.02
C LYS A 790 -91.95 -45.25 44.36
N GLU A 791 -91.72 -46.14 43.40
CA GLU A 791 -92.04 -47.57 43.47
C GLU A 791 -91.35 -48.24 44.67
N ILE A 792 -92.09 -49.10 45.38
CA ILE A 792 -91.59 -49.87 46.52
C ILE A 792 -91.62 -51.35 46.17
N SER A 793 -90.43 -51.95 46.11
CA SER A 793 -90.26 -53.37 45.83
C SER A 793 -91.05 -54.24 46.81
N PRO A 794 -91.76 -55.28 46.33
CA PRO A 794 -92.46 -56.20 47.20
C PRO A 794 -91.55 -56.87 48.23
N MET A 795 -91.97 -56.85 49.50
CA MET A 795 -91.26 -57.48 50.61
C MET A 795 -91.58 -58.96 50.67
N LYS A 796 -90.54 -59.81 50.62
CA LYS A 796 -90.66 -61.25 50.90
C LYS A 796 -90.49 -61.49 52.40
N VAL A 797 -91.49 -62.15 53.00
CA VAL A 797 -91.63 -62.37 54.43
C VAL A 797 -91.91 -63.86 54.67
N GLU A 798 -91.25 -64.48 55.65
CA GLU A 798 -91.59 -65.84 56.07
C GLU A 798 -93.06 -65.93 56.50
N LYS A 799 -93.78 -66.91 55.96
CA LYS A 799 -95.22 -67.06 56.18
C LYS A 799 -95.56 -67.17 57.67
N GLY A 800 -96.30 -66.20 58.19
CA GLY A 800 -96.72 -66.12 59.60
C GLY A 800 -95.92 -65.15 60.47
N LYS A 801 -94.95 -64.39 59.93
CA LYS A 801 -94.23 -63.33 60.65
C LYS A 801 -94.92 -61.97 60.50
N ALA A 802 -94.72 -61.10 61.49
CA ALA A 802 -95.05 -59.67 61.40
C ALA A 802 -94.01 -58.92 60.58
N VAL A 803 -94.47 -58.00 59.72
CA VAL A 803 -93.64 -57.11 58.91
C VAL A 803 -94.00 -55.66 59.18
N LYS A 804 -92.99 -54.79 59.18
CA LYS A 804 -93.17 -53.34 59.26
C LYS A 804 -93.34 -52.77 57.86
N LEU A 805 -94.38 -51.96 57.65
CA LEU A 805 -94.63 -51.32 56.36
C LEU A 805 -93.64 -50.15 56.16
N PRO A 806 -93.01 -50.03 54.97
CA PRO A 806 -92.14 -48.89 54.65
C PRO A 806 -92.97 -47.61 54.52
N GLU A 807 -92.37 -46.44 54.71
CA GLU A 807 -93.01 -45.19 54.28
C GLU A 807 -92.82 -44.99 52.77
N ALA A 808 -93.76 -44.30 52.12
CA ALA A 808 -93.68 -44.01 50.69
C ALA A 808 -93.26 -42.57 50.45
N GLU A 809 -92.49 -42.33 49.39
CA GLU A 809 -92.09 -41.00 48.90
C GLU A 809 -92.74 -40.69 47.54
N LYS A 810 -93.22 -39.46 47.33
CA LYS A 810 -93.67 -38.97 46.01
C LYS A 810 -93.10 -37.57 45.84
N ALA A 811 -92.34 -37.36 44.76
CA ALA A 811 -91.55 -36.14 44.62
C ALA A 811 -92.43 -34.89 44.67
N GLY A 812 -92.13 -34.01 45.63
CA GLY A 812 -92.95 -32.86 45.93
C GLY A 812 -94.37 -33.22 46.35
N TYR A 813 -94.61 -34.30 47.10
CA TYR A 813 -95.86 -34.61 47.83
C TYR A 813 -95.60 -35.34 49.18
N ILE A 814 -96.38 -35.07 50.23
CA ILE A 814 -96.34 -35.60 51.61
C ILE A 814 -97.20 -36.87 51.73
N PHE A 815 -96.67 -37.93 52.34
CA PHE A 815 -97.33 -39.24 52.45
C PHE A 815 -98.31 -39.34 53.64
N LEU A 816 -99.48 -39.96 53.41
CA LEU A 816 -100.55 -40.10 54.41
C LEU A 816 -100.74 -41.54 54.96
N GLY A 817 -100.08 -42.54 54.39
CA GLY A 817 -100.11 -43.94 54.84
C GLY A 817 -100.72 -44.94 53.84
N TRP A 818 -100.65 -46.22 54.19
CA TRP A 818 -101.12 -47.35 53.36
C TRP A 818 -102.57 -47.74 53.64
N HIS A 819 -103.28 -48.18 52.60
CA HIS A 819 -104.66 -48.63 52.64
C HIS A 819 -104.85 -49.97 51.91
N THR A 820 -105.86 -50.75 52.28
CA THR A 820 -106.16 -52.07 51.66
C THR A 820 -106.85 -51.99 50.29
N ALA A 821 -107.27 -50.81 49.85
CA ALA A 821 -107.85 -50.58 48.53
C ALA A 821 -107.63 -49.11 48.08
N LYS A 822 -107.54 -48.90 46.76
CA LYS A 822 -107.26 -47.60 46.13
C LYS A 822 -108.28 -46.52 46.52
N GLU A 823 -109.58 -46.86 46.52
CA GLU A 823 -110.67 -46.02 47.03
C GLU A 823 -111.46 -46.74 48.14
N GLY A 824 -111.85 -46.00 49.18
CA GLY A 824 -112.71 -46.51 50.28
C GLY A 824 -112.08 -47.50 51.28
N GLY A 825 -110.84 -47.95 51.08
CA GLY A 825 -110.20 -48.97 51.93
C GLY A 825 -109.75 -48.51 53.33
N THR A 826 -109.67 -49.45 54.27
CA THR A 826 -109.16 -49.22 55.63
C THR A 826 -107.67 -48.89 55.62
N ARG A 827 -107.23 -47.95 56.45
CA ARG A 827 -105.81 -47.65 56.67
C ARG A 827 -105.16 -48.82 57.42
N MET A 828 -103.97 -49.23 57.00
CA MET A 828 -103.17 -50.24 57.70
C MET A 828 -102.31 -49.57 58.78
N ASP A 829 -102.16 -50.27 59.91
CA ASP A 829 -101.16 -49.93 60.92
C ASP A 829 -99.75 -50.23 60.41
N THR A 830 -98.73 -49.62 61.03
CA THR A 830 -97.34 -49.69 60.54
C THR A 830 -96.67 -51.06 60.68
N GLU A 831 -97.26 -52.00 61.43
CA GLU A 831 -96.79 -53.39 61.56
C GLU A 831 -97.98 -54.36 61.46
N PHE A 832 -97.89 -55.39 60.59
CA PHE A 832 -98.96 -56.38 60.41
C PHE A 832 -98.41 -57.78 60.06
N THR A 833 -99.17 -58.84 60.34
CA THR A 833 -98.75 -60.24 60.14
C THR A 833 -99.11 -60.78 58.76
N VAL A 834 -98.10 -61.27 58.03
CA VAL A 834 -98.24 -61.76 56.65
C VAL A 834 -98.51 -63.27 56.65
N THR A 835 -99.76 -63.67 56.43
CA THR A 835 -100.15 -65.08 56.30
C THR A 835 -100.28 -65.55 54.85
N GLU A 836 -100.36 -64.62 53.90
CA GLU A 836 -100.45 -64.85 52.45
C GLU A 836 -100.01 -63.60 51.67
N ASP A 837 -99.88 -63.72 50.36
CA ASP A 837 -99.43 -62.63 49.50
C ASP A 837 -100.47 -61.50 49.46
N THR A 838 -100.06 -60.26 49.74
CA THR A 838 -100.95 -59.12 50.06
C THR A 838 -100.57 -57.87 49.25
N MET A 839 -101.52 -57.01 48.89
CA MET A 839 -101.29 -55.76 48.11
C MET A 839 -101.85 -54.52 48.82
N LEU A 840 -101.07 -53.43 48.94
CA LEU A 840 -101.43 -52.20 49.67
C LEU A 840 -101.25 -50.92 48.83
N TYR A 841 -101.99 -49.84 49.14
CA TYR A 841 -102.11 -48.61 48.31
C TYR A 841 -101.78 -47.30 49.07
N ALA A 842 -101.03 -46.35 48.47
CA ALA A 842 -100.54 -45.09 49.10
C ALA A 842 -101.39 -43.81 48.85
N ARG A 843 -101.13 -42.68 49.57
CA ARG A 843 -101.85 -41.36 49.49
C ARG A 843 -100.97 -40.12 49.81
N TRP A 844 -101.25 -38.90 49.26
CA TRP A 844 -100.23 -37.82 48.98
C TRP A 844 -100.68 -36.30 48.99
N GLU A 845 -99.80 -35.28 49.25
CA GLU A 845 -100.05 -33.77 49.23
C GLU A 845 -98.82 -32.77 48.92
N LYS A 846 -98.84 -31.73 48.02
CA LYS A 846 -97.67 -31.16 47.18
C LYS A 846 -96.66 -30.01 47.68
N GLU A 847 -95.36 -29.90 47.18
CA GLU A 847 -94.33 -28.79 47.40
C GLU A 847 -93.14 -28.57 46.30
N ASP A 848 -92.31 -27.46 46.25
CA ASP A 848 -91.54 -26.89 45.04
C ASP A 848 -90.11 -26.10 45.19
N GLN A 849 -89.30 -25.84 44.09
CA GLN A 849 -88.29 -24.72 43.70
C GLN A 849 -86.68 -24.81 43.57
N LYS A 850 -85.99 -23.82 42.88
CA LYS A 850 -84.57 -23.79 42.28
C LYS A 850 -83.74 -22.40 42.22
N PRO A 851 -82.48 -22.26 41.59
CA PRO A 851 -81.43 -21.16 41.77
C PRO A 851 -80.83 -20.37 40.50
N GLU A 852 -79.70 -19.57 40.59
CA GLU A 852 -79.21 -18.52 39.59
C GLU A 852 -77.63 -18.17 39.45
N GLU A 853 -77.17 -17.35 38.44
CA GLU A 853 -75.74 -17.07 37.94
C GLU A 853 -75.38 -15.60 37.40
N LYS A 854 -74.24 -15.28 36.68
CA LYS A 854 -73.68 -13.89 36.34
C LYS A 854 -72.94 -13.63 34.93
N PRO A 855 -72.58 -12.36 34.47
CA PRO A 855 -72.35 -11.93 33.02
C PRO A 855 -70.92 -11.46 32.47
N GLU A 856 -70.80 -10.94 31.20
CA GLU A 856 -69.57 -10.73 30.31
C GLU A 856 -69.36 -9.30 29.63
N ALA A 857 -68.26 -9.01 28.88
CA ALA A 857 -67.84 -7.67 28.28
C ALA A 857 -67.00 -7.67 26.93
N THR A 858 -66.69 -6.52 26.27
CA THR A 858 -66.04 -6.42 24.90
C THR A 858 -65.00 -5.28 24.63
N ILE A 859 -63.88 -5.59 23.98
CA ILE A 859 -62.73 -4.71 23.63
C ILE A 859 -62.66 -4.41 22.12
N THR A 860 -62.48 -3.14 21.72
CA THR A 860 -62.45 -2.67 20.32
C THR A 860 -61.08 -2.15 19.89
N PHE A 861 -60.66 -2.35 18.63
CA PHE A 861 -59.38 -1.86 18.10
C PHE A 861 -59.52 -0.91 16.89
N ASP A 862 -58.89 0.26 16.95
CA ASP A 862 -58.86 1.29 15.90
C ASP A 862 -57.43 1.47 15.37
N ALA A 863 -57.17 0.95 14.18
CA ALA A 863 -55.85 0.90 13.55
C ALA A 863 -55.32 2.27 13.04
N ASP A 864 -56.00 3.40 13.26
CA ASP A 864 -55.59 4.75 12.81
C ASP A 864 -55.11 4.78 11.33
N GLY A 865 -55.77 4.02 10.45
CA GLY A 865 -55.42 3.95 9.03
C GLY A 865 -54.19 3.11 8.68
N GLY A 866 -53.72 2.25 9.57
CA GLY A 866 -52.90 1.07 9.24
C GLY A 866 -53.74 -0.19 9.01
N GLU A 867 -53.08 -1.31 8.73
CA GLU A 867 -53.66 -2.65 8.60
C GLU A 867 -53.45 -3.47 9.88
N MET A 868 -54.45 -4.25 10.29
CA MET A 868 -54.44 -5.10 11.49
C MET A 868 -55.11 -6.45 11.19
N GLU A 869 -54.51 -7.55 11.65
CA GLU A 869 -55.14 -8.88 11.62
C GLU A 869 -55.84 -9.20 12.94
N GLY A 870 -57.10 -9.64 12.86
CA GLY A 870 -57.97 -9.88 14.01
C GLY A 870 -58.73 -8.62 14.44
N GLY A 871 -60.06 -8.71 14.55
CA GLY A 871 -60.92 -7.60 14.98
C GLY A 871 -61.15 -7.56 16.50
N ASP A 872 -62.24 -6.90 16.89
CA ASP A 872 -62.69 -6.73 18.28
C ASP A 872 -62.86 -8.06 19.05
N ILE A 873 -62.63 -8.04 20.36
CA ILE A 873 -62.55 -9.23 21.24
C ILE A 873 -63.55 -9.14 22.40
N THR A 874 -64.43 -10.14 22.54
CA THR A 874 -65.38 -10.28 23.67
C THR A 874 -64.87 -11.31 24.69
N ALA A 875 -64.87 -10.97 25.98
CA ALA A 875 -64.40 -11.83 27.08
C ALA A 875 -65.08 -11.46 28.42
N LYS A 876 -64.91 -12.26 29.48
CA LYS A 876 -65.53 -11.97 30.78
C LYS A 876 -64.76 -10.88 31.52
N VAL A 877 -65.46 -10.13 32.38
CA VAL A 877 -64.82 -9.13 33.23
C VAL A 877 -63.86 -9.83 34.21
N GLY A 878 -62.56 -9.61 34.03
CA GLY A 878 -61.48 -10.28 34.73
C GLY A 878 -60.60 -11.21 33.88
N ASP A 879 -60.98 -11.52 32.63
CA ASP A 879 -60.17 -12.32 31.71
C ASP A 879 -58.95 -11.53 31.18
N ILE A 880 -57.92 -12.24 30.71
CA ILE A 880 -56.71 -11.66 30.10
C ILE A 880 -56.64 -12.04 28.63
N ILE A 881 -56.45 -11.05 27.76
CA ILE A 881 -56.31 -11.19 26.31
C ILE A 881 -54.91 -10.73 25.84
N MET A 882 -54.57 -10.99 24.58
CA MET A 882 -53.31 -10.57 23.95
C MET A 882 -53.58 -9.48 22.91
N LEU A 883 -52.76 -8.42 22.88
CA LEU A 883 -52.92 -7.31 21.95
C LEU A 883 -52.45 -7.68 20.52
N PRO A 884 -53.22 -7.36 19.45
CA PRO A 884 -52.91 -7.72 18.07
C PRO A 884 -51.76 -6.89 17.47
N ALA A 885 -51.22 -7.32 16.33
CA ALA A 885 -50.20 -6.59 15.58
C ALA A 885 -50.82 -5.66 14.52
N CYS A 886 -50.16 -4.52 14.28
CA CYS A 886 -50.65 -3.51 13.33
C CYS A 886 -49.49 -2.87 12.54
N SER A 887 -49.72 -2.55 11.27
CA SER A 887 -48.70 -2.05 10.33
C SER A 887 -49.19 -0.85 9.53
N LYS A 888 -48.29 0.07 9.15
CA LYS A 888 -48.62 1.28 8.35
C LYS A 888 -47.42 1.68 7.49
N GLU A 889 -47.61 1.78 6.19
CA GLU A 889 -46.51 2.00 5.24
C GLU A 889 -45.80 3.35 5.49
N GLY A 890 -44.46 3.30 5.64
CA GLY A 890 -43.62 4.49 5.92
C GLY A 890 -43.53 4.90 7.40
N TYR A 891 -44.18 4.17 8.31
CA TYR A 891 -44.19 4.45 9.74
C TYR A 891 -43.85 3.21 10.58
N GLU A 892 -43.43 3.42 11.83
CA GLU A 892 -43.15 2.38 12.82
C GLU A 892 -44.25 2.37 13.88
N PHE A 893 -44.83 1.20 14.17
CA PHE A 893 -45.93 1.03 15.12
C PHE A 893 -45.39 0.99 16.56
N THR A 894 -45.80 1.94 17.40
CA THR A 894 -45.23 2.11 18.75
C THR A 894 -46.06 1.45 19.85
N GLY A 895 -47.32 1.09 19.59
CA GLY A 895 -48.20 0.39 20.54
C GLY A 895 -49.67 0.79 20.41
N TRP A 896 -50.51 0.17 21.25
CA TRP A 896 -51.94 0.46 21.42
C TRP A 896 -52.17 1.41 22.60
N TYR A 897 -53.07 2.38 22.44
CA TYR A 897 -53.31 3.46 23.39
C TYR A 897 -54.80 3.63 23.72
N ASP A 898 -55.13 3.81 25.00
CA ASP A 898 -56.43 4.31 25.46
C ASP A 898 -56.30 5.81 25.78
N GLY A 899 -56.82 6.66 24.89
CA GLY A 899 -56.55 8.09 24.89
C GLY A 899 -55.04 8.37 24.77
N ASP A 900 -54.47 9.04 25.77
CA ASP A 900 -53.03 9.35 25.85
C ASP A 900 -52.21 8.26 26.57
N THR A 901 -52.84 7.18 27.06
CA THR A 901 -52.18 6.14 27.89
C THR A 901 -51.84 4.91 27.08
N CYS A 902 -50.57 4.49 27.05
CA CYS A 902 -50.17 3.25 26.40
C CYS A 902 -50.77 2.04 27.15
N ALA A 903 -51.56 1.23 26.43
CA ALA A 903 -52.18 0.00 26.91
C ALA A 903 -51.29 -1.24 26.70
N GLY A 904 -50.29 -1.15 25.82
CA GLY A 904 -49.29 -2.19 25.54
C GLY A 904 -48.91 -2.30 24.06
N GLN A 905 -47.84 -3.03 23.78
CA GLN A 905 -47.38 -3.35 22.43
C GLN A 905 -48.01 -4.64 21.90
N ALA A 906 -47.81 -4.92 20.61
CA ALA A 906 -48.31 -6.14 19.97
C ALA A 906 -47.72 -7.38 20.67
N GLY A 907 -48.59 -8.32 21.06
CA GLY A 907 -48.19 -9.52 21.81
C GLY A 907 -48.07 -9.33 23.33
N GLU A 908 -48.39 -8.15 23.88
CA GLU A 908 -48.49 -7.98 25.34
C GLU A 908 -49.87 -8.36 25.89
N LYS A 909 -49.92 -8.64 27.20
CA LYS A 909 -51.14 -9.06 27.92
C LYS A 909 -51.96 -7.86 28.37
N TYR A 910 -53.27 -7.90 28.12
CA TYR A 910 -54.24 -6.87 28.53
C TYR A 910 -55.39 -7.49 29.33
N THR A 911 -55.75 -6.90 30.47
CA THR A 911 -56.80 -7.43 31.37
C THR A 911 -58.13 -6.73 31.12
N VAL A 912 -59.19 -7.51 30.86
CA VAL A 912 -60.53 -7.03 30.51
C VAL A 912 -61.26 -6.51 31.76
N ALA A 913 -61.17 -5.21 31.98
CA ALA A 913 -61.88 -4.50 33.07
C ALA A 913 -63.33 -4.11 32.71
N GLY A 914 -63.66 -4.09 31.42
CA GLY A 914 -64.93 -3.62 30.86
C GLY A 914 -64.75 -3.23 29.39
N ASP A 915 -65.74 -2.57 28.79
CA ASP A 915 -65.69 -2.18 27.38
C ASP A 915 -64.74 -0.99 27.14
N VAL A 916 -63.88 -1.06 26.12
CA VAL A 916 -62.85 -0.04 25.82
C VAL A 916 -62.49 -0.03 24.31
N ILE A 917 -61.93 1.08 23.83
CA ILE A 917 -61.42 1.23 22.45
C ILE A 917 -59.94 1.58 22.50
N LEU A 918 -59.08 0.74 21.91
CA LEU A 918 -57.63 0.96 21.83
C LEU A 918 -57.24 1.45 20.43
N LYS A 919 -56.46 2.53 20.35
CA LYS A 919 -55.99 3.16 19.11
C LYS A 919 -54.53 2.84 18.81
N ALA A 920 -54.21 2.57 17.56
CA ALA A 920 -52.83 2.38 17.12
C ALA A 920 -52.07 3.72 17.07
N HIS A 921 -50.81 3.73 17.52
CA HIS A 921 -49.92 4.90 17.41
C HIS A 921 -48.69 4.58 16.55
N TYR A 922 -48.20 5.59 15.82
CA TYR A 922 -47.16 5.44 14.81
C TYR A 922 -46.16 6.60 14.80
N GLU A 923 -44.88 6.30 14.65
CA GLU A 923 -43.81 7.28 14.43
C GLU A 923 -43.28 7.23 12.99
N LYS A 924 -42.88 8.39 12.44
CA LYS A 924 -42.47 8.49 11.02
C LYS A 924 -41.01 8.06 10.86
N LYS A 925 -40.75 7.09 9.98
CA LYS A 925 -39.41 6.55 9.73
C LYS A 925 -38.49 7.63 9.13
N ALA A 926 -37.31 7.84 9.72
CA ALA A 926 -36.36 8.85 9.28
C ALA A 926 -35.63 8.43 7.98
N GLU A 927 -35.47 9.36 7.05
CA GLU A 927 -34.75 9.14 5.79
C GLU A 927 -33.24 9.11 6.02
N ILE A 928 -32.58 8.02 5.61
CA ILE A 928 -31.12 7.92 5.59
C ILE A 928 -30.61 8.62 4.33
N THR A 929 -30.06 9.82 4.50
CA THR A 929 -29.36 10.56 3.44
C THR A 929 -27.86 10.33 3.54
N TYR A 930 -27.21 10.05 2.41
CA TYR A 930 -25.76 9.95 2.28
C TYR A 930 -25.17 11.18 1.59
N LEU A 931 -23.89 11.45 1.87
CA LEU A 931 -23.09 12.55 1.34
C LEU A 931 -22.05 12.01 0.34
N ILE A 932 -22.14 12.49 -0.91
CA ILE A 932 -21.18 12.19 -1.97
C ILE A 932 -20.26 13.41 -2.15
N THR A 933 -18.98 13.21 -1.87
CA THR A 933 -17.96 14.28 -1.95
C THR A 933 -17.10 14.11 -3.20
N PHE A 934 -16.96 15.17 -3.99
CA PHE A 934 -16.20 15.17 -5.23
C PHE A 934 -14.82 15.80 -5.03
N ASP A 935 -13.76 14.99 -5.01
CA ASP A 935 -12.37 15.45 -5.04
C ASP A 935 -11.90 15.59 -6.50
N PRO A 936 -11.74 16.82 -7.03
CA PRO A 936 -11.35 17.03 -8.42
C PRO A 936 -9.86 16.72 -8.68
N ASN A 937 -9.07 16.27 -7.69
CA ASN A 937 -7.69 15.79 -7.88
C ASN A 937 -6.79 16.80 -8.62
N GLY A 938 -6.87 18.07 -8.19
CA GLY A 938 -6.20 19.22 -8.81
C GLY A 938 -6.94 19.88 -9.98
N GLY A 939 -8.20 19.50 -10.25
CA GLY A 939 -9.11 20.22 -11.15
C GLY A 939 -10.06 21.20 -10.42
N ARG A 940 -10.99 21.80 -11.16
CA ARG A 940 -11.97 22.76 -10.62
C ARG A 940 -12.95 22.09 -9.64
N LYS A 941 -13.08 22.67 -8.45
CA LYS A 941 -13.92 22.15 -7.35
C LYS A 941 -15.40 22.01 -7.74
N ALA A 942 -15.92 20.79 -7.60
CA ALA A 942 -17.35 20.50 -7.67
C ALA A 942 -17.98 20.56 -6.26
N ALA A 943 -19.29 20.84 -6.18
CA ALA A 943 -20.01 20.85 -4.91
C ALA A 943 -20.40 19.41 -4.50
N PRO A 944 -20.32 19.05 -3.21
CA PRO A 944 -20.80 17.76 -2.73
C PRO A 944 -22.32 17.67 -2.82
N ILE A 945 -22.85 16.46 -3.04
CA ILE A 945 -24.29 16.19 -3.18
C ILE A 945 -24.75 15.36 -1.99
N LYS A 946 -25.90 15.72 -1.41
CA LYS A 946 -26.64 14.89 -0.45
C LYS A 946 -27.82 14.24 -1.17
N ALA A 947 -27.99 12.94 -0.99
CA ALA A 947 -29.04 12.15 -1.65
C ALA A 947 -29.51 11.02 -0.72
N ALA A 948 -30.75 10.56 -0.88
CA ALA A 948 -31.29 9.43 -0.13
C ALA A 948 -30.65 8.09 -0.55
N LYS A 949 -30.70 7.09 0.33
CA LYS A 949 -30.29 5.72 -0.01
C LYS A 949 -31.08 5.17 -1.21
N GLY A 950 -30.38 4.80 -2.28
CA GLY A 950 -30.97 4.34 -3.54
C GLY A 950 -31.39 5.46 -4.50
N GLU A 951 -31.16 6.74 -4.15
CA GLU A 951 -31.39 7.86 -5.06
C GLU A 951 -30.28 7.92 -6.12
N LYS A 952 -30.65 8.31 -7.35
CA LYS A 952 -29.72 8.49 -8.46
C LYS A 952 -29.31 9.95 -8.59
N ILE A 953 -28.01 10.21 -8.54
CA ILE A 953 -27.44 11.54 -8.74
C ILE A 953 -26.72 11.63 -10.09
N THR A 954 -26.78 12.79 -10.73
CA THR A 954 -25.99 13.06 -11.95
C THR A 954 -24.58 13.48 -11.56
N LEU A 955 -23.56 12.81 -12.13
CA LEU A 955 -22.16 13.11 -11.87
C LEU A 955 -21.76 14.47 -12.51
N PRO A 956 -21.18 15.41 -11.75
CA PRO A 956 -20.84 16.75 -12.24
C PRO A 956 -19.63 16.72 -13.18
N GLY A 957 -19.54 17.71 -14.07
CA GLY A 957 -18.32 18.00 -14.83
C GLY A 957 -17.28 18.74 -13.99
N THR A 958 -16.00 18.50 -14.28
CA THR A 958 -14.86 19.26 -13.76
C THR A 958 -13.81 19.45 -14.87
N GLU A 959 -12.95 20.45 -14.73
CA GLU A 959 -11.97 20.88 -15.73
C GLU A 959 -10.61 21.10 -15.06
N LYS A 960 -9.51 20.78 -15.77
CA LYS A 960 -8.12 21.01 -15.33
C LYS A 960 -7.29 21.42 -16.54
N SER A 961 -6.66 22.59 -16.49
CA SER A 961 -5.97 23.18 -17.66
C SER A 961 -4.83 22.29 -18.13
N GLY A 962 -4.82 21.92 -19.42
CA GLY A 962 -3.82 21.00 -20.00
C GLY A 962 -4.02 19.53 -19.67
N TYR A 963 -5.21 19.13 -19.20
CA TYR A 963 -5.55 17.73 -18.89
C TYR A 963 -6.98 17.37 -19.36
N VAL A 964 -7.12 16.16 -19.90
CA VAL A 964 -8.40 15.55 -20.27
C VAL A 964 -9.02 14.86 -19.05
N PHE A 965 -10.30 15.13 -18.78
CA PHE A 965 -11.06 14.47 -17.71
C PHE A 965 -11.46 13.04 -18.13
N LEU A 966 -11.06 12.03 -17.34
CA LEU A 966 -11.31 10.61 -17.63
C LEU A 966 -12.52 10.01 -16.90
N GLY A 967 -13.12 10.75 -15.96
CA GLY A 967 -14.26 10.29 -15.15
C GLY A 967 -14.02 10.34 -13.64
N TRP A 968 -15.05 9.94 -12.89
CA TRP A 968 -15.04 9.83 -11.42
C TRP A 968 -14.76 8.40 -10.97
N TYR A 969 -13.82 8.24 -10.04
CA TYR A 969 -13.33 6.94 -9.57
C TYR A 969 -13.43 6.81 -8.05
N THR A 970 -13.43 5.58 -7.54
CA THR A 970 -13.42 5.31 -6.08
C THR A 970 -12.12 5.67 -5.37
N GLU A 971 -11.02 5.91 -6.11
CA GLU A 971 -9.68 6.11 -5.55
C GLU A 971 -8.85 7.11 -6.35
N LYS A 972 -7.98 7.87 -5.66
CA LYS A 972 -7.17 8.98 -6.21
C LYS A 972 -6.18 8.59 -7.32
N LYS A 973 -5.80 7.31 -7.42
CA LYS A 973 -4.90 6.76 -8.47
C LYS A 973 -5.63 5.89 -9.52
N GLY A 974 -6.97 5.84 -9.51
CA GLY A 974 -7.78 5.11 -10.52
C GLY A 974 -8.33 3.77 -10.05
N GLY A 975 -9.39 3.80 -9.23
CA GLY A 975 -10.09 2.62 -8.71
C GLY A 975 -11.15 2.05 -9.67
N ILE A 976 -12.39 1.89 -9.19
CA ILE A 976 -13.56 1.57 -10.03
C ILE A 976 -14.06 2.87 -10.66
N LEU A 977 -14.29 2.88 -11.98
CA LEU A 977 -14.96 3.99 -12.67
C LEU A 977 -16.45 3.98 -12.31
N LEU A 978 -16.91 5.09 -11.71
CA LEU A 978 -18.31 5.29 -11.32
C LEU A 978 -19.13 5.94 -12.43
N GLY A 979 -18.49 6.75 -13.28
CA GLY A 979 -19.09 7.33 -14.48
C GLY A 979 -18.37 8.59 -14.97
N LEU A 980 -18.76 9.06 -16.15
CA LEU A 980 -18.33 10.32 -16.75
C LEU A 980 -19.23 11.48 -16.29
N ALA A 981 -18.88 12.70 -16.69
CA ALA A 981 -19.72 13.87 -16.45
C ALA A 981 -21.06 13.72 -17.18
N GLY A 982 -22.17 13.76 -16.44
CA GLY A 982 -23.53 13.55 -16.96
C GLY A 982 -24.10 12.14 -16.76
N ASP A 983 -23.29 11.16 -16.33
CA ASP A 983 -23.79 9.81 -16.02
C ASP A 983 -24.55 9.78 -14.67
N GLU A 984 -25.44 8.79 -14.48
CA GLU A 984 -26.18 8.56 -13.24
C GLU A 984 -25.42 7.60 -12.30
N LEU A 985 -25.25 7.98 -11.04
CA LEU A 985 -24.74 7.15 -9.94
C LEU A 985 -25.84 6.90 -8.90
N GLU A 986 -26.09 5.64 -8.55
CA GLU A 986 -27.01 5.26 -7.48
C GLU A 986 -26.29 5.28 -6.11
N VAL A 987 -26.89 5.92 -5.11
CA VAL A 987 -26.24 6.27 -3.85
C VAL A 987 -26.55 5.25 -2.74
N GLU A 988 -25.62 4.33 -2.46
CA GLU A 988 -25.81 3.28 -1.44
C GLU A 988 -25.18 3.59 -0.07
N LYS A 989 -24.21 4.52 -0.01
CA LYS A 989 -23.47 4.93 1.19
C LYS A 989 -22.75 6.27 1.00
N ASP A 990 -22.24 6.85 2.10
CA ASP A 990 -21.29 7.96 2.05
C ASP A 990 -20.02 7.55 1.29
N MET A 991 -19.53 8.41 0.39
CA MET A 991 -18.27 8.19 -0.30
C MET A 991 -17.63 9.47 -0.84
N THR A 992 -16.31 9.48 -0.91
CA THR A 992 -15.53 10.44 -1.68
C THR A 992 -15.17 9.82 -3.03
N VAL A 993 -15.37 10.56 -4.11
CA VAL A 993 -15.05 10.15 -5.48
C VAL A 993 -14.01 11.09 -6.07
N TYR A 994 -13.06 10.53 -6.83
CA TYR A 994 -11.85 11.21 -7.28
C TYR A 994 -11.85 11.36 -8.79
N ALA A 995 -11.58 12.57 -9.28
CA ALA A 995 -11.36 12.80 -10.71
C ALA A 995 -10.02 12.20 -11.15
N LEU A 996 -10.01 11.57 -12.34
CA LEU A 996 -8.78 11.10 -12.98
C LEU A 996 -8.51 11.90 -14.27
N TRP A 997 -7.23 12.13 -14.57
CA TRP A 997 -6.76 13.11 -15.55
C TRP A 997 -5.64 12.53 -16.43
N GLU A 998 -5.70 12.75 -17.74
CA GLU A 998 -4.58 12.50 -18.67
C GLU A 998 -4.00 13.84 -19.15
N LYS A 999 -2.67 14.04 -19.10
CA LYS A 999 -2.04 15.29 -19.54
C LYS A 999 -2.11 15.42 -21.07
N GLU A 1000 -2.62 16.55 -21.56
CA GLU A 1000 -2.63 16.84 -22.99
C GLU A 1000 -1.19 16.90 -23.53
N LYS A 1001 -0.87 16.06 -24.52
CA LYS A 1001 0.45 16.05 -25.15
C LYS A 1001 0.47 17.06 -26.29
N THR A 1002 1.20 18.15 -26.11
CA THR A 1002 1.47 19.14 -27.16
C THR A 1002 2.43 18.56 -28.20
N GLY A 1003 1.90 18.23 -29.37
CA GLY A 1003 2.68 17.74 -30.52
C GLY A 1003 1.84 17.69 -31.80
N GLU A 1004 2.03 18.69 -32.66
CA GLU A 1004 1.72 18.72 -34.09
C GLU A 1004 0.44 18.07 -34.63
N THR A 1005 -0.64 18.86 -34.76
CA THR A 1005 -1.10 19.43 -36.04
C THR A 1005 -2.49 20.04 -35.87
N GLY A 1006 -2.76 21.14 -36.55
CA GLY A 1006 -4.05 21.82 -36.43
C GLY A 1006 -5.15 21.10 -37.20
N ASP A 1007 -6.06 20.44 -36.49
CA ASP A 1007 -7.40 20.17 -37.01
C ASP A 1007 -8.46 20.51 -35.95
N LYS A 1008 -9.48 21.28 -36.36
CA LYS A 1008 -10.55 21.71 -35.45
C LYS A 1008 -11.63 20.63 -35.44
N ASN A 1009 -11.92 20.11 -34.24
CA ASN A 1009 -12.63 18.85 -33.94
C ASN A 1009 -11.81 17.57 -34.24
N PRO A 1010 -11.13 16.97 -33.24
CA PRO A 1010 -10.74 15.58 -33.36
C PRO A 1010 -12.00 14.71 -33.47
N GLY A 1011 -12.13 13.98 -34.59
CA GLY A 1011 -13.31 13.15 -34.84
C GLY A 1011 -13.49 12.06 -33.78
N ASN A 1012 -14.73 11.69 -33.49
CA ASN A 1012 -15.02 10.59 -32.58
C ASN A 1012 -14.98 9.24 -33.32
N CYS A 1013 -14.43 8.23 -32.66
CA CYS A 1013 -14.44 6.84 -33.08
C CYS A 1013 -15.47 6.04 -32.28
N LYS A 1014 -16.20 5.17 -32.97
CA LYS A 1014 -17.15 4.25 -32.36
C LYS A 1014 -16.44 2.96 -31.94
N VAL A 1015 -16.57 2.59 -30.67
CA VAL A 1015 -16.06 1.32 -30.13
C VAL A 1015 -17.24 0.41 -29.84
N VAL A 1016 -17.14 -0.89 -30.18
CA VAL A 1016 -18.20 -1.87 -29.94
C VAL A 1016 -17.62 -3.12 -29.28
N PHE A 1017 -18.28 -3.62 -28.23
CA PHE A 1017 -17.87 -4.81 -27.48
C PHE A 1017 -18.84 -5.97 -27.73
N HIS A 1018 -18.39 -6.94 -28.53
CA HIS A 1018 -19.07 -8.20 -28.82
C HIS A 1018 -18.73 -9.21 -27.73
N THR A 1019 -19.59 -9.32 -26.72
CA THR A 1019 -19.39 -10.20 -25.57
C THR A 1019 -19.55 -11.70 -25.84
N GLU A 1020 -19.91 -12.09 -27.08
CA GLU A 1020 -20.13 -13.49 -27.52
C GLU A 1020 -20.93 -14.33 -26.50
N GLY A 1021 -22.05 -13.77 -26.04
CA GLY A 1021 -22.98 -14.41 -25.09
C GLY A 1021 -22.74 -14.10 -23.61
N GLY A 1022 -21.79 -13.21 -23.27
CA GLY A 1022 -21.68 -12.61 -21.93
C GLY A 1022 -22.46 -11.29 -21.77
N THR A 1023 -22.56 -10.79 -20.55
CA THR A 1023 -23.15 -9.49 -20.19
C THR A 1023 -22.08 -8.44 -19.95
N LEU A 1024 -22.33 -7.21 -20.42
CA LEU A 1024 -21.49 -6.03 -20.20
C LEU A 1024 -22.39 -4.79 -20.22
N LYS A 1025 -22.26 -3.88 -19.24
CA LYS A 1025 -23.18 -2.72 -19.10
C LYS A 1025 -23.20 -1.80 -20.33
N ASN A 1026 -22.03 -1.48 -20.89
CA ASN A 1026 -21.89 -0.62 -22.07
C ASN A 1026 -21.21 -1.38 -23.23
N GLN A 1027 -22.00 -1.85 -24.20
CA GLN A 1027 -21.50 -2.57 -25.38
C GLN A 1027 -21.12 -1.66 -26.56
N THR A 1028 -21.33 -0.34 -26.46
CA THR A 1028 -20.92 0.63 -27.48
C THR A 1028 -20.51 1.92 -26.80
N LEU A 1029 -19.35 2.46 -27.18
CA LEU A 1029 -18.80 3.73 -26.69
C LEU A 1029 -18.46 4.66 -27.86
N THR A 1030 -18.39 5.95 -27.59
CA THR A 1030 -17.94 6.98 -28.53
C THR A 1030 -16.72 7.67 -27.91
N ILE A 1031 -15.54 7.43 -28.47
CA ILE A 1031 -14.24 7.82 -27.90
C ILE A 1031 -13.54 8.81 -28.85
N VAL A 1032 -12.87 9.83 -28.34
CA VAL A 1032 -12.12 10.78 -29.18
C VAL A 1032 -10.96 10.06 -29.86
N LYS A 1033 -10.80 10.23 -31.17
CA LYS A 1033 -9.75 9.58 -31.96
C LYS A 1033 -8.36 9.95 -31.41
N GLY A 1034 -7.62 8.92 -30.99
CA GLY A 1034 -6.27 9.02 -30.43
C GLY A 1034 -6.19 8.79 -28.91
N ALA A 1035 -7.32 8.74 -28.20
CA ALA A 1035 -7.37 8.50 -26.75
C ALA A 1035 -7.12 7.03 -26.36
N GLY A 1036 -6.67 6.81 -25.13
CA GLY A 1036 -6.58 5.49 -24.51
C GLY A 1036 -7.93 5.01 -23.96
N LEU A 1037 -8.26 3.74 -24.15
CA LEU A 1037 -9.43 3.08 -23.57
C LEU A 1037 -8.98 1.90 -22.71
N TYR A 1038 -9.29 1.92 -21.42
CA TYR A 1038 -9.15 0.75 -20.56
C TYR A 1038 -10.22 -0.28 -20.87
N LEU A 1039 -9.81 -1.50 -21.19
CA LEU A 1039 -10.72 -2.55 -21.62
C LEU A 1039 -11.54 -3.11 -20.43
N PRO A 1040 -12.87 -3.23 -20.55
CA PRO A 1040 -13.75 -3.60 -19.44
C PRO A 1040 -13.83 -5.12 -19.23
N LEU A 1041 -14.34 -5.58 -18.09
CA LEU A 1041 -14.59 -7.00 -17.82
C LEU A 1041 -16.04 -7.35 -18.21
N PRO A 1042 -16.29 -8.27 -19.16
CA PRO A 1042 -17.60 -8.86 -19.37
C PRO A 1042 -17.77 -10.09 -18.47
N GLU A 1043 -19.02 -10.51 -18.23
CA GLU A 1043 -19.35 -11.68 -17.40
C GLU A 1043 -20.10 -12.75 -18.19
N LYS A 1044 -19.84 -14.05 -17.95
CA LYS A 1044 -20.58 -15.15 -18.57
C LYS A 1044 -20.62 -16.37 -17.65
N LYS A 1045 -21.82 -16.77 -17.21
CA LYS A 1045 -21.99 -17.86 -16.24
C LYS A 1045 -21.41 -19.19 -16.75
N GLY A 1046 -20.50 -19.79 -15.99
CA GLY A 1046 -19.84 -21.06 -16.32
C GLY A 1046 -18.69 -20.96 -17.34
N TYR A 1047 -18.19 -19.74 -17.59
CA TYR A 1047 -17.07 -19.48 -18.48
C TYR A 1047 -16.17 -18.37 -17.91
N ASP A 1048 -14.86 -18.57 -18.00
CA ASP A 1048 -13.86 -17.60 -17.57
C ASP A 1048 -13.48 -16.70 -18.75
N PHE A 1049 -13.46 -15.38 -18.51
CA PHE A 1049 -13.06 -14.39 -19.51
C PHE A 1049 -11.54 -14.38 -19.67
N THR A 1050 -11.05 -14.53 -20.91
CA THR A 1050 -9.61 -14.65 -21.21
C THR A 1050 -9.04 -13.50 -22.05
N GLY A 1051 -9.85 -12.47 -22.32
CA GLY A 1051 -9.40 -11.23 -22.97
C GLY A 1051 -10.21 -10.83 -24.20
N TRP A 1052 -9.94 -9.62 -24.68
CA TRP A 1052 -10.53 -9.02 -25.87
C TRP A 1052 -9.62 -9.21 -27.09
N TYR A 1053 -10.26 -9.40 -28.24
CA TYR A 1053 -9.60 -9.61 -29.54
C TYR A 1053 -10.19 -8.65 -30.58
N LEU A 1054 -9.39 -8.24 -31.57
CA LEU A 1054 -9.81 -7.32 -32.65
C LEU A 1054 -10.57 -8.01 -33.79
N ASP A 1055 -10.63 -9.35 -33.76
CA ASP A 1055 -11.26 -10.19 -34.79
C ASP A 1055 -12.16 -11.26 -34.17
N LYS A 1056 -13.25 -11.58 -34.87
CA LYS A 1056 -14.23 -12.59 -34.43
C LYS A 1056 -13.67 -14.03 -34.45
N SER A 1057 -12.53 -14.26 -35.09
CA SER A 1057 -11.78 -15.53 -35.03
C SER A 1057 -10.87 -15.65 -33.80
N LEU A 1058 -10.79 -14.60 -32.96
CA LEU A 1058 -10.04 -14.58 -31.70
C LEU A 1058 -8.54 -14.87 -31.89
N THR A 1059 -7.93 -14.25 -32.91
CA THR A 1059 -6.52 -14.45 -33.28
C THR A 1059 -5.63 -13.23 -33.03
N GLN A 1060 -6.19 -12.01 -33.11
CA GLN A 1060 -5.51 -10.74 -32.86
C GLN A 1060 -5.88 -10.24 -31.46
N TYR A 1061 -5.07 -10.62 -30.49
CA TYR A 1061 -5.25 -10.21 -29.09
C TYR A 1061 -5.15 -8.69 -28.95
N ALA A 1062 -6.10 -8.09 -28.24
CA ALA A 1062 -6.19 -6.65 -28.02
C ALA A 1062 -5.82 -6.25 -26.59
N GLY A 1063 -6.14 -7.10 -25.61
CA GLY A 1063 -5.82 -6.89 -24.20
C GLY A 1063 -6.80 -7.56 -23.23
N ALA A 1064 -6.39 -7.71 -21.98
CA ALA A 1064 -7.19 -8.21 -20.88
C ALA A 1064 -8.03 -7.08 -20.26
N TYR A 1065 -8.80 -7.42 -19.22
CA TYR A 1065 -9.43 -6.41 -18.37
C TYR A 1065 -8.37 -5.47 -17.77
N ARG A 1066 -8.60 -4.15 -17.86
CA ARG A 1066 -7.69 -3.06 -17.47
C ARG A 1066 -6.42 -2.87 -18.31
N ASP A 1067 -6.24 -3.59 -19.42
CA ASP A 1067 -5.25 -3.18 -20.42
C ASP A 1067 -5.72 -1.90 -21.13
N SER A 1068 -4.80 -0.97 -21.41
CA SER A 1068 -5.08 0.26 -22.16
C SER A 1068 -4.87 0.06 -23.65
N TYR A 1069 -5.94 0.20 -24.43
CA TYR A 1069 -5.91 0.10 -25.89
C TYR A 1069 -6.15 1.48 -26.53
N ARG A 1070 -5.28 1.91 -27.44
CA ARG A 1070 -5.37 3.25 -28.05
C ARG A 1070 -6.32 3.26 -29.25
N ILE A 1071 -7.41 4.02 -29.15
CA ILE A 1071 -8.48 4.05 -30.16
C ILE A 1071 -8.13 5.06 -31.27
N THR A 1072 -7.56 4.59 -32.37
CA THR A 1072 -7.17 5.42 -33.53
C THR A 1072 -8.18 5.38 -34.69
N ARG A 1073 -9.20 4.52 -34.59
CA ARG A 1073 -10.30 4.33 -35.54
C ARG A 1073 -11.48 3.63 -34.84
N ASP A 1074 -12.63 3.54 -35.51
CA ASP A 1074 -13.72 2.65 -35.10
C ASP A 1074 -13.18 1.22 -34.88
N THR A 1075 -13.52 0.61 -33.75
CA THR A 1075 -12.89 -0.63 -33.27
C THR A 1075 -13.92 -1.57 -32.65
N ASP A 1076 -14.01 -2.79 -33.17
CA ASP A 1076 -14.79 -3.88 -32.61
C ASP A 1076 -13.89 -4.79 -31.76
N PHE A 1077 -14.30 -5.07 -30.53
CA PHE A 1077 -13.64 -6.01 -29.62
C PHE A 1077 -14.51 -7.25 -29.40
N TYR A 1078 -13.92 -8.44 -29.48
CA TYR A 1078 -14.59 -9.73 -29.34
C TYR A 1078 -14.09 -10.46 -28.09
N ALA A 1079 -15.00 -10.91 -27.23
CA ALA A 1079 -14.67 -11.55 -25.97
C ALA A 1079 -14.32 -13.04 -26.18
N LYS A 1080 -13.15 -13.47 -25.66
CA LYS A 1080 -12.80 -14.89 -25.59
C LYS A 1080 -13.17 -15.49 -24.22
N TRP A 1081 -13.69 -16.70 -24.27
CA TRP A 1081 -14.23 -17.43 -23.12
C TRP A 1081 -13.63 -18.83 -23.07
N GLU A 1082 -13.20 -19.28 -21.90
CA GLU A 1082 -12.84 -20.68 -21.66
C GLU A 1082 -13.86 -21.32 -20.71
N LYS A 1083 -14.25 -22.58 -20.96
CA LYS A 1083 -15.30 -23.23 -20.18
C LYS A 1083 -14.72 -23.69 -18.85
N THR A 1084 -15.31 -23.24 -17.74
CA THR A 1084 -14.90 -23.64 -16.40
C THR A 1084 -15.05 -25.16 -16.26
N LYS A 1085 -13.99 -25.85 -15.81
CA LYS A 1085 -13.95 -27.32 -15.74
C LYS A 1085 -14.70 -27.81 -14.50
N GLU A 1086 -15.89 -28.36 -14.69
CA GLU A 1086 -16.51 -29.28 -13.73
C GLU A 1086 -15.91 -30.68 -13.92
N GLU A 1087 -15.54 -31.36 -12.84
CA GLU A 1087 -15.09 -32.75 -12.88
C GLU A 1087 -16.30 -33.70 -12.91
N ASP A 1088 -16.33 -34.61 -13.90
CA ASP A 1088 -17.36 -35.62 -14.07
C ASP A 1088 -17.42 -36.57 -12.85
N LYS A 1089 -18.44 -36.42 -12.00
CA LYS A 1089 -18.87 -37.52 -11.11
C LYS A 1089 -19.76 -38.49 -11.89
N LYS A 1090 -19.35 -39.76 -11.95
CA LYS A 1090 -20.25 -40.88 -12.26
C LYS A 1090 -20.78 -41.52 -10.98
N ASP A 1091 -22.05 -41.88 -11.05
CA ASP A 1091 -22.91 -42.37 -9.99
C ASP A 1091 -22.30 -43.47 -9.11
N ASP A 1092 -22.53 -43.36 -7.80
CA ASP A 1092 -23.41 -44.35 -7.15
C ASP A 1092 -24.24 -43.68 -6.04
N ASN A 1093 -25.40 -44.25 -5.71
CA ASN A 1093 -26.55 -43.48 -5.24
C ASN A 1093 -27.14 -43.97 -3.89
N THR A 1094 -27.21 -43.10 -2.87
CA THR A 1094 -28.34 -43.05 -1.90
C THR A 1094 -28.39 -41.73 -1.11
N ASN A 1095 -29.59 -41.12 -1.05
CA ASN A 1095 -29.95 -39.94 -0.24
C ASN A 1095 -29.80 -40.16 1.28
N GLN A 1096 -29.29 -39.17 2.04
CA GLN A 1096 -30.14 -38.14 2.69
C GLN A 1096 -29.33 -37.07 3.46
N GLY A 1097 -29.68 -35.79 3.25
CA GLY A 1097 -29.62 -34.68 4.23
C GLY A 1097 -28.35 -34.43 5.05
N GLY A 1098 -27.48 -33.53 4.58
CA GLY A 1098 -26.44 -32.90 5.39
C GLY A 1098 -26.03 -31.53 4.80
N THR A 1099 -26.06 -30.48 5.62
CA THR A 1099 -25.52 -29.16 5.27
C THR A 1099 -24.01 -29.15 5.48
N GLU A 1100 -23.23 -29.10 4.41
CA GLU A 1100 -21.78 -28.89 4.49
C GLU A 1100 -21.44 -27.40 4.41
N GLU A 1101 -20.84 -26.86 5.46
CA GLU A 1101 -20.25 -25.52 5.47
C GLU A 1101 -19.01 -25.49 4.56
N THR A 1102 -18.98 -24.55 3.61
CA THR A 1102 -17.81 -24.35 2.75
C THR A 1102 -16.71 -23.62 3.53
N ALA A 1103 -15.62 -24.33 3.85
CA ALA A 1103 -14.47 -23.74 4.53
C ALA A 1103 -13.83 -22.58 3.72
N ASP A 1104 -13.55 -21.46 4.40
CA ASP A 1104 -12.86 -20.29 3.83
C ASP A 1104 -11.54 -20.70 3.17
N ALA A 1105 -11.40 -20.41 1.87
CA ALA A 1105 -10.19 -20.68 1.10
C ALA A 1105 -9.84 -19.51 0.20
N TYR A 1106 -8.68 -18.91 0.47
CA TYR A 1106 -8.14 -17.74 -0.21
C TYR A 1106 -7.51 -18.09 -1.56
N THR A 1107 -7.51 -17.14 -2.48
CA THR A 1107 -6.97 -17.26 -3.82
C THR A 1107 -5.67 -16.46 -3.95
N VAL A 1108 -4.56 -17.14 -4.19
CA VAL A 1108 -3.28 -16.52 -4.53
C VAL A 1108 -3.14 -16.52 -6.04
N LYS A 1109 -3.19 -15.34 -6.67
CA LYS A 1109 -2.99 -15.15 -8.11
C LYS A 1109 -1.54 -14.80 -8.41
N TYR A 1110 -1.03 -15.26 -9.55
CA TYR A 1110 0.35 -15.10 -9.98
C TYR A 1110 0.39 -14.28 -11.28
N ASP A 1111 0.69 -12.98 -11.15
CA ASP A 1111 0.90 -12.09 -12.28
C ASP A 1111 2.38 -12.11 -12.69
N ALA A 1112 2.66 -12.74 -13.82
CA ALA A 1112 4.02 -12.87 -14.34
C ALA A 1112 4.63 -11.54 -14.85
N ASN A 1113 3.93 -10.40 -14.76
CA ASN A 1113 4.48 -9.04 -14.95
C ASN A 1113 5.29 -8.91 -16.25
N GLY A 1114 4.66 -9.25 -17.38
CA GLY A 1114 5.29 -9.30 -18.71
C GLY A 1114 6.11 -10.57 -19.01
N GLY A 1115 6.03 -11.59 -18.16
CA GLY A 1115 6.49 -12.97 -18.42
C GLY A 1115 5.34 -13.97 -18.50
N THR A 1116 5.64 -15.26 -18.34
CA THR A 1116 4.68 -16.36 -18.27
C THR A 1116 4.85 -17.17 -16.98
N VAL A 1117 3.76 -17.71 -16.44
CA VAL A 1117 3.75 -18.61 -15.29
C VAL A 1117 2.84 -19.79 -15.58
N LYS A 1118 3.27 -21.01 -15.20
CA LYS A 1118 2.57 -22.25 -15.57
C LYS A 1118 1.22 -22.42 -14.86
N GLU A 1119 1.12 -21.91 -13.63
CA GLU A 1119 -0.10 -21.87 -12.84
C GLU A 1119 -0.35 -20.40 -12.48
N SER A 1120 -1.42 -19.81 -13.00
CA SER A 1120 -1.75 -18.38 -12.84
C SER A 1120 -2.50 -18.07 -11.53
N SER A 1121 -2.95 -19.10 -10.80
CA SER A 1121 -3.47 -18.98 -9.45
C SER A 1121 -3.49 -20.31 -8.72
N ALA A 1122 -3.51 -20.27 -7.39
CA ALA A 1122 -3.70 -21.41 -6.52
C ALA A 1122 -4.67 -21.04 -5.38
N ARG A 1123 -5.48 -22.00 -4.94
CA ARG A 1123 -6.44 -21.82 -3.84
C ARG A 1123 -5.92 -22.47 -2.56
N VAL A 1124 -6.03 -21.78 -1.43
CA VAL A 1124 -5.36 -22.10 -0.17
C VAL A 1124 -6.35 -22.00 0.97
N THR A 1125 -6.63 -23.10 1.66
CA THR A 1125 -7.48 -23.08 2.86
C THR A 1125 -6.85 -22.18 3.93
N LYS A 1126 -7.67 -21.36 4.58
CA LYS A 1126 -7.25 -20.40 5.63
C LYS A 1126 -6.31 -21.05 6.65
N GLY A 1127 -5.14 -20.45 6.86
CA GLY A 1127 -4.08 -20.95 7.75
C GLY A 1127 -3.10 -21.98 7.15
N LYS A 1128 -3.31 -22.44 5.91
CA LYS A 1128 -2.31 -23.23 5.15
C LYS A 1128 -1.46 -22.32 4.24
N GLY A 1129 -0.36 -22.86 3.72
CA GLY A 1129 0.53 -22.15 2.80
C GLY A 1129 0.64 -22.83 1.44
N VAL A 1130 0.92 -22.05 0.40
CA VAL A 1130 1.08 -22.48 -0.98
C VAL A 1130 2.54 -22.40 -1.43
N LYS A 1131 2.99 -23.37 -2.22
CA LYS A 1131 4.30 -23.31 -2.87
C LYS A 1131 4.24 -22.38 -4.07
N LEU A 1132 5.09 -21.36 -4.09
CA LEU A 1132 5.16 -20.40 -5.17
C LEU A 1132 5.74 -21.03 -6.46
N PRO A 1133 5.12 -20.86 -7.63
CA PRO A 1133 5.62 -21.42 -8.90
C PRO A 1133 6.88 -20.69 -9.39
N ALA A 1134 7.50 -21.20 -10.45
CA ALA A 1134 8.48 -20.45 -11.24
C ALA A 1134 7.78 -19.70 -12.38
N ALA A 1135 8.29 -18.52 -12.72
CA ALA A 1135 7.89 -17.76 -13.91
C ALA A 1135 9.09 -17.59 -14.85
N GLU A 1136 8.81 -17.44 -16.14
CA GLU A 1136 9.81 -17.24 -17.20
C GLU A 1136 9.55 -15.96 -17.99
N ARG A 1137 10.61 -15.26 -18.44
CA ARG A 1137 10.51 -14.08 -19.30
C ARG A 1137 11.75 -13.95 -20.16
N GLU A 1138 11.58 -13.86 -21.48
CA GLU A 1138 12.69 -13.81 -22.42
C GLU A 1138 13.60 -12.59 -22.16
N GLY A 1139 14.90 -12.84 -21.98
CA GLY A 1139 15.89 -11.81 -21.64
C GLY A 1139 15.92 -11.37 -20.16
N TYR A 1140 15.16 -12.00 -19.26
CA TYR A 1140 15.11 -11.65 -17.83
C TYR A 1140 15.18 -12.89 -16.92
N ALA A 1141 15.94 -12.79 -15.83
CA ALA A 1141 15.99 -13.77 -14.76
C ALA A 1141 14.92 -13.45 -13.71
N PHE A 1142 14.18 -14.48 -13.29
CA PHE A 1142 13.16 -14.38 -12.24
C PHE A 1142 13.80 -14.17 -10.86
N THR A 1143 13.42 -13.10 -10.15
CA THR A 1143 14.01 -12.77 -8.82
C THR A 1143 13.16 -13.21 -7.64
N GLY A 1144 11.86 -13.44 -7.85
CA GLY A 1144 10.89 -13.83 -6.84
C GLY A 1144 9.49 -13.27 -7.13
N TRP A 1145 8.54 -13.64 -6.28
CA TRP A 1145 7.18 -13.09 -6.23
C TRP A 1145 7.10 -12.00 -5.17
N TYR A 1146 6.43 -10.90 -5.51
CA TYR A 1146 6.32 -9.70 -4.67
C TYR A 1146 4.85 -9.31 -4.50
N THR A 1147 4.51 -8.67 -3.38
CA THR A 1147 3.19 -8.03 -3.24
C THR A 1147 3.13 -6.73 -4.05
N ASP A 1148 1.93 -6.16 -4.18
CA ASP A 1148 1.67 -4.83 -4.73
C ASP A 1148 2.52 -3.71 -4.07
N LYS A 1149 2.83 -3.85 -2.78
CA LYS A 1149 3.75 -2.99 -2.01
C LYS A 1149 5.24 -3.24 -2.29
N GLN A 1150 5.58 -4.03 -3.31
CA GLN A 1150 6.94 -4.46 -3.66
C GLN A 1150 7.68 -5.24 -2.57
N ILE A 1151 6.97 -5.83 -1.60
CA ILE A 1151 7.55 -6.67 -0.56
C ILE A 1151 7.74 -8.09 -1.10
N LEU A 1152 8.93 -8.68 -0.94
CA LEU A 1152 9.23 -10.05 -1.41
C LEU A 1152 8.40 -11.09 -0.64
N ALA A 1153 7.39 -11.66 -1.30
CA ALA A 1153 6.56 -12.75 -0.77
C ALA A 1153 7.27 -14.12 -0.80
N GLY A 1154 8.23 -14.31 -1.73
CA GLY A 1154 9.13 -15.47 -1.74
C GLY A 1154 9.69 -15.79 -3.13
N ARG A 1155 10.64 -16.73 -3.19
CA ARG A 1155 11.18 -17.25 -4.47
C ARG A 1155 10.44 -18.52 -4.91
N ALA A 1156 10.64 -18.96 -6.15
CA ALA A 1156 10.10 -20.22 -6.65
C ALA A 1156 10.40 -21.39 -5.68
N GLY A 1157 9.38 -22.17 -5.34
CA GLY A 1157 9.46 -23.26 -4.38
C GLY A 1157 9.29 -22.88 -2.90
N ALA A 1158 9.37 -21.58 -2.53
CA ALA A 1158 9.09 -21.13 -1.17
C ALA A 1158 7.60 -21.27 -0.81
N VAL A 1159 7.29 -21.43 0.47
CA VAL A 1159 5.91 -21.53 0.97
C VAL A 1159 5.44 -20.17 1.44
N TYR A 1160 4.43 -19.63 0.76
CA TYR A 1160 3.76 -18.37 1.11
C TYR A 1160 2.43 -18.66 1.80
N LYS A 1161 2.12 -17.94 2.90
CA LYS A 1161 0.86 -18.08 3.64
C LYS A 1161 0.01 -16.82 3.43
N PRO A 1162 -1.06 -16.87 2.62
CA PRO A 1162 -1.98 -15.75 2.46
C PRO A 1162 -2.85 -15.57 3.71
N ASP A 1163 -3.05 -14.31 4.10
CA ASP A 1163 -4.02 -13.83 5.09
C ASP A 1163 -5.37 -13.43 4.47
N GLY A 1164 -5.39 -13.21 3.15
CA GLY A 1164 -6.58 -13.03 2.31
C GLY A 1164 -6.31 -13.35 0.83
N ASP A 1165 -7.30 -13.09 -0.04
CA ASP A 1165 -7.12 -13.14 -1.50
C ASP A 1165 -6.07 -12.10 -1.95
N ILE A 1166 -5.04 -12.55 -2.68
CA ILE A 1166 -3.90 -11.68 -3.04
C ILE A 1166 -3.36 -12.01 -4.43
N CYS A 1167 -2.90 -10.99 -5.15
CA CYS A 1167 -2.12 -11.15 -6.37
C CYS A 1167 -0.63 -10.88 -6.09
N LEU A 1168 0.23 -11.82 -6.46
CA LEU A 1168 1.67 -11.70 -6.37
C LEU A 1168 2.26 -11.46 -7.76
N TYR A 1169 3.19 -10.51 -7.86
CA TYR A 1169 3.79 -10.04 -9.10
C TYR A 1169 5.21 -10.58 -9.26
N ALA A 1170 5.56 -11.03 -10.45
CA ALA A 1170 6.90 -11.52 -10.74
C ALA A 1170 7.92 -10.36 -10.81
N GLY A 1171 9.00 -10.50 -10.06
CA GLY A 1171 10.18 -9.64 -10.16
C GLY A 1171 11.16 -10.17 -11.22
N TRP A 1172 11.71 -9.24 -11.99
CA TRP A 1172 12.56 -9.52 -13.15
C TRP A 1172 13.87 -8.75 -13.09
N LYS A 1173 14.99 -9.44 -13.30
CA LYS A 1173 16.31 -8.81 -13.51
C LYS A 1173 16.77 -9.10 -14.94
N LYS A 1174 17.00 -8.06 -15.74
CA LYS A 1174 17.46 -8.22 -17.13
C LYS A 1174 18.78 -8.99 -17.18
N VAL A 1175 18.86 -9.98 -18.07
CA VAL A 1175 20.08 -10.74 -18.36
C VAL A 1175 20.66 -10.17 -19.66
N SER A 1176 21.92 -9.75 -19.62
CA SER A 1176 22.66 -9.31 -20.80
C SER A 1176 22.98 -10.53 -21.68
N GLY A 1177 22.14 -10.78 -22.69
CA GLY A 1177 22.33 -11.83 -23.68
C GLY A 1177 23.30 -11.42 -24.78
N GLY A 1178 24.30 -12.26 -25.06
CA GLY A 1178 25.08 -12.19 -26.28
C GLY A 1178 24.29 -12.71 -27.49
N SER A 1179 24.65 -12.23 -28.68
CA SER A 1179 24.07 -12.61 -29.97
C SER A 1179 24.27 -14.10 -30.29
N GLY A 1180 23.26 -14.74 -30.88
CA GLY A 1180 23.31 -16.14 -31.30
C GLY A 1180 23.89 -16.35 -32.70
N ASP A 1181 24.06 -17.62 -33.07
CA ASP A 1181 24.25 -18.07 -34.46
C ASP A 1181 23.49 -19.39 -34.69
N GLY A 1182 23.09 -19.67 -35.94
CA GLY A 1182 22.11 -20.70 -36.30
C GLY A 1182 22.69 -22.06 -36.70
N GLY A 1183 21.87 -23.12 -36.60
CA GLY A 1183 22.27 -24.48 -37.01
C GLY A 1183 21.17 -25.54 -36.96
N THR A 1184 20.42 -25.66 -38.06
CA THR A 1184 19.72 -26.85 -38.60
C THR A 1184 19.46 -28.11 -37.74
N ALA A 1185 18.19 -28.57 -37.76
CA ALA A 1185 17.67 -29.97 -37.81
C ALA A 1185 18.44 -31.11 -37.07
N ASP A 1186 17.79 -32.00 -36.32
CA ASP A 1186 16.84 -32.98 -36.87
C ASP A 1186 15.97 -33.73 -35.81
N THR A 1187 14.98 -34.49 -36.28
CA THR A 1187 14.16 -35.55 -35.64
C THR A 1187 14.20 -35.84 -34.13
N GLY A 1188 13.03 -36.14 -33.54
CA GLY A 1188 12.90 -37.40 -32.77
C GLY A 1188 12.12 -37.42 -31.44
N ASN A 1189 10.79 -37.45 -31.52
CA ASN A 1189 9.88 -38.46 -30.90
C ASN A 1189 10.14 -39.04 -29.47
N SER A 1190 9.08 -39.05 -28.64
CA SER A 1190 8.72 -40.14 -27.67
C SER A 1190 9.61 -40.32 -26.41
N SER A 1191 9.15 -40.72 -25.22
CA SER A 1191 7.81 -40.87 -24.59
C SER A 1191 7.97 -41.16 -23.08
N ASP A 1192 6.84 -41.23 -22.36
CA ASP A 1192 6.61 -41.90 -21.06
C ASP A 1192 7.39 -41.38 -19.82
N ALA A 1193 6.79 -40.78 -18.79
CA ALA A 1193 5.63 -41.13 -17.94
C ALA A 1193 5.97 -42.02 -16.72
N LYS A 1194 5.47 -41.57 -15.54
CA LYS A 1194 5.49 -42.21 -14.21
C LYS A 1194 6.87 -42.23 -13.52
N THR A 1195 6.99 -42.12 -12.19
CA THR A 1195 5.99 -42.21 -11.10
C THR A 1195 6.39 -41.37 -9.88
N GLU A 1196 5.42 -41.14 -8.99
CA GLU A 1196 5.52 -40.70 -7.58
C GLU A 1196 6.83 -41.08 -6.87
N THR A 1197 7.43 -40.21 -6.05
CA THR A 1197 7.08 -40.15 -4.62
C THR A 1197 7.64 -38.91 -3.90
N SER A 1198 6.95 -38.49 -2.85
CA SER A 1198 7.42 -37.50 -1.87
C SER A 1198 8.33 -38.12 -0.80
N THR A 1199 9.43 -37.45 -0.44
CA THR A 1199 9.85 -37.20 0.96
C THR A 1199 11.00 -36.21 1.00
N ALA A 1200 10.82 -35.10 1.72
CA ALA A 1200 11.88 -34.54 2.58
C ALA A 1200 11.80 -35.31 3.92
N ASP A 1201 12.83 -35.44 4.76
CA ASP A 1201 13.79 -34.41 5.17
C ASP A 1201 14.99 -35.03 5.95
N THR A 1202 16.03 -34.23 6.20
CA THR A 1202 17.11 -34.36 7.21
C THR A 1202 17.85 -35.69 7.43
N GLY A 1203 19.19 -35.66 7.38
CA GLY A 1203 20.02 -36.72 7.98
C GLY A 1203 21.51 -36.68 7.63
N SER A 1204 22.31 -35.91 8.39
CA SER A 1204 23.78 -35.99 8.34
C SER A 1204 24.32 -37.02 9.35
N GLY A 1205 25.39 -37.74 8.98
CA GLY A 1205 26.06 -38.77 9.79
C GLY A 1205 25.96 -40.17 9.15
N SER A 1206 26.91 -41.09 9.31
CA SER A 1206 27.96 -41.16 10.34
C SER A 1206 29.16 -42.01 9.88
N GLY A 1207 30.35 -41.75 10.44
CA GLY A 1207 31.37 -42.79 10.59
C GLY A 1207 31.16 -43.60 11.90
N PRO A 1208 31.80 -44.76 12.05
CA PRO A 1208 32.06 -45.41 13.36
C PRO A 1208 33.58 -45.71 13.56
N ASP A 1209 34.17 -46.06 14.72
CA ASP A 1209 33.77 -46.24 16.13
C ASP A 1209 35.05 -46.40 17.00
N LYS A 1210 35.13 -46.26 18.34
CA LYS A 1210 34.32 -45.59 19.40
C LYS A 1210 35.14 -45.62 20.72
N LYS A 1211 35.20 -44.53 21.50
CA LYS A 1211 35.45 -44.46 22.98
C LYS A 1211 36.85 -44.90 23.52
N SER A 1212 37.37 -44.39 24.65
CA SER A 1212 36.94 -43.32 25.58
C SER A 1212 38.06 -42.83 26.52
N ASP A 1213 37.87 -41.61 27.05
CA ASP A 1213 38.28 -41.05 28.34
C ASP A 1213 39.73 -40.58 28.67
N THR A 1214 39.74 -39.32 29.14
CA THR A 1214 40.65 -38.63 30.08
C THR A 1214 42.03 -38.11 29.63
N SER A 1215 42.00 -36.82 29.26
CA SER A 1215 42.87 -35.71 29.70
C SER A 1215 44.40 -35.75 29.51
N ALA A 1216 44.90 -34.70 28.82
CA ALA A 1216 46.21 -34.05 28.99
C ALA A 1216 47.48 -34.91 28.71
N THR A 1217 48.56 -34.43 28.08
CA THR A 1217 48.93 -33.09 27.60
C THR A 1217 50.13 -33.22 26.64
N GLY A 1218 50.22 -32.35 25.64
CA GLY A 1218 51.50 -31.80 25.20
C GLY A 1218 52.36 -32.55 24.15
N LYS A 1219 52.80 -31.75 23.16
CA LYS A 1219 54.05 -31.85 22.37
C LYS A 1219 54.25 -33.00 21.35
N SER A 1220 54.26 -32.56 20.08
CA SER A 1220 55.32 -32.71 19.05
C SER A 1220 55.97 -34.08 18.80
N GLY A 1221 56.10 -34.45 17.51
CA GLY A 1221 57.27 -35.23 17.06
C GLY A 1221 57.08 -36.06 15.79
N ASP A 1222 57.66 -35.56 14.69
CA ASP A 1222 58.57 -36.29 13.79
C ASP A 1222 58.12 -37.34 12.74
N THR A 1223 58.61 -37.07 11.52
CA THR A 1223 59.25 -37.97 10.54
C THR A 1223 58.45 -38.96 9.66
N ALA A 1224 58.30 -38.54 8.40
CA ALA A 1224 59.05 -39.07 7.24
C ALA A 1224 58.54 -40.26 6.36
N ALA A 1225 58.72 -40.03 5.05
CA ALA A 1225 59.07 -40.96 3.96
C ALA A 1225 58.01 -41.94 3.38
N GLY A 1226 57.99 -42.07 2.03
CA GLY A 1226 57.33 -43.21 1.35
C GLY A 1226 56.80 -43.03 -0.09
N VAL A 1227 57.64 -42.62 -1.06
CA VAL A 1227 57.39 -42.70 -2.53
C VAL A 1227 57.98 -44.03 -3.05
N PRO A 1228 57.38 -44.83 -3.99
CA PRO A 1228 57.25 -44.58 -5.46
C PRO A 1228 55.89 -45.05 -6.08
N GLY A 1229 55.47 -44.80 -7.34
CA GLY A 1229 56.09 -44.67 -8.68
C GLY A 1229 55.33 -45.63 -9.65
N THR A 1230 55.29 -45.58 -10.99
CA THR A 1230 55.94 -44.83 -12.10
C THR A 1230 55.01 -44.87 -13.35
N GLY A 1231 55.02 -43.90 -14.29
CA GLY A 1231 55.66 -43.99 -15.63
C GLY A 1231 54.65 -44.30 -16.77
N THR A 1232 54.75 -43.88 -18.05
CA THR A 1232 55.81 -43.18 -18.85
C THR A 1232 55.28 -42.57 -20.17
N GLU A 1233 55.77 -41.37 -20.55
CA GLU A 1233 56.23 -40.85 -21.89
C GLU A 1233 55.46 -41.15 -23.22
N LYS A 1234 55.34 -40.25 -24.24
CA LYS A 1234 56.40 -39.52 -24.99
C LYS A 1234 55.89 -38.32 -25.83
N GLU A 1235 56.82 -37.41 -26.15
CA GLU A 1235 56.71 -36.19 -26.99
C GLU A 1235 57.47 -36.38 -28.34
N PRO A 1236 57.42 -35.45 -29.35
CA PRO A 1236 58.32 -34.27 -29.35
C PRO A 1236 57.88 -32.94 -30.07
N VAL A 1237 58.24 -31.79 -29.46
CA VAL A 1237 59.02 -30.58 -29.95
C VAL A 1237 58.87 -30.11 -31.44
N ILE A 1238 58.55 -28.85 -31.85
CA ILE A 1238 59.21 -27.49 -31.77
C ILE A 1238 58.09 -26.38 -31.82
N GLN A 1239 58.01 -25.26 -31.04
CA GLN A 1239 58.71 -23.94 -30.96
C GLN A 1239 58.52 -22.96 -32.16
N THR A 1240 58.29 -21.62 -32.06
CA THR A 1240 58.54 -20.55 -31.05
C THR A 1240 57.42 -19.46 -31.10
N GLY A 1241 57.20 -18.54 -30.13
CA GLY A 1241 57.75 -18.36 -28.79
C GLY A 1241 57.27 -17.07 -28.05
N ARG A 1242 57.54 -17.00 -26.73
CA ARG A 1242 57.41 -15.87 -25.75
C ARG A 1242 56.07 -15.61 -25.03
N THR A 1243 55.93 -16.32 -23.91
CA THR A 1243 55.25 -15.92 -22.65
C THR A 1243 55.91 -14.69 -21.99
N SER A 1244 55.28 -13.94 -21.05
CA SER A 1244 55.18 -14.26 -19.61
C SER A 1244 54.44 -13.14 -18.80
N PRO A 1245 54.13 -13.28 -17.48
CA PRO A 1245 52.82 -12.89 -16.89
C PRO A 1245 52.87 -11.79 -15.79
N ILE A 1246 51.80 -11.44 -15.05
CA ILE A 1246 51.39 -12.03 -13.74
C ILE A 1246 50.10 -11.34 -13.22
N TYR A 1247 49.23 -12.08 -12.53
CA TYR A 1247 48.36 -11.54 -11.45
C TYR A 1247 48.19 -12.58 -10.32
N PHE A 1248 47.83 -12.06 -9.13
CA PHE A 1248 47.25 -12.70 -7.93
C PHE A 1248 48.15 -12.91 -6.69
N LEU A 1249 47.91 -12.13 -5.62
CA LEU A 1249 47.34 -12.60 -4.35
C LEU A 1249 47.20 -11.48 -3.29
N ALA A 1250 46.31 -11.68 -2.32
CA ALA A 1250 46.07 -10.79 -1.19
C ALA A 1250 46.44 -11.41 0.17
N ALA A 1251 47.01 -10.56 1.04
CA ALA A 1251 46.84 -10.47 2.50
C ALA A 1251 47.34 -11.56 3.51
N ILE A 1252 47.73 -11.04 4.70
CA ILE A 1252 47.94 -11.66 6.04
C ILE A 1252 49.26 -12.46 6.23
N GLY A 1253 50.08 -12.23 7.28
CA GLY A 1253 50.05 -11.17 8.31
C GLY A 1253 50.82 -11.52 9.63
N MET A 1254 50.36 -10.96 10.76
CA MET A 1254 50.85 -11.13 12.16
C MET A 1254 52.27 -10.60 12.50
N ALA A 1255 52.61 -10.20 13.74
CA ALA A 1255 51.82 -9.66 14.87
C ALA A 1255 52.74 -9.08 15.99
N GLY A 1256 52.17 -8.29 16.92
CA GLY A 1256 52.79 -7.89 18.20
C GLY A 1256 51.84 -7.07 19.10
N ILE A 1257 51.61 -7.50 20.34
CA ILE A 1257 50.60 -6.97 21.29
C ILE A 1257 51.29 -6.41 22.55
N LEU A 1258 50.88 -5.25 23.08
CA LEU A 1258 50.42 -5.08 24.48
C LEU A 1258 49.94 -3.65 24.83
N LEU A 1259 48.89 -3.58 25.66
CA LEU A 1259 48.44 -2.41 26.42
C LEU A 1259 49.02 -2.46 27.85
N ALA A 1260 49.50 -1.34 28.40
CA ALA A 1260 49.27 -0.91 29.80
C ALA A 1260 50.03 0.38 30.22
N ALA A 1261 49.24 1.43 30.53
CA ALA A 1261 49.30 2.31 31.71
C ALA A 1261 50.60 2.99 32.21
N LEU A 1262 50.45 4.32 32.49
CA LEU A 1262 51.21 5.19 33.43
C LEU A 1262 52.67 5.52 33.06
N SER A 1263 53.26 6.66 33.45
CA SER A 1263 52.80 8.03 33.77
C SER A 1263 54.06 8.92 33.92
N VAL A 1264 53.92 10.26 33.94
CA VAL A 1264 54.97 11.25 34.29
C VAL A 1264 56.16 11.31 33.29
N ARG A 1265 56.25 12.26 32.35
CA ARG A 1265 56.42 13.73 32.47
C ARG A 1265 57.83 14.18 32.91
N GLU A 1266 58.74 14.27 31.94
CA GLU A 1266 59.85 15.23 31.83
C GLU A 1266 60.35 15.19 30.37
N GLY A 1267 60.79 16.27 29.70
CA GLY A 1267 60.79 17.67 30.08
C GLY A 1267 61.70 18.51 29.16
N LYS A 1268 61.18 19.63 28.64
CA LYS A 1268 61.88 20.79 28.02
C LYS A 1268 62.35 20.73 26.55
N ARG A 1269 61.70 21.63 25.78
CA ARG A 1269 62.28 22.72 24.94
C ARG A 1269 63.09 22.33 23.70
N SER A 1270 62.56 22.65 22.51
CA SER A 1270 62.79 23.92 21.76
C SER A 1270 63.72 23.62 20.59
N SER A 1271 63.53 24.12 19.37
CA SER A 1271 62.87 25.37 18.94
C SER A 1271 62.23 25.21 17.55
N LYS A 1272 61.41 26.20 17.17
CA LYS A 1272 61.36 26.86 15.85
C LYS A 1272 62.54 26.51 14.91
N GLU A 1273 62.35 26.36 13.61
CA GLU A 1273 61.50 27.17 12.70
C GLU A 1273 60.39 26.40 11.97
#